data_AF-A0A933PXB4-F1
#
_entry.id   AF-A0A933PXB4-F1
#
_cell.length_a   1.000
_cell.length_b   1.000
_cell.length_c   1.000
_cell.angle_alpha   90.00
_cell.angle_beta   90.00
_cell.angle_gamma   90.00
#
_symmetry.space_group_name_H-M   'P 1'
#
loop_
_entity.id
_entity.type
_entity.pdbx_description
1 polymer ?
#
loop_
_entity_poly.entity_id
_entity_poly.type
_entity_poly.pdbx_seq_one_letter_code
_entity_poly.pdbx_strand_id
1 'polypeptide(L)'
;MLYLRLLRFFCIGAALVNITFAIENAKDMTMKLYAVKDMTFSKKAEAPGAVYYGFGITAQTSGGYSYIKPELYAFINAGKKDDTAANSTQLVLRNGKAYISLVRIDEHAIPADMQAAYFTFRPHFLEKSGGYTLSFHRMLTPWDAAATWNRPSSDGKPWTGLKGGVDYDVAPFATYTAETGVKSPTAAPGFADALRKWASGEWRNNGFAVFINGECVQMNISTETNSAAVAKNKKAESVLLDADTSYACVLNDTVLKALVLERDDLTSCRFNIRIAAYESGGDAELGLYRLIKPLDADAVAESEPFAAIQARELTKGDNIINITKAALRWYDGSWANNGFIIRLKVNGASPKIRIMTTAFSYDREKKLSHFLLSFRSRESVQLFSNPVIPTAGLYTRTVNGKIMYGDKRLRLWGVCRHDSENLFTAERIKRLGFNAVRIWGPRETGWYDDASIKTPAVSASGEGTGTAVDRYDRFFAECKRLGLFVMFPGLHGPRFPDTIFSDDSFLRGSEGEWDEWKAALAESKKAGLDNRHYSFFDERMKRYFFTHAQLVLNHVNPYTGKRYAEEEAICMYEVNNENGFLQWMLVGNRIEKLPAYFKAKLMKRWCTWLITKYTDDAGVVRAWGTIMPGESLASSSYALAPAASEAGKYPKQRGADLVEFMVSLVVSYNTEFIAMCRAQAPKGIGVNVAPIISDTQFMKNIPWMYANAAASDAVSFGIYMFTLSSSLTKPPAFYTVDHLTVKDKATVIYEFNAGRPNPYRAEWAYKMALFAAWQDWDGAFFHYFNEPRSHGLKTGDDVQSHEEYISSKQWTPDPNFPQGAPDASFGDGVDPAKYSAFAIAGRIFLSGAIHPAPSPTEYRIGPSGYDSYDYMRGIGELTAATAFTRGARISFQPKQQDALAIGGDWSTNAVSGPVSWNNGEVVWDWENGRVIVDTPSAKAYVGVPGTYRFRDGITLSGVDAPFVAFGMTTENGTPLLSADKNTKILTSAVFDSQNLGFSIDMNNVPDGGPFIHPAETAKRTGNTGLPPAILTPVPYLLSFPKSFTATLSGYDYALRRVESAELNGKNIIDKSTGQALFASTLRIVSWGAAAPEKVIEVTRSVSAGTSGSPKRVNVPFWNIIPGMDWNADYRWAHQLIRDGSIPFGGISKFIGDAAAQTKSITVNELVILKDTTANVSLIFNNDSLTRIDVEFVKPPVYSELVTHCRKNIGVAPVKEVNVTTAATASSVDWEVKDAKTGLTMLVTVKEMQGVISFSAEIK
;
A
#
# COMPACT_ATOMS: atom_id res chain seq x y z
N MET A 1 -53.24 37.40 -1.32
CA MET A 1 -54.13 37.45 -0.15
C MET A 1 -53.49 36.64 0.95
N LEU A 2 -53.29 37.30 2.10
CA LEU A 2 -52.98 36.75 3.43
C LEU A 2 -51.87 35.67 3.49
N TYR A 3 -50.64 35.93 3.94
CA TYR A 3 -50.19 36.79 5.05
C TYR A 3 -51.08 36.65 6.28
N LEU A 4 -50.49 36.57 7.47
CA LEU A 4 -51.20 36.47 8.74
C LEU A 4 -51.76 35.05 8.92
N ARG A 5 -51.44 34.34 9.99
CA ARG A 5 -51.53 34.84 11.35
C ARG A 5 -50.42 34.17 12.15
N LEU A 6 -49.44 34.98 12.47
CA LEU A 6 -49.45 35.73 13.71
C LEU A 6 -48.82 34.82 14.78
N LEU A 7 -47.53 35.05 15.06
CA LEU A 7 -47.11 36.14 15.95
C LEU A 7 -47.23 35.65 17.40
N ARG A 8 -46.27 35.89 18.28
CA ARG A 8 -45.85 37.21 18.77
C ARG A 8 -45.00 36.89 20.02
N PHE A 9 -43.97 37.60 20.44
CA PHE A 9 -43.48 38.97 20.22
C PHE A 9 -41.93 38.90 20.45
N PHE A 10 -41.04 39.48 19.61
CA PHE A 10 -40.72 40.92 19.42
C PHE A 10 -40.06 41.52 20.68
N CYS A 11 -38.96 42.31 20.68
CA CYS A 11 -38.43 43.31 19.73
C CYS A 11 -37.18 43.99 20.36
N ILE A 12 -36.31 44.79 19.72
CA ILE A 12 -35.89 45.11 18.33
C ILE A 12 -34.73 46.12 18.44
N GLY A 13 -33.88 46.18 17.40
CA GLY A 13 -33.18 47.40 16.95
C GLY A 13 -31.82 47.11 16.30
N ALA A 14 -31.76 46.59 15.06
CA ALA A 14 -31.70 47.30 13.75
C ALA A 14 -30.26 47.75 13.37
N ALA A 15 -29.72 47.72 12.14
CA ALA A 15 -30.05 47.31 10.76
C ALA A 15 -28.67 47.24 10.00
N LEU A 16 -28.39 46.56 8.87
CA LEU A 16 -28.85 46.74 7.47
C LEU A 16 -28.17 45.67 6.55
N VAL A 17 -28.97 45.01 5.69
CA VAL A 17 -28.85 44.80 4.21
C VAL A 17 -27.77 43.91 3.50
N ASN A 18 -28.33 42.89 2.78
CA ASN A 18 -28.07 42.22 1.47
C ASN A 18 -26.95 41.18 1.16
N ILE A 19 -27.40 39.90 1.12
CA ILE A 19 -27.31 38.76 0.15
C ILE A 19 -26.36 38.85 -1.09
N THR A 20 -25.44 37.89 -1.32
CA THR A 20 -25.54 36.66 -2.19
C THR A 20 -24.17 35.97 -2.39
N PHE A 21 -24.19 34.65 -2.58
CA PHE A 21 -23.13 33.63 -2.48
C PHE A 21 -21.87 33.78 -3.37
N ALA A 22 -20.73 33.39 -2.78
CA ALA A 22 -19.64 32.67 -3.45
C ALA A 22 -19.06 31.63 -2.47
N ILE A 23 -19.10 30.36 -2.85
CA ILE A 23 -18.30 29.29 -2.25
C ILE A 23 -16.94 29.33 -2.94
N GLU A 24 -15.85 29.52 -2.21
CA GLU A 24 -14.54 28.98 -2.60
C GLU A 24 -13.55 29.01 -1.42
N ASN A 25 -13.10 27.81 -1.02
CA ASN A 25 -11.88 27.47 -0.29
C ASN A 25 -11.44 28.33 0.91
N ALA A 26 -11.59 27.77 2.12
CA ALA A 26 -10.85 28.21 3.30
C ALA A 26 -9.80 27.16 3.71
N LYS A 27 -8.62 27.25 3.12
CA LYS A 27 -7.35 26.88 3.78
C LYS A 27 -6.67 28.20 4.15
N ASP A 28 -6.29 28.31 5.42
CA ASP A 28 -5.48 29.37 6.02
C ASP A 28 -6.08 30.79 6.02
N MET A 29 -6.64 31.19 7.18
CA MET A 29 -6.77 32.61 7.52
C MET A 29 -5.65 33.00 8.49
N THR A 30 -4.65 33.70 7.99
CA THR A 30 -3.87 34.66 8.79
C THR A 30 -4.39 36.05 8.45
N MET A 31 -4.95 36.77 9.42
CA MET A 31 -5.22 38.20 9.27
C MET A 31 -4.67 38.96 10.47
N LYS A 32 -3.59 39.71 10.25
CA LYS A 32 -3.11 40.78 11.15
C LYS A 32 -3.76 42.08 10.73
N LEU A 33 -4.32 42.83 11.67
CA LEU A 33 -4.67 44.24 11.48
C LEU A 33 -4.38 44.99 12.79
N TYR A 34 -3.39 45.89 12.73
CA TYR A 34 -3.11 46.91 13.74
C TYR A 34 -3.87 48.18 13.36
N ALA A 35 -4.49 48.84 14.33
CA ALA A 35 -4.88 50.24 14.24
C ALA A 35 -4.62 50.93 15.59
N VAL A 36 -3.91 52.05 15.55
CA VAL A 36 -3.49 52.91 16.68
C VAL A 36 -4.09 54.31 16.47
N LYS A 37 -4.26 55.04 17.59
CA LYS A 37 -4.61 56.48 17.82
C LYS A 37 -6.10 56.76 18.10
N ASP A 38 -6.51 57.52 19.12
CA ASP A 38 -5.92 58.75 19.71
C ASP A 38 -6.04 58.89 21.26
N MET A 39 -5.16 59.73 21.82
CA MET A 39 -5.07 60.22 23.22
C MET A 39 -5.81 61.55 23.42
N THR A 40 -6.37 61.84 24.63
CA THR A 40 -5.99 63.02 25.46
C THR A 40 -6.57 63.03 26.89
N PHE A 41 -5.87 63.76 27.77
CA PHE A 41 -5.79 63.73 29.25
C PHE A 41 -6.80 64.62 30.02
N SER A 42 -7.10 64.32 31.31
CA SER A 42 -6.69 65.15 32.47
C SER A 42 -7.08 64.62 33.88
N LYS A 43 -6.04 64.46 34.75
CA LYS A 43 -5.86 64.69 36.21
C LYS A 43 -6.96 64.37 37.25
N LYS A 44 -6.63 63.47 38.22
CA LYS A 44 -6.06 63.81 39.55
C LYS A 44 -5.50 62.57 40.28
N ALA A 45 -4.55 62.81 41.18
CA ALA A 45 -3.51 61.90 41.67
C ALA A 45 -3.91 60.96 42.83
N GLU A 46 -3.47 59.70 42.76
CA GLU A 46 -3.09 58.84 43.88
C GLU A 46 -1.89 57.96 43.47
N ALA A 47 -1.00 57.64 44.43
CA ALA A 47 0.37 57.15 44.23
C ALA A 47 0.51 55.80 43.46
N PRO A 48 1.62 55.57 42.74
CA PRO A 48 1.81 54.36 41.94
C PRO A 48 2.27 53.15 42.78
N GLY A 49 1.51 52.05 42.66
CA GLY A 49 2.00 50.69 42.46
C GLY A 49 3.01 50.10 43.44
N ALA A 50 2.51 49.26 44.37
CA ALA A 50 3.28 48.14 44.90
C ALA A 50 2.38 46.91 45.03
N VAL A 51 2.44 46.03 44.02
CA VAL A 51 1.87 44.67 44.06
C VAL A 51 2.89 43.78 44.79
N TYR A 52 2.46 42.97 45.76
CA TYR A 52 3.32 42.22 46.69
C TYR A 52 3.85 40.89 46.11
N TYR A 53 5.14 40.58 46.31
CA TYR A 53 5.85 39.40 45.76
C TYR A 53 6.50 38.48 46.83
N GLY A 54 6.79 37.22 46.47
CA GLY A 54 7.44 36.20 47.29
C GLY A 54 8.90 36.52 47.63
N PHE A 55 9.33 36.14 48.85
CA PHE A 55 10.59 36.45 49.55
C PHE A 55 11.22 37.85 49.28
N GLY A 56 11.13 38.76 50.26
CA GLY A 56 11.72 40.11 50.21
C GLY A 56 12.59 40.42 51.42
N ILE A 57 13.51 41.38 51.30
CA ILE A 57 14.35 41.85 52.42
C ILE A 57 14.14 43.36 52.59
N THR A 58 14.04 43.83 53.83
CA THR A 58 13.84 45.25 54.15
C THR A 58 14.76 45.65 55.29
N ALA A 59 15.58 46.67 55.06
CA ALA A 59 16.45 47.28 56.04
C ALA A 59 15.76 48.50 56.67
N GLN A 60 15.80 48.60 58.00
CA GLN A 60 15.37 49.79 58.72
C GLN A 60 16.57 50.72 58.93
N THR A 61 16.40 51.98 58.58
CA THR A 61 17.40 53.06 58.63
C THR A 61 16.90 54.19 59.51
N SER A 62 17.75 55.17 59.81
CA SER A 62 17.34 56.37 60.56
C SER A 62 16.26 57.20 59.86
N GLY A 63 16.16 57.11 58.52
CA GLY A 63 15.20 57.82 57.68
C GLY A 63 13.96 57.02 57.22
N GLY A 64 13.79 55.77 57.67
CA GLY A 64 12.68 54.90 57.26
C GLY A 64 13.11 53.50 56.81
N TYR A 65 12.32 52.85 55.97
CA TYR A 65 12.59 51.49 55.48
C TYR A 65 13.09 51.50 54.04
N SER A 66 14.17 50.77 53.78
CA SER A 66 14.73 50.55 52.45
C SER A 66 14.55 49.10 52.03
N TYR A 67 14.03 48.86 50.83
CA TYR A 67 13.86 47.52 50.27
C TYR A 67 15.15 47.06 49.60
N ILE A 68 15.63 45.87 49.98
CA ILE A 68 16.78 45.21 49.35
C ILE A 68 16.19 44.13 48.44
N LYS A 69 16.35 44.31 47.12
CA LYS A 69 15.81 43.38 46.13
C LYS A 69 16.62 42.07 46.13
N PRO A 70 16.03 40.92 46.47
CA PRO A 70 16.70 39.65 46.35
C PRO A 70 16.58 39.11 44.91
N GLU A 71 17.65 38.47 44.44
CA GLU A 71 17.61 37.60 43.27
C GLU A 71 17.38 36.16 43.75
N LEU A 72 16.27 35.56 43.32
CA LEU A 72 15.83 34.25 43.80
C LEU A 72 15.97 33.20 42.70
N TYR A 73 16.70 32.13 42.99
CA TYR A 73 16.94 31.05 42.04
C TYR A 73 16.56 29.69 42.64
N ALA A 74 15.66 29.01 41.93
CA ALA A 74 15.18 27.63 42.08
C ALA A 74 14.58 27.19 43.45
N PHE A 75 13.44 26.49 43.41
CA PHE A 75 12.99 25.57 44.47
C PHE A 75 13.12 24.16 43.92
N ILE A 76 13.94 23.29 44.54
CA ILE A 76 14.12 21.91 44.05
C ILE A 76 13.97 20.88 45.17
N ASN A 77 13.23 19.82 44.83
CA ASN A 77 12.95 18.61 45.58
C ASN A 77 14.20 17.71 45.68
N ALA A 78 14.45 17.10 46.84
CA ALA A 78 15.55 16.15 47.02
C ALA A 78 15.22 14.80 46.33
N GLY A 79 15.48 14.69 45.02
CA GLY A 79 15.37 13.46 44.22
C GLY A 79 15.29 13.71 42.71
N LYS A 80 16.38 13.41 41.98
CA LYS A 80 16.65 13.29 40.50
C LYS A 80 15.46 13.37 39.50
N LYS A 81 15.59 13.84 38.24
CA LYS A 81 16.59 14.57 37.43
C LYS A 81 15.89 15.02 36.12
N ASP A 82 16.24 16.21 35.62
CA ASP A 82 16.04 16.80 34.28
C ASP A 82 14.79 17.64 33.95
N ASP A 83 15.11 18.73 33.23
CA ASP A 83 14.46 20.03 33.08
C ASP A 83 13.19 20.07 32.22
N THR A 84 12.21 20.88 32.65
CA THR A 84 11.68 22.06 31.91
C THR A 84 10.61 22.75 32.76
N ALA A 85 10.98 23.86 33.40
CA ALA A 85 10.05 24.72 34.11
C ALA A 85 9.48 25.80 33.19
N ALA A 86 8.15 25.85 33.05
CA ALA A 86 7.44 27.12 32.93
C ALA A 86 6.01 27.01 33.53
N ASN A 87 5.83 27.75 34.62
CA ASN A 87 4.61 28.41 35.10
C ASN A 87 3.84 27.76 36.28
N SER A 88 4.07 28.38 37.45
CA SER A 88 3.56 28.11 38.81
C SER A 88 4.00 26.78 39.44
N THR A 89 5.03 26.83 40.28
CA THR A 89 5.44 25.69 41.11
C THR A 89 4.61 25.69 42.39
N GLN A 90 3.74 24.70 42.55
CA GLN A 90 3.16 24.35 43.85
C GLN A 90 4.16 23.44 44.59
N LEU A 91 4.71 23.91 45.71
CA LEU A 91 5.45 23.03 46.62
C LEU A 91 4.49 22.41 47.63
N VAL A 92 4.60 21.09 47.82
CA VAL A 92 3.90 20.36 48.89
C VAL A 92 4.97 19.72 49.78
N LEU A 93 5.11 20.20 51.02
CA LEU A 93 6.06 19.61 51.98
C LEU A 93 5.49 18.28 52.54
N ARG A 94 6.27 17.19 52.49
CA ARG A 94 5.93 15.89 53.12
C ARG A 94 7.12 15.30 53.87
N ASN A 95 6.84 14.64 55.01
CA ASN A 95 7.76 13.77 55.78
C ASN A 95 9.06 14.41 56.34
N GLY A 96 9.01 15.64 56.88
CA GLY A 96 10.12 16.21 57.66
C GLY A 96 11.42 16.45 56.89
N LYS A 97 11.38 16.52 55.55
CA LYS A 97 12.56 16.76 54.69
C LYS A 97 12.81 18.25 54.45
N ALA A 98 14.09 18.61 54.36
CA ALA A 98 14.57 19.97 54.11
C ALA A 98 14.50 20.36 52.63
N TYR A 99 14.00 21.55 52.31
CA TYR A 99 13.97 22.10 50.96
C TYR A 99 14.76 23.41 50.89
N ILE A 100 15.50 23.64 49.80
CA ILE A 100 16.48 24.72 49.65
C ILE A 100 16.01 25.74 48.61
N SER A 101 16.04 27.03 48.95
CA SER A 101 16.01 28.16 48.01
C SER A 101 17.35 28.88 48.02
N LEU A 102 17.92 29.20 46.86
CA LEU A 102 19.13 30.02 46.77
C LEU A 102 18.76 31.48 46.55
N VAL A 103 19.35 32.36 47.36
CA VAL A 103 19.08 33.79 47.37
C VAL A 103 20.39 34.55 47.27
N ARG A 104 20.51 35.42 46.26
CA ARG A 104 21.56 36.43 46.21
C ARG A 104 20.93 37.79 46.50
N ILE A 105 21.70 38.66 47.14
CA ILE A 105 21.28 40.03 47.45
C ILE A 105 22.20 41.00 46.73
N ASP A 106 21.70 42.18 46.40
CA ASP A 106 22.56 43.29 45.98
C ASP A 106 23.18 43.93 47.24
N GLU A 107 24.46 43.68 47.51
CA GLU A 107 25.13 44.20 48.70
C GLU A 107 25.27 45.73 48.68
N HIS A 108 25.23 46.36 47.50
CA HIS A 108 25.29 47.81 47.35
C HIS A 108 23.95 48.49 47.70
N ALA A 109 22.86 47.73 47.74
CA ALA A 109 21.55 48.21 48.16
C ALA A 109 21.36 48.18 49.69
N ILE A 110 22.35 47.70 50.46
CA ILE A 110 22.29 47.66 51.93
C ILE A 110 22.67 49.04 52.50
N PRO A 111 21.77 49.73 53.22
CA PRO A 111 22.07 51.07 53.76
C PRO A 111 23.17 51.03 54.83
N ALA A 112 24.10 51.98 54.78
CA ALA A 112 25.21 52.07 55.73
C ALA A 112 24.75 52.34 57.18
N ASP A 113 23.61 53.00 57.37
CA ASP A 113 23.01 53.32 58.68
C ASP A 113 21.93 52.31 59.11
N MET A 114 21.91 51.11 58.51
CA MET A 114 20.93 50.07 58.82
C MET A 114 20.96 49.69 60.31
N GLN A 115 19.84 49.95 61.00
CA GLN A 115 19.64 49.63 62.41
C GLN A 115 19.18 48.18 62.60
N ALA A 116 18.27 47.71 61.75
CA ALA A 116 17.72 46.35 61.79
C ALA A 116 17.39 45.86 60.36
N ALA A 117 17.22 44.55 60.21
CA ALA A 117 16.83 43.94 58.96
C ALA A 117 15.70 42.93 59.16
N TYR A 118 14.78 42.91 58.22
CA TYR A 118 13.60 42.08 58.22
C TYR A 118 13.53 41.32 56.91
N PHE A 119 13.07 40.07 56.96
CA PHE A 119 12.68 39.34 55.77
C PHE A 119 11.15 39.27 55.72
N THR A 120 10.62 39.24 54.51
CA THR A 120 9.22 38.99 54.22
C THR A 120 9.13 37.68 53.49
N PHE A 121 8.53 36.67 54.10
CA PHE A 121 8.24 35.41 53.44
C PHE A 121 6.73 35.18 53.45
N ARG A 122 6.08 35.29 52.29
CA ARG A 122 4.63 35.08 52.14
C ARG A 122 4.35 33.78 51.40
N PRO A 123 4.09 32.66 52.10
CA PRO A 123 3.54 31.47 51.45
C PRO A 123 2.09 31.75 51.03
N HIS A 124 1.79 31.66 49.74
CA HIS A 124 0.40 31.78 49.27
C HIS A 124 -0.37 30.47 49.49
N PHE A 125 -1.43 30.53 50.32
CA PHE A 125 -2.34 29.45 50.76
C PHE A 125 -1.72 28.39 51.69
N LEU A 126 -1.77 28.63 53.01
CA LEU A 126 -1.57 27.62 54.06
C LEU A 126 -2.92 26.99 54.41
N GLU A 127 -3.11 25.69 54.20
CA GLU A 127 -4.39 25.00 54.49
C GLU A 127 -4.39 24.17 55.80
N LYS A 128 -3.26 24.06 56.54
CA LYS A 128 -3.22 23.53 57.92
C LYS A 128 -2.09 24.15 58.77
N SER A 129 -2.32 24.17 60.09
CA SER A 129 -1.41 24.64 61.13
C SER A 129 -0.41 23.56 61.55
N GLY A 130 0.73 23.50 60.86
CA GLY A 130 1.91 22.75 61.28
C GLY A 130 3.11 23.69 61.38
N GLY A 131 3.89 23.56 62.45
CA GLY A 131 5.07 24.40 62.65
C GLY A 131 6.16 24.12 61.62
N TYR A 132 6.81 25.17 61.11
CA TYR A 132 7.97 25.08 60.24
C TYR A 132 9.11 25.98 60.71
N THR A 133 10.33 25.56 60.46
CA THR A 133 11.57 26.31 60.70
C THR A 133 12.22 26.66 59.38
N LEU A 134 12.46 27.95 59.17
CA LEU A 134 13.37 28.49 58.17
C LEU A 134 14.76 28.56 58.78
N SER A 135 15.77 28.02 58.11
CA SER A 135 17.18 28.22 58.48
C SER A 135 17.95 28.81 57.30
N PHE A 136 18.70 29.88 57.57
CA PHE A 136 19.40 30.67 56.58
C PHE A 136 20.90 30.39 56.68
N HIS A 137 21.48 29.84 55.62
CA HIS A 137 22.86 29.37 55.60
C HIS A 137 23.65 30.14 54.55
N ARG A 138 24.77 30.74 54.93
CA ARG A 138 25.62 31.48 53.99
C ARG A 138 26.23 30.51 52.99
N MET A 139 26.23 30.87 51.70
CA MET A 139 26.92 30.10 50.68
C MET A 139 28.43 30.41 50.73
N LEU A 140 29.24 29.36 50.73
CA LEU A 140 30.70 29.44 50.73
C LEU A 140 31.26 29.41 49.30
N THR A 141 30.52 28.81 48.36
CA THR A 141 30.88 28.69 46.94
C THR A 141 29.98 29.56 46.05
N PRO A 142 30.52 30.20 44.98
CA PRO A 142 29.72 30.96 44.03
C PRO A 142 28.83 30.05 43.19
N TRP A 143 27.70 30.58 42.72
CA TRP A 143 26.75 29.88 41.84
C TRP A 143 26.22 30.80 40.73
N ASP A 144 25.79 30.25 39.59
CA ASP A 144 25.26 31.04 38.45
C ASP A 144 23.73 30.91 38.28
N ALA A 145 23.17 31.66 37.33
CA ALA A 145 21.73 31.67 37.05
C ALA A 145 21.18 30.32 36.53
N ALA A 146 22.05 29.44 36.02
CA ALA A 146 21.73 28.08 35.60
C ALA A 146 21.95 27.07 36.74
N ALA A 147 22.24 27.52 37.96
CA ALA A 147 22.52 26.65 39.08
C ALA A 147 21.30 25.79 39.44
N THR A 148 21.54 24.48 39.58
CA THR A 148 20.60 23.49 40.12
C THR A 148 21.22 22.83 41.34
N TRP A 149 20.46 22.07 42.14
CA TRP A 149 21.05 21.35 43.29
C TRP A 149 22.20 20.40 42.88
N ASN A 150 22.22 19.95 41.62
CA ASN A 150 23.25 19.11 41.02
C ASN A 150 24.34 19.87 40.23
N ARG A 151 24.33 21.20 40.15
CA ARG A 151 25.29 21.97 39.34
C ARG A 151 25.30 23.44 39.78
N PRO A 152 26.28 23.91 40.56
CA PRO A 152 26.41 25.34 40.87
C PRO A 152 27.27 26.10 39.84
N SER A 153 28.01 25.41 38.98
CA SER A 153 28.99 26.01 38.05
C SER A 153 28.84 25.45 36.62
N SER A 154 29.02 26.33 35.64
CA SER A 154 29.04 26.03 34.20
C SER A 154 30.27 25.26 33.70
N ASP A 155 31.25 24.96 34.56
CA ASP A 155 32.53 24.32 34.19
C ASP A 155 32.43 22.80 33.88
N GLY A 156 31.23 22.24 33.81
CA GLY A 156 30.98 20.91 33.27
C GLY A 156 31.43 19.73 34.14
N LYS A 157 31.94 19.97 35.36
CA LYS A 157 32.37 18.90 36.27
C LYS A 157 31.19 18.13 36.89
N PRO A 158 31.33 16.83 37.18
CA PRO A 158 30.31 16.04 37.87
C PRO A 158 30.15 16.55 39.31
N TRP A 159 28.92 16.90 39.70
CA TRP A 159 28.62 17.48 41.01
C TRP A 159 27.52 16.66 41.70
N THR A 160 27.67 16.39 43.01
CA THR A 160 26.84 15.40 43.75
C THR A 160 25.90 16.02 44.79
N GLY A 161 25.62 17.32 44.70
CA GLY A 161 24.78 18.05 45.66
C GLY A 161 25.51 19.10 46.48
N LEU A 162 24.77 20.06 47.05
CA LEU A 162 25.29 21.01 48.05
C LEU A 162 25.70 20.26 49.32
N LYS A 163 26.95 20.42 49.74
CA LYS A 163 27.50 19.80 50.95
C LYS A 163 27.72 20.85 52.04
N GLY A 164 27.09 20.65 53.20
CA GLY A 164 27.32 21.49 54.37
C GLY A 164 28.80 21.47 54.77
N GLY A 165 29.38 22.64 55.03
CA GLY A 165 30.80 22.83 55.37
C GLY A 165 31.73 22.93 54.15
N VAL A 166 31.19 22.71 52.94
CA VAL A 166 31.91 22.88 51.67
C VAL A 166 31.26 23.99 50.85
N ASP A 167 29.94 23.92 50.66
CA ASP A 167 29.19 24.82 49.79
C ASP A 167 28.37 25.85 50.54
N TYR A 168 27.99 25.54 51.77
CA TYR A 168 27.29 26.45 52.66
C TYR A 168 27.71 26.19 54.11
N ASP A 169 27.57 27.19 54.97
CA ASP A 169 27.84 27.02 56.40
C ASP A 169 26.86 26.02 57.03
N VAL A 170 27.38 24.98 57.68
CA VAL A 170 26.55 23.96 58.34
C VAL A 170 25.64 24.60 59.39
N ALA A 171 26.16 25.56 60.14
CA ALA A 171 25.38 26.34 61.08
C ALA A 171 24.65 27.47 60.33
N PRO A 172 23.33 27.61 60.48
CA PRO A 172 22.63 28.76 59.92
C PRO A 172 23.06 30.05 60.63
N PHE A 173 23.21 31.15 59.88
CA PHE A 173 23.45 32.47 60.46
C PHE A 173 22.18 33.10 61.03
N ALA A 174 21.01 32.62 60.61
CA ALA A 174 19.73 33.00 61.17
C ALA A 174 18.75 31.83 61.09
N THR A 175 17.84 31.73 62.04
CA THR A 175 16.73 30.77 62.03
C THR A 175 15.44 31.45 62.45
N TYR A 176 14.32 30.94 61.93
CA TYR A 176 13.00 31.44 62.28
C TYR A 176 12.00 30.29 62.28
N THR A 177 11.33 30.06 63.40
CA THR A 177 10.28 29.03 63.53
C THR A 177 8.92 29.71 63.63
N ALA A 178 7.94 29.23 62.87
CA ALA A 178 6.56 29.71 62.91
C ALA A 178 5.57 28.55 63.04
N GLU A 179 4.57 28.69 63.92
CA GLU A 179 3.51 27.69 64.12
C GLU A 179 2.40 27.80 63.05
N THR A 180 2.12 29.02 62.55
CA THR A 180 1.20 29.30 61.42
C THR A 180 1.52 30.66 60.80
N GLY A 181 1.89 30.71 59.51
CA GLY A 181 2.02 31.95 58.70
C GLY A 181 2.98 33.05 59.21
N VAL A 182 3.91 33.53 58.37
CA VAL A 182 4.75 34.68 58.75
C VAL A 182 3.93 35.99 58.62
N LYS A 183 3.74 36.73 59.73
CA LYS A 183 3.24 38.12 59.65
C LYS A 183 4.38 39.02 59.17
N SER A 184 4.47 39.18 57.85
CA SER A 184 5.45 40.03 57.16
C SER A 184 5.29 41.52 57.53
N PRO A 185 6.40 42.29 57.68
CA PRO A 185 7.82 41.86 57.71
C PRO A 185 8.25 41.30 59.07
N THR A 186 9.15 40.30 59.10
CA THR A 186 9.58 39.61 60.34
C THR A 186 11.10 39.60 60.48
N ALA A 187 11.59 39.82 61.70
CA ALA A 187 13.02 39.76 62.02
C ALA A 187 13.41 38.32 62.40
N ALA A 188 14.50 37.80 61.83
CA ALA A 188 15.19 36.62 62.34
C ALA A 188 16.46 37.07 63.08
N PRO A 189 16.69 36.60 64.31
CA PRO A 189 17.95 36.86 65.02
C PRO A 189 19.15 36.47 64.15
N GLY A 190 20.15 37.35 64.04
CA GLY A 190 21.36 37.15 63.23
C GLY A 190 21.26 37.60 61.76
N PHE A 191 20.07 37.89 61.23
CA PHE A 191 19.89 38.28 59.83
C PHE A 191 20.44 39.69 59.52
N ALA A 192 20.28 40.64 60.45
CA ALA A 192 20.81 42.00 60.30
C ALA A 192 22.35 42.04 60.34
N ASP A 193 22.95 41.25 61.23
CA ASP A 193 24.41 41.15 61.34
C ASP A 193 25.01 40.51 60.08
N ALA A 194 24.35 39.48 59.52
CA ALA A 194 24.74 38.89 58.24
C ALA A 194 24.76 39.92 57.09
N LEU A 195 23.72 40.75 56.98
CA LEU A 195 23.67 41.83 55.98
C LEU A 195 24.79 42.87 56.20
N ARG A 196 25.11 43.24 57.45
CA ARG A 196 26.24 44.14 57.74
C ARG A 196 27.58 43.53 57.31
N LYS A 197 27.75 42.21 57.47
CA LYS A 197 28.95 41.50 57.04
C LYS A 197 29.10 41.42 55.52
N TRP A 198 28.00 41.31 54.77
CA TRP A 198 28.05 41.45 53.32
C TRP A 198 28.32 42.90 52.89
N ALA A 199 27.67 43.88 53.53
CA ALA A 199 27.87 45.30 53.21
C ALA A 199 29.30 45.80 53.51
N SER A 200 29.94 45.29 54.57
CA SER A 200 31.32 45.63 54.92
C SER A 200 32.37 44.87 54.09
N GLY A 201 31.94 43.89 53.28
CA GLY A 201 32.83 42.98 52.55
C GLY A 201 33.49 41.90 53.42
N GLU A 202 33.16 41.80 54.72
CA GLU A 202 33.63 40.70 55.59
C GLU A 202 33.18 39.33 55.06
N TRP A 203 31.99 39.26 54.48
CA TRP A 203 31.49 38.09 53.77
C TRP A 203 31.50 38.31 52.27
N ARG A 204 32.08 37.36 51.54
CA ARG A 204 31.97 37.31 50.08
C ARG A 204 30.51 37.07 49.70
N ASN A 205 29.96 37.86 48.78
CA ASN A 205 28.55 37.72 48.37
C ASN A 205 28.33 36.57 47.39
N ASN A 206 28.45 35.34 47.88
CA ASN A 206 27.97 34.16 47.19
C ASN A 206 26.47 33.91 47.45
N GLY A 207 25.76 34.82 48.12
CA GLY A 207 24.38 34.62 48.56
C GLY A 207 24.22 33.68 49.75
N PHE A 208 22.99 33.24 49.99
CA PHE A 208 22.62 32.30 51.04
C PHE A 208 21.55 31.32 50.59
N ALA A 209 21.52 30.16 51.24
CA ALA A 209 20.51 29.14 51.09
C ALA A 209 19.48 29.26 52.22
N VAL A 210 18.20 29.17 51.89
CA VAL A 210 17.09 29.08 52.86
C VAL A 210 16.59 27.65 52.88
N PHE A 211 16.70 26.99 54.02
CA PHE A 211 16.20 25.64 54.26
C PHE A 211 14.86 25.72 55.00
N ILE A 212 13.88 24.94 54.57
CA ILE A 212 12.54 24.89 55.17
C ILE A 212 12.30 23.47 55.72
N ASN A 213 12.04 23.34 57.02
CA ASN A 213 11.79 22.08 57.73
C ASN A 213 10.45 22.13 58.49
N GLY A 214 9.52 21.18 58.34
CA GLY A 214 8.27 21.16 59.12
C GLY A 214 7.21 20.14 58.68
N GLU A 215 6.14 19.98 59.46
CA GLU A 215 4.99 19.12 59.15
C GLU A 215 3.98 19.84 58.24
N CYS A 216 3.89 19.40 56.99
CA CYS A 216 2.90 19.75 55.96
C CYS A 216 2.55 21.25 55.76
N VAL A 217 3.17 21.87 54.74
CA VAL A 217 2.74 23.16 54.18
C VAL A 217 2.65 23.02 52.65
N GLN A 218 1.51 23.41 52.07
CA GLN A 218 1.41 23.72 50.63
C GLN A 218 1.86 25.17 50.42
N MET A 219 2.77 25.43 49.48
CA MET A 219 3.24 26.77 49.14
C MET A 219 3.04 27.04 47.65
N ASN A 220 2.34 28.12 47.31
CA ASN A 220 2.37 28.69 45.95
C ASN A 220 3.42 29.79 45.87
N ILE A 221 4.29 29.73 44.86
CA ILE A 221 5.31 30.75 44.63
C ILE A 221 5.03 31.38 43.28
N SER A 222 4.60 32.64 43.32
CA SER A 222 4.29 33.44 42.13
C SER A 222 5.59 34.06 41.62
N THR A 223 6.08 33.59 40.47
CA THR A 223 6.89 34.44 39.61
C THR A 223 5.94 35.29 38.77
N GLU A 224 6.15 36.61 38.79
CA GLU A 224 5.37 37.58 38.01
C GLU A 224 5.19 37.10 36.57
N THR A 225 3.94 37.17 36.06
CA THR A 225 3.46 36.93 34.67
C THR A 225 2.57 35.70 34.42
N ASN A 226 1.39 35.56 35.08
CA ASN A 226 0.15 35.08 34.38
C ASN A 226 -1.14 34.89 35.22
N SER A 227 -1.21 35.32 36.48
CA SER A 227 -2.36 34.95 37.33
C SER A 227 -3.71 35.61 37.00
N ALA A 228 -3.78 36.58 36.09
CA ALA A 228 -5.05 37.25 35.74
C ALA A 228 -5.60 36.93 34.33
N ALA A 229 -4.80 36.39 33.40
CA ALA A 229 -5.20 36.23 32.00
C ALA A 229 -5.65 34.80 31.61
N VAL A 230 -5.24 33.76 32.35
CA VAL A 230 -5.48 32.36 31.92
C VAL A 230 -6.82 31.81 32.42
N ALA A 231 -7.39 32.34 33.50
CA ALA A 231 -8.64 31.80 34.06
C ALA A 231 -9.91 32.18 33.29
N LYS A 232 -9.85 33.13 32.35
CA LYS A 232 -11.06 33.64 31.66
C LYS A 232 -11.23 33.24 30.20
N ASN A 233 -10.30 32.54 29.53
CA ASN A 233 -10.45 32.29 28.09
C ASN A 233 -9.75 31.05 27.50
N LYS A 234 -9.85 29.87 28.13
CA LYS A 234 -9.73 28.61 27.37
C LYS A 234 -10.89 27.69 27.70
N LYS A 235 -11.90 27.69 26.82
CA LYS A 235 -12.88 26.60 26.74
C LYS A 235 -12.10 25.28 26.66
N ALA A 236 -12.52 24.26 27.40
CA ALA A 236 -12.06 22.90 27.15
C ALA A 236 -12.22 22.64 25.64
N GLU A 237 -11.15 22.20 24.96
CA GLU A 237 -11.25 21.78 23.57
C GLU A 237 -12.21 20.59 23.53
N SER A 238 -13.39 20.82 22.98
CA SER A 238 -14.37 19.77 22.78
C SER A 238 -14.21 19.25 21.36
N VAL A 239 -13.88 17.98 21.21
CA VAL A 239 -13.76 17.36 19.89
C VAL A 239 -15.03 16.59 19.60
N LEU A 240 -15.63 16.92 18.46
CA LEU A 240 -16.69 16.10 17.89
C LEU A 240 -16.01 14.86 17.32
N LEU A 241 -16.32 13.70 17.87
CA LEU A 241 -15.92 12.43 17.29
C LEU A 241 -16.94 12.06 16.22
N ASP A 242 -16.46 11.99 14.98
CA ASP A 242 -17.19 11.42 13.87
C ASP A 242 -16.94 9.90 13.84
N ALA A 243 -17.94 9.14 13.36
CA ALA A 243 -17.73 7.73 13.07
C ALA A 243 -16.57 7.55 12.08
N ASP A 244 -15.84 6.44 12.22
CA ASP A 244 -14.75 6.04 11.33
C ASP A 244 -13.57 7.03 11.26
N THR A 245 -13.53 8.01 12.16
CA THR A 245 -12.41 8.94 12.32
C THR A 245 -11.62 8.58 13.56
N SER A 246 -10.33 8.30 13.41
CA SER A 246 -9.45 8.04 14.54
C SER A 246 -8.82 9.33 15.05
N TYR A 247 -8.92 9.55 16.35
CA TYR A 247 -8.42 10.76 16.99
C TYR A 247 -7.19 10.43 17.81
N ALA A 248 -6.04 10.84 17.26
CA ALA A 248 -4.75 10.73 17.94
C ALA A 248 -4.69 11.64 19.16
N CYS A 249 -4.21 11.10 20.28
CA CYS A 249 -4.13 11.78 21.56
C CYS A 249 -2.78 11.47 22.22
N VAL A 250 -1.89 12.46 22.31
CA VAL A 250 -0.58 12.29 22.97
C VAL A 250 -0.67 12.80 24.39
N LEU A 251 -0.26 11.96 25.34
CA LEU A 251 -0.09 12.39 26.71
C LEU A 251 1.35 12.84 26.92
N ASN A 252 1.56 14.10 27.28
CA ASN A 252 2.91 14.66 27.39
C ASN A 252 3.69 13.98 28.54
N ASP A 253 4.73 13.22 28.19
CA ASP A 253 5.57 12.44 29.12
C ASP A 253 6.25 13.30 30.16
N THR A 254 6.75 14.46 29.72
CA THR A 254 7.44 15.43 30.57
C THR A 254 6.50 15.96 31.65
N VAL A 255 5.22 16.16 31.31
CA VAL A 255 4.23 16.67 32.28
C VAL A 255 3.75 15.56 33.23
N LEU A 256 3.61 14.31 32.76
CA LEU A 256 3.24 13.18 33.63
C LEU A 256 4.32 12.91 34.69
N LYS A 257 5.60 12.94 34.29
CA LYS A 257 6.75 12.75 35.18
C LYS A 257 7.03 13.95 36.08
N ALA A 258 6.66 15.17 35.66
CA ALA A 258 6.83 16.37 36.48
C ALA A 258 5.78 16.51 37.61
N LEU A 259 4.61 15.90 37.48
CA LEU A 259 3.50 16.02 38.45
C LEU A 259 3.37 14.83 39.41
N VAL A 260 3.93 13.68 39.08
CA VAL A 260 3.81 12.42 39.82
C VAL A 260 5.18 12.07 40.41
N LEU A 261 5.28 12.04 41.74
CA LEU A 261 6.55 11.83 42.44
C LEU A 261 6.85 10.34 42.64
N GLU A 262 5.81 9.53 42.87
CA GLU A 262 5.92 8.08 43.06
C GLU A 262 4.77 7.33 42.37
N ARG A 263 4.96 6.02 42.12
CA ARG A 263 3.97 5.14 41.45
C ARG A 263 2.59 5.19 42.10
N ASP A 264 2.54 5.30 43.43
CA ASP A 264 1.30 5.33 44.20
C ASP A 264 0.49 6.62 44.01
N ASP A 265 1.15 7.73 43.62
CA ASP A 265 0.46 8.97 43.28
C ASP A 265 -0.39 8.79 42.01
N LEU A 266 0.08 8.02 41.01
CA LEU A 266 -0.72 7.72 39.82
C LEU A 266 -1.94 6.85 40.14
N THR A 267 -1.83 5.91 41.09
CA THR A 267 -2.95 5.02 41.45
C THR A 267 -4.14 5.76 42.07
N SER A 268 -3.86 6.91 42.69
CA SER A 268 -4.86 7.80 43.30
C SER A 268 -5.31 8.94 42.37
N CYS A 269 -4.77 9.01 41.16
CA CYS A 269 -5.19 9.95 40.12
C CYS A 269 -6.19 9.32 39.15
N ARG A 270 -7.14 10.13 38.67
CA ARG A 270 -8.08 9.71 37.61
C ARG A 270 -7.89 10.56 36.38
N PHE A 271 -7.53 9.91 35.26
CA PHE A 271 -7.49 10.51 33.95
C PHE A 271 -8.75 10.12 33.18
N ASN A 272 -9.67 11.06 33.03
CA ASN A 272 -11.00 10.78 32.46
C ASN A 272 -11.22 11.57 31.16
N ILE A 273 -11.65 10.85 30.13
CA ILE A 273 -12.32 11.42 28.96
C ILE A 273 -13.82 11.51 29.32
N ARG A 274 -14.46 12.67 29.17
CA ARG A 274 -15.89 12.86 29.47
C ARG A 274 -16.72 13.20 28.24
N ILE A 275 -18.01 12.89 28.31
CA ILE A 275 -18.98 13.26 27.28
C ILE A 275 -19.58 14.62 27.62
N ALA A 276 -19.37 15.57 26.72
CA ALA A 276 -19.99 16.89 26.79
C ALA A 276 -21.40 16.90 26.20
N ALA A 277 -21.63 16.10 25.16
CA ALA A 277 -22.93 15.90 24.51
C ALA A 277 -22.94 14.56 23.74
N TYR A 278 -24.07 13.86 23.79
CA TYR A 278 -24.37 12.66 23.00
C TYR A 278 -25.67 12.94 22.24
N GLU A 279 -25.61 13.01 20.91
CA GLU A 279 -26.80 13.12 20.06
C GLU A 279 -27.20 11.70 19.60
N SER A 280 -28.45 11.34 19.88
CA SER A 280 -29.03 9.99 19.89
C SER A 280 -28.71 9.08 18.70
N GLY A 281 -28.56 7.77 18.97
CA GLY A 281 -29.21 6.74 18.14
C GLY A 281 -28.31 5.69 17.49
N GLY A 282 -27.50 4.95 18.25
CA GLY A 282 -26.79 3.76 17.75
C GLY A 282 -26.01 3.02 18.84
N ASP A 283 -25.87 1.70 18.71
CA ASP A 283 -24.94 0.91 19.52
C ASP A 283 -23.53 1.26 19.02
N ALA A 284 -22.66 1.80 19.88
CA ALA A 284 -21.30 2.20 19.50
C ALA A 284 -20.33 1.79 20.61
N GLU A 285 -19.03 1.68 20.33
CA GLU A 285 -18.00 1.38 21.30
C GLU A 285 -16.92 2.46 21.18
N LEU A 286 -16.65 3.17 22.27
CA LEU A 286 -15.49 4.05 22.33
C LEU A 286 -14.29 3.25 22.84
N GLY A 287 -13.28 3.05 21.99
CA GLY A 287 -12.06 2.31 22.31
C GLY A 287 -10.84 3.23 22.42
N LEU A 288 -9.95 2.91 23.36
CA LEU A 288 -8.65 3.53 23.55
C LEU A 288 -7.55 2.54 23.19
N TYR A 289 -6.77 2.86 22.17
CA TYR A 289 -5.73 2.01 21.60
C TYR A 289 -4.37 2.64 21.90
N ARG A 290 -3.45 1.87 22.47
CA ARG A 290 -2.11 2.39 22.78
C ARG A 290 -1.32 2.54 21.49
N LEU A 291 -0.58 3.64 21.34
CA LEU A 291 0.41 3.78 20.25
C LEU A 291 1.70 3.00 20.58
N ILE A 292 2.10 2.12 19.68
CA ILE A 292 3.34 1.35 19.69
C ILE A 292 4.51 2.17 19.13
N LYS A 293 4.25 3.13 18.23
CA LYS A 293 5.23 4.10 17.70
C LYS A 293 4.77 5.54 17.89
N PRO A 294 5.68 6.52 18.05
CA PRO A 294 5.36 7.94 18.27
C PRO A 294 4.40 8.50 17.22
N LEU A 295 3.75 9.62 17.55
CA LEU A 295 2.77 10.31 16.71
C LEU A 295 3.41 11.09 15.55
N ASP A 296 4.32 10.42 14.86
CA ASP A 296 4.95 10.86 13.63
C ASP A 296 4.29 10.09 12.47
N ALA A 297 4.88 10.15 11.29
CA ALA A 297 4.27 9.60 10.10
C ALA A 297 4.12 8.05 10.17
N ASP A 298 4.90 7.37 11.02
CA ASP A 298 4.87 5.93 11.30
C ASP A 298 4.05 5.53 12.55
N ALA A 299 3.04 6.31 12.96
CA ALA A 299 2.25 6.01 14.14
C ALA A 299 1.53 4.64 14.00
N VAL A 300 1.85 3.72 14.91
CA VAL A 300 1.30 2.36 14.99
C VAL A 300 0.51 2.23 16.27
N ALA A 301 -0.68 1.61 16.26
CA ALA A 301 -1.45 1.31 17.48
C ALA A 301 -1.60 -0.20 17.72
N GLU A 302 -1.88 -0.58 18.98
CA GLU A 302 -2.30 -1.94 19.34
C GLU A 302 -3.63 -2.30 18.66
N SER A 303 -3.82 -3.59 18.33
CA SER A 303 -5.00 -4.07 17.60
C SER A 303 -6.27 -4.16 18.44
N GLU A 304 -6.12 -4.27 19.75
CA GLU A 304 -7.24 -4.29 20.70
C GLU A 304 -7.16 -3.05 21.59
N PRO A 305 -8.30 -2.46 21.96
CA PRO A 305 -8.30 -1.33 22.87
C PRO A 305 -7.87 -1.83 24.26
N PHE A 306 -6.95 -1.13 24.91
CA PHE A 306 -6.60 -1.44 26.31
C PHE A 306 -7.71 -1.00 27.27
N ALA A 307 -8.65 -0.17 26.79
CA ALA A 307 -9.88 0.18 27.47
C ALA A 307 -10.97 0.55 26.45
N ALA A 308 -12.18 0.03 26.64
CA ALA A 308 -13.33 0.31 25.78
C ALA A 308 -14.62 0.43 26.61
N ILE A 309 -15.63 1.11 26.07
CA ILE A 309 -16.95 1.26 26.70
C ILE A 309 -18.04 1.38 25.65
N GLN A 310 -19.19 0.77 25.93
CA GLN A 310 -20.33 0.76 25.02
C GLN A 310 -21.13 2.07 25.12
N ALA A 311 -21.61 2.56 23.99
CA ALA A 311 -22.25 3.86 23.85
C ALA A 311 -23.64 3.91 24.45
N ARG A 312 -24.32 2.77 24.52
CA ARG A 312 -25.59 2.62 25.25
C ARG A 312 -25.45 2.84 26.76
N GLU A 313 -24.24 2.79 27.29
CA GLU A 313 -23.93 3.04 28.71
C GLU A 313 -23.58 4.52 28.97
N LEU A 314 -23.65 5.38 27.93
CA LEU A 314 -23.16 6.75 27.98
C LEU A 314 -24.29 7.76 28.25
N THR A 315 -24.14 8.53 29.33
CA THR A 315 -24.93 9.74 29.59
C THR A 315 -24.06 10.99 29.61
N LYS A 316 -24.68 12.16 29.41
CA LYS A 316 -23.99 13.45 29.45
C LYS A 316 -23.38 13.65 30.84
N GLY A 317 -22.05 13.77 30.91
CA GLY A 317 -21.30 13.99 32.16
C GLY A 317 -20.54 12.77 32.67
N ASP A 318 -20.74 11.57 32.10
CA ASP A 318 -20.03 10.37 32.53
C ASP A 318 -18.53 10.44 32.24
N ASN A 319 -17.74 9.88 33.18
CA ASN A 319 -16.33 9.58 32.97
C ASN A 319 -16.24 8.28 32.16
N ILE A 320 -15.88 8.41 30.89
CA ILE A 320 -16.03 7.35 29.90
C ILE A 320 -14.96 6.26 30.09
N ILE A 321 -13.68 6.66 30.22
CA ILE A 321 -12.57 5.71 30.34
C ILE A 321 -11.48 6.28 31.26
N ASN A 322 -11.07 5.46 32.23
CA ASN A 322 -9.97 5.75 33.13
C ASN A 322 -8.65 5.21 32.56
N ILE A 323 -7.78 6.10 32.05
CA ILE A 323 -6.48 5.72 31.48
C ILE A 323 -5.35 5.65 32.51
N THR A 324 -5.64 5.73 33.81
CA THR A 324 -4.64 5.64 34.88
C THR A 324 -3.75 4.39 34.77
N LYS A 325 -4.29 3.25 34.32
CA LYS A 325 -3.50 2.03 34.09
C LYS A 325 -2.46 2.20 32.98
N ALA A 326 -2.79 2.92 31.90
CA ALA A 326 -1.85 3.23 30.83
C ALA A 326 -0.78 4.22 31.30
N ALA A 327 -1.19 5.25 32.06
CA ALA A 327 -0.26 6.20 32.68
C ALA A 327 0.72 5.54 33.66
N LEU A 328 0.25 4.60 34.48
CA LEU A 328 1.10 3.76 35.34
C LEU A 328 2.11 2.96 34.53
N ARG A 329 1.68 2.36 33.42
CA ARG A 329 2.57 1.59 32.54
C ARG A 329 3.61 2.45 31.83
N TRP A 330 3.28 3.68 31.45
CA TRP A 330 4.23 4.66 30.91
C TRP A 330 5.23 5.12 31.97
N TYR A 331 4.76 5.40 33.19
CA TYR A 331 5.60 5.80 34.32
C TYR A 331 6.61 4.72 34.71
N ASP A 332 6.15 3.46 34.80
CA ASP A 332 6.99 2.31 35.13
C ASP A 332 7.93 1.91 33.96
N GLY A 333 7.91 2.64 32.83
CA GLY A 333 8.72 2.37 31.64
C GLY A 333 8.30 1.11 30.86
N SER A 334 7.28 0.39 31.33
CA SER A 334 6.76 -0.81 30.67
C SER A 334 6.12 -0.51 29.30
N TRP A 335 5.61 0.71 29.12
CA TRP A 335 5.11 1.23 27.86
C TRP A 335 5.92 2.46 27.43
N ALA A 336 6.32 2.54 26.16
CA ALA A 336 6.80 3.80 25.57
C ALA A 336 5.64 4.82 25.47
N ASN A 337 5.91 6.08 25.81
CA ASN A 337 4.91 7.14 25.78
C ASN A 337 4.74 7.74 24.38
N ASN A 338 4.10 6.96 23.51
CA ASN A 338 3.81 7.35 22.14
C ASN A 338 2.41 7.95 21.96
N GLY A 339 1.61 8.02 23.04
CA GLY A 339 0.21 8.42 23.04
C GLY A 339 -0.79 7.26 22.90
N PHE A 340 -2.06 7.58 22.71
CA PHE A 340 -3.14 6.65 22.40
C PHE A 340 -4.01 7.20 21.25
N ILE A 341 -4.71 6.31 20.56
CA ILE A 341 -5.78 6.65 19.62
C ILE A 341 -7.10 6.44 20.34
N ILE A 342 -7.95 7.46 20.33
CA ILE A 342 -9.36 7.33 20.68
C ILE A 342 -10.11 7.02 19.40
N ARG A 343 -10.97 6.00 19.46
CA ARG A 343 -11.79 5.61 18.32
C ARG A 343 -13.21 5.36 18.73
N LEU A 344 -14.13 5.86 17.91
CA LEU A 344 -15.54 5.56 18.02
C LEU A 344 -15.89 4.50 16.98
N LYS A 345 -16.13 3.27 17.43
CA LYS A 345 -16.71 2.19 16.63
C LYS A 345 -18.23 2.32 16.69
N VAL A 346 -18.95 2.23 15.58
CA VAL A 346 -20.41 2.36 15.55
C VAL A 346 -21.01 1.15 14.87
N ASN A 347 -22.04 0.57 15.45
CA ASN A 347 -22.93 -0.40 14.83
C ASN A 347 -24.22 0.34 14.42
N GLY A 348 -24.29 0.79 13.17
CA GLY A 348 -25.45 1.51 12.62
C GLY A 348 -25.24 3.02 12.47
N ALA A 349 -26.28 3.82 12.70
CA ALA A 349 -26.23 5.28 12.49
C ALA A 349 -25.21 5.96 13.42
N SER A 350 -24.35 6.80 12.86
CA SER A 350 -23.24 7.47 13.56
C SER A 350 -23.72 8.44 14.65
N PRO A 351 -23.55 8.14 15.95
CA PRO A 351 -23.80 9.13 16.98
C PRO A 351 -22.70 10.20 16.95
N LYS A 352 -23.09 11.47 17.11
CA LYS A 352 -22.13 12.55 17.32
C LYS A 352 -21.77 12.60 18.80
N ILE A 353 -20.57 12.15 19.15
CA ILE A 353 -20.07 12.18 20.53
C ILE A 353 -19.11 13.36 20.68
N ARG A 354 -19.53 14.38 21.43
CA ARG A 354 -18.62 15.45 21.82
C ARG A 354 -17.86 15.02 23.07
N ILE A 355 -16.58 14.74 22.93
CA ILE A 355 -15.70 14.48 24.08
C ILE A 355 -15.05 15.76 24.58
N MET A 356 -14.93 15.87 25.90
CA MET A 356 -14.10 16.85 26.57
C MET A 356 -13.10 16.11 27.43
N THR A 357 -11.86 16.56 27.40
CA THR A 357 -10.83 16.04 28.26
C THR A 357 -10.99 16.70 29.62
N THR A 358 -11.29 15.92 30.64
CA THR A 358 -11.37 16.48 31.99
C THR A 358 -10.10 16.27 32.76
N ALA A 359 -9.79 17.31 33.52
CA ALA A 359 -8.65 17.49 34.37
C ALA A 359 -8.38 16.32 35.32
N PHE A 360 -7.15 16.30 35.79
CA PHE A 360 -6.68 15.59 36.97
C PHE A 360 -7.65 15.87 38.14
N SER A 361 -8.42 14.88 38.61
CA SER A 361 -9.19 15.01 39.86
C SER A 361 -8.58 14.10 40.92
N TYR A 362 -7.89 14.71 41.88
CA TYR A 362 -7.57 14.09 43.15
C TYR A 362 -8.65 14.56 44.13
N ASP A 363 -9.34 13.63 44.78
CA ASP A 363 -10.60 13.91 45.50
C ASP A 363 -10.38 14.78 46.75
N ARG A 364 -11.27 15.79 46.87
CA ARG A 364 -11.55 16.84 47.87
C ARG A 364 -10.42 17.68 48.48
N GLU A 365 -9.18 17.22 48.38
CA GLU A 365 -7.99 17.79 49.02
C GLU A 365 -6.94 18.31 48.02
N LYS A 366 -7.19 18.33 46.70
CA LYS A 366 -6.24 18.89 45.73
C LYS A 366 -6.90 19.54 44.50
N LYS A 367 -6.46 20.77 44.25
CA LYS A 367 -6.81 21.70 43.18
C LYS A 367 -6.60 21.07 41.78
N LEU A 368 -7.50 21.37 40.86
CA LEU A 368 -7.55 20.83 39.49
C LEU A 368 -6.42 21.40 38.62
N SER A 369 -5.72 20.53 37.86
CA SER A 369 -4.78 20.91 36.80
C SER A 369 -5.31 20.47 35.44
N HIS A 370 -5.34 21.36 34.46
CA HIS A 370 -5.82 21.09 33.10
C HIS A 370 -4.66 20.69 32.18
N PHE A 371 -4.85 19.64 31.39
CA PHE A 371 -3.97 19.30 30.27
C PHE A 371 -4.65 19.67 28.94
N LEU A 372 -3.85 20.13 27.98
CA LEU A 372 -4.28 20.27 26.59
C LEU A 372 -3.95 18.96 25.87
N LEU A 373 -4.97 18.22 25.42
CA LEU A 373 -4.78 17.08 24.53
C LEU A 373 -4.99 17.59 23.11
N SER A 374 -3.93 17.59 22.31
CA SER A 374 -4.01 18.03 20.91
C SER A 374 -4.53 16.89 20.06
N PHE A 375 -5.74 17.04 19.55
CA PHE A 375 -6.32 16.11 18.59
C PHE A 375 -5.84 16.47 17.18
N ARG A 376 -5.26 15.51 16.47
CA ARG A 376 -4.95 15.65 15.03
C ARG A 376 -5.87 14.71 14.26
N SER A 377 -6.85 15.25 13.54
CA SER A 377 -7.51 14.52 12.45
C SER A 377 -6.65 14.67 11.18
N ARG A 378 -6.49 13.60 10.41
CA ARG A 378 -5.96 13.67 9.04
C ARG A 378 -7.02 13.07 8.15
N GLU A 379 -7.69 13.90 7.36
CA GLU A 379 -8.68 13.43 6.39
C GLU A 379 -8.02 12.42 5.44
N SER A 380 -8.67 11.27 5.28
CA SER A 380 -8.32 10.30 4.25
C SER A 380 -8.77 10.85 2.90
N VAL A 381 -7.89 10.82 1.89
CA VAL A 381 -8.20 11.38 0.57
C VAL A 381 -8.52 10.30 -0.45
N GLN A 382 -9.34 10.66 -1.43
CA GLN A 382 -9.49 9.85 -2.63
C GLN A 382 -8.33 10.15 -3.60
N LEU A 383 -7.35 9.24 -3.67
CA LEU A 383 -6.17 9.39 -4.52
C LEU A 383 -6.45 9.11 -5.99
N PHE A 384 -7.38 8.20 -6.28
CA PHE A 384 -7.66 7.70 -7.61
C PHE A 384 -9.09 8.01 -8.01
N SER A 385 -9.30 8.36 -9.27
CA SER A 385 -10.61 8.55 -9.86
C SER A 385 -10.75 7.73 -11.14
N ASN A 386 -12.00 7.36 -11.47
CA ASN A 386 -12.34 6.66 -12.70
C ASN A 386 -13.33 7.53 -13.48
N PRO A 387 -13.02 7.93 -14.73
CA PRO A 387 -13.91 8.81 -15.49
C PRO A 387 -15.14 8.07 -16.05
N VAL A 388 -15.09 6.74 -16.13
CA VAL A 388 -16.20 5.90 -16.57
C VAL A 388 -16.80 5.21 -15.35
N ILE A 389 -18.09 5.47 -15.10
CA ILE A 389 -18.87 4.91 -13.98
C ILE A 389 -20.22 4.38 -14.49
N PRO A 390 -20.85 3.42 -13.78
CA PRO A 390 -22.23 3.04 -14.04
C PRO A 390 -23.15 4.27 -14.07
N THR A 391 -23.94 4.36 -15.14
CA THR A 391 -24.83 5.47 -15.48
C THR A 391 -26.18 4.88 -15.83
N ALA A 392 -27.25 5.48 -15.31
CA ALA A 392 -28.61 4.99 -15.54
C ALA A 392 -28.95 4.93 -17.05
N GLY A 393 -29.57 3.83 -17.48
CA GLY A 393 -29.94 3.56 -18.87
C GLY A 393 -28.80 3.18 -19.81
N LEU A 394 -27.56 3.04 -19.32
CA LEU A 394 -26.40 2.66 -20.13
C LEU A 394 -25.79 1.34 -19.65
N TYR A 395 -25.65 0.41 -20.58
CA TYR A 395 -25.21 -0.96 -20.33
C TYR A 395 -23.90 -1.29 -21.04
N THR A 396 -23.14 -2.23 -20.50
CA THR A 396 -22.01 -2.80 -21.21
C THR A 396 -22.49 -3.64 -22.40
N ARG A 397 -21.65 -3.74 -23.42
CA ARG A 397 -21.90 -4.59 -24.60
C ARG A 397 -20.59 -5.08 -25.18
N THR A 398 -20.60 -6.25 -25.80
CA THR A 398 -19.45 -6.71 -26.59
C THR A 398 -19.56 -6.16 -28.02
N VAL A 399 -18.53 -5.44 -28.48
CA VAL A 399 -18.41 -5.00 -29.88
C VAL A 399 -17.00 -5.33 -30.37
N ASN A 400 -16.88 -6.07 -31.46
CA ASN A 400 -15.60 -6.49 -32.05
C ASN A 400 -14.64 -7.13 -31.02
N GLY A 401 -15.20 -8.00 -30.16
CA GLY A 401 -14.43 -8.68 -29.11
C GLY A 401 -13.95 -7.77 -27.97
N LYS A 402 -14.52 -6.56 -27.80
CA LYS A 402 -14.20 -5.63 -26.71
C LYS A 402 -15.42 -5.28 -25.87
N ILE A 403 -15.20 -5.05 -24.58
CA ILE A 403 -16.25 -4.54 -23.70
C ILE A 403 -16.37 -3.03 -23.93
N MET A 404 -17.53 -2.59 -24.38
CA MET A 404 -17.86 -1.19 -24.61
C MET A 404 -18.87 -0.70 -23.58
N TYR A 405 -18.71 0.54 -23.14
CA TYR A 405 -19.66 1.28 -22.31
C TYR A 405 -19.99 2.59 -23.02
N GLY A 406 -21.17 2.64 -23.67
CA GLY A 406 -21.48 3.68 -24.66
C GLY A 406 -20.60 3.56 -25.90
N ASP A 407 -19.85 4.62 -26.19
CA ASP A 407 -18.88 4.74 -27.27
C ASP A 407 -17.43 4.45 -26.82
N LYS A 408 -17.20 4.29 -25.51
CA LYS A 408 -15.87 4.07 -24.94
C LYS A 408 -15.62 2.59 -24.67
N ARG A 409 -14.39 2.15 -24.89
CA ARG A 409 -13.94 0.84 -24.39
C ARG A 409 -13.85 0.88 -22.87
N LEU A 410 -14.41 -0.13 -22.22
CA LEU A 410 -14.32 -0.31 -20.77
C LEU A 410 -13.26 -1.37 -20.47
N ARG A 411 -12.22 -0.96 -19.74
CA ARG A 411 -11.28 -1.86 -19.09
C ARG A 411 -11.63 -2.01 -17.62
N LEU A 412 -11.54 -3.22 -17.08
CA LEU A 412 -11.92 -3.55 -15.71
C LEU A 412 -10.67 -3.91 -14.90
N TRP A 413 -10.44 -3.19 -13.81
CA TRP A 413 -9.43 -3.50 -12.81
C TRP A 413 -10.15 -3.63 -11.49
N GLY A 414 -10.36 -4.86 -11.06
CA GLY A 414 -11.25 -5.16 -9.95
C GLY A 414 -10.70 -6.12 -8.92
N VAL A 415 -11.50 -6.39 -7.90
CA VAL A 415 -11.22 -7.38 -6.86
C VAL A 415 -12.39 -8.36 -6.73
N CYS A 416 -12.10 -9.57 -6.29
CA CYS A 416 -13.10 -10.58 -5.93
C CYS A 416 -13.39 -10.50 -4.43
N ARG A 417 -14.66 -10.64 -4.05
CA ARG A 417 -15.11 -10.80 -2.65
C ARG A 417 -16.57 -11.27 -2.56
N HIS A 418 -17.00 -11.63 -1.35
CA HIS A 418 -18.42 -11.86 -1.02
C HIS A 418 -19.17 -10.56 -0.66
N ASP A 419 -20.46 -10.68 -0.34
CA ASP A 419 -21.24 -9.64 0.32
C ASP A 419 -20.66 -9.27 1.70
N SER A 420 -21.01 -8.09 2.23
CA SER A 420 -20.59 -7.66 3.56
C SER A 420 -21.57 -6.68 4.18
N GLU A 421 -21.79 -6.81 5.48
CA GLU A 421 -22.53 -5.82 6.29
C GLU A 421 -21.74 -4.51 6.45
N ASN A 422 -20.42 -4.60 6.39
CA ASN A 422 -19.53 -3.46 6.51
C ASN A 422 -19.36 -2.79 5.12
N LEU A 423 -20.28 -1.86 4.83
CA LEU A 423 -20.33 -1.13 3.56
C LEU A 423 -19.09 -0.26 3.29
N PHE A 424 -18.34 0.15 4.33
CA PHE A 424 -17.10 0.91 4.19
C PHE A 424 -16.05 0.15 3.34
N THR A 425 -16.10 -1.19 3.31
CA THR A 425 -15.22 -2.00 2.46
C THR A 425 -15.39 -1.69 0.95
N ALA A 426 -16.59 -1.33 0.48
CA ALA A 426 -16.81 -0.91 -0.91
C ALA A 426 -16.13 0.43 -1.20
N GLU A 427 -16.25 1.37 -0.26
CA GLU A 427 -15.57 2.67 -0.36
C GLU A 427 -14.05 2.50 -0.41
N ARG A 428 -13.52 1.59 0.42
CA ARG A 428 -12.09 1.26 0.42
C ARG A 428 -11.61 0.76 -0.94
N ILE A 429 -12.36 -0.15 -1.57
CA ILE A 429 -12.02 -0.68 -2.91
C ILE A 429 -11.93 0.47 -3.93
N LYS A 430 -12.92 1.36 -3.97
CA LYS A 430 -12.89 2.55 -4.84
C LYS A 430 -11.65 3.42 -4.56
N ARG A 431 -11.38 3.71 -3.28
CA ARG A 431 -10.27 4.58 -2.86
C ARG A 431 -8.89 3.98 -3.11
N LEU A 432 -8.77 2.67 -3.30
CA LEU A 432 -7.55 1.97 -3.70
C LEU A 432 -7.35 1.94 -5.23
N GLY A 433 -8.27 2.54 -5.99
CA GLY A 433 -8.12 2.70 -7.43
C GLY A 433 -8.65 1.52 -8.25
N PHE A 434 -9.53 0.68 -7.71
CA PHE A 434 -10.30 -0.27 -8.51
C PHE A 434 -11.52 0.41 -9.14
N ASN A 435 -11.97 -0.10 -10.28
CA ASN A 435 -13.22 0.34 -10.93
C ASN A 435 -14.28 -0.76 -11.02
N ALA A 436 -13.97 -1.97 -10.56
CA ALA A 436 -14.87 -3.11 -10.62
C ALA A 436 -14.76 -4.02 -9.39
N VAL A 437 -15.81 -4.79 -9.12
CA VAL A 437 -15.85 -5.83 -8.09
C VAL A 437 -16.54 -7.06 -8.65
N ARG A 438 -15.97 -8.25 -8.46
CA ARG A 438 -16.67 -9.52 -8.68
C ARG A 438 -17.26 -9.96 -7.34
N ILE A 439 -18.59 -9.89 -7.23
CA ILE A 439 -19.31 -10.12 -5.97
C ILE A 439 -19.89 -11.53 -5.98
N TRP A 440 -19.27 -12.44 -5.24
CA TRP A 440 -19.80 -13.78 -4.99
C TRP A 440 -21.17 -13.71 -4.33
N GLY A 441 -22.04 -14.67 -4.64
CA GLY A 441 -23.40 -14.74 -4.12
C GLY A 441 -23.48 -14.76 -2.58
N PRO A 442 -24.70 -14.62 -2.02
CA PRO A 442 -24.91 -14.47 -0.59
C PRO A 442 -24.25 -15.61 0.22
N ARG A 443 -23.37 -15.26 1.16
CA ARG A 443 -22.44 -16.25 1.76
C ARG A 443 -23.06 -17.27 2.72
N GLU A 444 -24.05 -16.88 3.53
CA GLU A 444 -24.52 -17.71 4.66
C GLU A 444 -25.52 -18.78 4.23
N THR A 445 -26.66 -18.38 3.69
CA THR A 445 -27.74 -19.29 3.26
C THR A 445 -27.81 -19.43 1.74
N GLY A 446 -27.00 -18.68 1.00
CA GLY A 446 -27.17 -18.54 -0.44
C GLY A 446 -28.42 -17.72 -0.79
N TRP A 447 -28.97 -17.99 -1.97
CA TRP A 447 -30.14 -17.29 -2.50
C TRP A 447 -31.48 -17.79 -1.95
N TYR A 448 -31.48 -18.87 -1.17
CA TYR A 448 -32.70 -19.56 -0.73
C TYR A 448 -32.70 -19.82 0.77
N ASP A 449 -33.89 -19.74 1.35
CA ASP A 449 -34.28 -20.20 2.68
C ASP A 449 -35.44 -21.21 2.60
N ASP A 450 -35.75 -21.87 3.70
CA ASP A 450 -36.78 -22.92 3.81
C ASP A 450 -38.17 -22.53 3.25
N ALA A 451 -38.53 -21.25 3.26
CA ALA A 451 -39.78 -20.77 2.70
C ALA A 451 -39.69 -20.63 1.17
N SER A 452 -38.61 -20.00 0.69
CA SER A 452 -38.38 -19.69 -0.72
C SER A 452 -38.16 -20.91 -1.63
N ILE A 453 -37.78 -22.06 -1.07
CA ILE A 453 -37.69 -23.30 -1.86
C ILE A 453 -39.08 -23.89 -2.16
N LYS A 454 -40.05 -23.67 -1.28
CA LYS A 454 -41.41 -24.23 -1.44
C LYS A 454 -42.21 -23.45 -2.48
N THR A 455 -41.93 -22.15 -2.56
CA THR A 455 -42.49 -21.24 -3.55
C THR A 455 -41.33 -20.71 -4.38
N PRO A 456 -41.08 -21.19 -5.60
CA PRO A 456 -39.85 -20.91 -6.37
C PRO A 456 -39.56 -19.41 -6.45
N ALA A 457 -38.77 -18.92 -5.51
CA ALA A 457 -38.46 -17.51 -5.27
C ALA A 457 -37.07 -17.45 -4.61
N VAL A 458 -36.46 -16.27 -4.61
CA VAL A 458 -35.29 -16.02 -3.76
C VAL A 458 -35.75 -15.63 -2.36
N SER A 459 -34.86 -15.77 -1.36
CA SER A 459 -35.09 -15.30 0.00
C SER A 459 -35.51 -13.84 0.05
N ALA A 460 -36.34 -13.50 1.04
CA ALA A 460 -36.83 -12.14 1.23
C ALA A 460 -35.67 -11.14 1.40
N SER A 461 -35.78 -9.97 0.78
CA SER A 461 -34.79 -8.89 0.85
C SER A 461 -35.46 -7.58 1.20
N GLY A 462 -34.77 -6.71 1.94
CA GLY A 462 -35.26 -5.40 2.35
C GLY A 462 -34.86 -5.06 3.79
N GLU A 463 -34.98 -3.77 4.11
CA GLU A 463 -34.63 -3.27 5.44
C GLU A 463 -35.39 -4.05 6.53
N GLY A 464 -34.65 -4.57 7.52
CA GLY A 464 -35.20 -5.33 8.63
C GLY A 464 -35.40 -6.83 8.39
N THR A 465 -35.14 -7.38 7.20
CA THR A 465 -35.24 -8.84 6.98
C THR A 465 -34.02 -9.60 7.52
N GLY A 466 -32.83 -8.98 7.47
CA GLY A 466 -31.59 -9.56 8.00
C GLY A 466 -31.11 -10.82 7.26
N THR A 467 -31.64 -11.10 6.06
CA THR A 467 -31.27 -12.28 5.28
C THR A 467 -29.92 -12.09 4.56
N ALA A 468 -29.32 -13.19 4.10
CA ALA A 468 -28.11 -13.11 3.29
C ALA A 468 -28.32 -12.34 1.97
N VAL A 469 -29.50 -12.48 1.35
CA VAL A 469 -29.87 -11.74 0.12
C VAL A 469 -29.98 -10.24 0.41
N ASP A 470 -30.58 -9.84 1.53
CA ASP A 470 -30.65 -8.43 1.95
C ASP A 470 -29.26 -7.79 2.10
N ARG A 471 -28.31 -8.49 2.71
CA ARG A 471 -26.91 -8.02 2.78
C ARG A 471 -26.25 -7.91 1.41
N TYR A 472 -26.42 -8.91 0.55
CA TYR A 472 -25.90 -8.88 -0.81
C TYR A 472 -26.47 -7.67 -1.58
N ASP A 473 -27.78 -7.47 -1.51
CA ASP A 473 -28.47 -6.38 -2.19
C ASP A 473 -28.00 -5.01 -1.72
N ARG A 474 -27.83 -4.81 -0.40
CA ARG A 474 -27.25 -3.59 0.17
C ARG A 474 -25.83 -3.34 -0.33
N PHE A 475 -24.98 -4.36 -0.26
CA PHE A 475 -23.58 -4.24 -0.65
C PHE A 475 -23.43 -3.95 -2.15
N PHE A 476 -24.26 -4.60 -2.99
CA PHE A 476 -24.34 -4.32 -4.41
C PHE A 476 -24.77 -2.87 -4.68
N ALA A 477 -25.83 -2.40 -4.01
CA ALA A 477 -26.32 -1.04 -4.16
C ALA A 477 -25.27 -0.01 -3.76
N GLU A 478 -24.49 -0.28 -2.71
CA GLU A 478 -23.38 0.57 -2.29
C GLU A 478 -22.26 0.61 -3.34
N CYS A 479 -21.88 -0.53 -3.94
CA CYS A 479 -20.93 -0.57 -5.04
C CYS A 479 -21.39 0.30 -6.22
N LYS A 480 -22.67 0.19 -6.61
CA LYS A 480 -23.27 1.03 -7.65
C LYS A 480 -23.24 2.51 -7.28
N ARG A 481 -23.65 2.87 -6.06
CA ARG A 481 -23.64 4.25 -5.55
C ARG A 481 -22.25 4.87 -5.62
N LEU A 482 -21.22 4.07 -5.35
CA LEU A 482 -19.82 4.48 -5.40
C LEU A 482 -19.25 4.54 -6.82
N GLY A 483 -19.97 4.03 -7.83
CA GLY A 483 -19.55 4.03 -9.23
C GLY A 483 -18.64 2.86 -9.61
N LEU A 484 -18.73 1.74 -8.89
CA LEU A 484 -18.03 0.49 -9.21
C LEU A 484 -18.89 -0.38 -10.13
N PHE A 485 -18.28 -0.95 -11.17
CA PHE A 485 -18.90 -1.99 -11.98
C PHE A 485 -18.91 -3.33 -11.23
N VAL A 486 -19.93 -4.15 -11.45
CA VAL A 486 -20.09 -5.46 -10.82
C VAL A 486 -19.98 -6.56 -11.87
N MET A 487 -19.04 -7.48 -11.69
CA MET A 487 -19.10 -8.78 -12.35
C MET A 487 -19.98 -9.70 -11.50
N PHE A 488 -21.00 -10.30 -12.13
CA PHE A 488 -22.11 -10.98 -11.45
C PHE A 488 -22.03 -12.51 -11.64
N PRO A 489 -21.36 -13.24 -10.71
CA PRO A 489 -21.34 -14.71 -10.69
C PRO A 489 -22.64 -15.32 -10.19
N GLY A 490 -23.66 -14.53 -9.82
CA GLY A 490 -24.89 -15.04 -9.22
C GLY A 490 -25.74 -15.97 -10.09
N LEU A 491 -25.36 -16.25 -11.35
CA LEU A 491 -26.07 -17.21 -12.20
C LEU A 491 -25.48 -18.62 -12.16
N HIS A 492 -24.30 -18.83 -11.55
CA HIS A 492 -23.80 -20.18 -11.35
C HIS A 492 -24.77 -20.97 -10.47
N GLY A 493 -24.99 -22.25 -10.79
CA GLY A 493 -25.88 -23.08 -9.99
C GLY A 493 -25.40 -23.15 -8.54
N PRO A 494 -26.24 -22.80 -7.55
CA PRO A 494 -25.81 -22.68 -6.17
C PRO A 494 -25.56 -24.07 -5.59
N ARG A 495 -24.73 -24.13 -4.54
CA ARG A 495 -24.62 -25.35 -3.71
C ARG A 495 -26.03 -25.73 -3.27
N PHE A 496 -26.38 -27.02 -3.41
CA PHE A 496 -27.68 -27.54 -3.01
C PHE A 496 -27.89 -27.30 -1.51
N PRO A 497 -28.80 -26.40 -1.09
CA PRO A 497 -29.17 -26.35 0.33
C PRO A 497 -29.85 -27.67 0.68
N ASP A 498 -29.63 -28.21 1.87
CA ASP A 498 -30.19 -29.52 2.25
C ASP A 498 -31.72 -29.57 2.09
N THR A 499 -32.38 -28.44 2.25
CA THR A 499 -33.83 -28.32 2.07
C THR A 499 -34.27 -28.57 0.63
N ILE A 500 -33.46 -28.33 -0.41
CA ILE A 500 -33.85 -28.56 -1.83
C ILE A 500 -34.25 -30.01 -2.13
N PHE A 501 -33.88 -30.94 -1.25
CA PHE A 501 -34.24 -32.35 -1.31
C PHE A 501 -35.56 -32.70 -0.61
N SER A 502 -36.28 -31.71 -0.07
CA SER A 502 -37.60 -31.90 0.54
C SER A 502 -38.66 -32.23 -0.51
N ASP A 503 -39.72 -32.91 -0.07
CA ASP A 503 -40.80 -33.37 -0.96
C ASP A 503 -41.72 -32.24 -1.45
N ASP A 504 -41.63 -31.06 -0.83
CA ASP A 504 -42.30 -29.81 -1.20
C ASP A 504 -41.39 -28.85 -1.99
N SER A 505 -40.17 -29.27 -2.34
CA SER A 505 -39.23 -28.49 -3.15
C SER A 505 -39.75 -28.27 -4.58
N PHE A 506 -39.58 -27.05 -5.12
CA PHE A 506 -39.85 -26.78 -6.53
C PHE A 506 -39.06 -27.68 -7.49
N LEU A 507 -37.93 -28.26 -7.03
CA LEU A 507 -37.07 -29.10 -7.85
C LEU A 507 -37.65 -30.50 -8.10
N ARG A 508 -38.48 -31.02 -7.19
CA ARG A 508 -39.05 -32.38 -7.28
C ARG A 508 -39.74 -32.60 -8.64
N GLY A 509 -40.64 -31.68 -9.01
CA GLY A 509 -41.46 -31.78 -10.21
C GLY A 509 -42.39 -33.01 -10.20
N SER A 510 -42.97 -33.37 -11.35
CA SER A 510 -43.85 -34.54 -11.53
C SER A 510 -43.18 -35.75 -12.21
N GLU A 511 -41.88 -35.66 -12.50
CA GLU A 511 -41.13 -36.64 -13.30
C GLU A 511 -40.38 -37.65 -12.41
N GLY A 512 -40.55 -38.96 -12.65
CA GLY A 512 -39.63 -40.06 -12.25
C GLY A 512 -39.31 -40.28 -10.76
N GLU A 513 -38.47 -41.28 -10.48
CA GLU A 513 -38.07 -41.76 -9.14
C GLU A 513 -37.18 -40.74 -8.40
N TRP A 514 -37.81 -39.84 -7.64
CA TRP A 514 -37.17 -38.84 -6.79
C TRP A 514 -36.16 -39.44 -5.80
N ASP A 515 -36.53 -40.55 -5.17
CA ASP A 515 -35.68 -41.21 -4.18
C ASP A 515 -34.43 -41.84 -4.80
N GLU A 516 -34.55 -42.45 -5.98
CA GLU A 516 -33.38 -42.98 -6.70
C GLU A 516 -32.42 -41.88 -7.14
N TRP A 517 -32.95 -40.75 -7.60
CA TRP A 517 -32.12 -39.60 -7.97
C TRP A 517 -31.38 -39.02 -6.75
N LYS A 518 -32.05 -38.89 -5.60
CA LYS A 518 -31.41 -38.48 -4.34
C LYS A 518 -30.33 -39.48 -3.90
N ALA A 519 -30.62 -40.78 -3.98
CA ALA A 519 -29.65 -41.83 -3.67
C ALA A 519 -28.41 -41.75 -4.57
N ALA A 520 -28.59 -41.54 -5.87
CA ALA A 520 -27.49 -41.37 -6.82
C ALA A 520 -26.66 -40.10 -6.56
N LEU A 521 -27.28 -38.98 -6.16
CA LEU A 521 -26.53 -37.79 -5.76
C LEU A 521 -25.73 -38.01 -4.47
N ALA A 522 -26.28 -38.76 -3.51
CA ALA A 522 -25.55 -39.13 -2.29
C ALA A 522 -24.36 -40.05 -2.60
N GLU A 523 -24.51 -41.00 -3.52
CA GLU A 523 -23.43 -41.84 -4.04
C GLU A 523 -22.34 -40.99 -4.72
N SER A 524 -22.74 -40.05 -5.57
CA SER A 524 -21.81 -39.11 -6.24
C SER A 524 -20.96 -38.33 -5.25
N LYS A 525 -21.57 -37.82 -4.17
CA LYS A 525 -20.88 -37.08 -3.11
C LYS A 525 -19.84 -37.97 -2.42
N LYS A 526 -20.18 -39.23 -2.11
CA LYS A 526 -19.24 -40.21 -1.53
C LYS A 526 -18.08 -40.54 -2.47
N ALA A 527 -18.31 -40.53 -3.78
CA ALA A 527 -17.30 -40.74 -4.81
C ALA A 527 -16.42 -39.50 -5.09
N GLY A 528 -16.67 -38.38 -4.41
CA GLY A 528 -15.95 -37.11 -4.61
C GLY A 528 -16.19 -36.52 -6.00
N LEU A 529 -17.42 -36.66 -6.51
CA LEU A 529 -17.87 -36.06 -7.76
C LEU A 529 -18.58 -34.74 -7.51
N ASP A 530 -18.42 -33.80 -8.45
CA ASP A 530 -19.14 -32.54 -8.45
C ASP A 530 -20.44 -32.68 -9.23
N ASN A 531 -21.56 -32.62 -8.51
CA ASN A 531 -22.89 -32.82 -9.09
C ASN A 531 -23.29 -31.69 -10.06
N ARG A 532 -22.63 -30.51 -10.03
CA ARG A 532 -22.91 -29.40 -10.97
C ARG A 532 -22.73 -29.83 -12.43
N HIS A 533 -21.83 -30.76 -12.68
CA HIS A 533 -21.56 -31.35 -13.99
C HIS A 533 -22.74 -32.11 -14.60
N TYR A 534 -23.72 -32.53 -13.79
CA TYR A 534 -24.86 -33.30 -14.28
C TYR A 534 -25.87 -32.43 -15.02
N SER A 535 -25.80 -31.10 -14.88
CA SER A 535 -26.62 -30.13 -15.62
C SER A 535 -26.54 -30.29 -17.15
N PHE A 536 -25.45 -30.86 -17.67
CA PHE A 536 -25.26 -31.10 -19.10
C PHE A 536 -26.03 -32.31 -19.66
N PHE A 537 -26.47 -33.24 -18.80
CA PHE A 537 -27.09 -34.49 -19.28
C PHE A 537 -28.26 -35.02 -18.41
N ASP A 538 -28.54 -34.42 -17.25
CA ASP A 538 -29.69 -34.74 -16.40
C ASP A 538 -30.71 -33.60 -16.42
N GLU A 539 -31.96 -33.89 -16.78
CA GLU A 539 -32.99 -32.85 -16.96
C GLU A 539 -33.41 -32.17 -15.67
N ARG A 540 -33.41 -32.90 -14.54
CA ARG A 540 -33.74 -32.31 -13.23
C ARG A 540 -32.64 -31.33 -12.80
N MET A 541 -31.37 -31.70 -13.00
CA MET A 541 -30.22 -30.81 -12.76
C MET A 541 -30.21 -29.60 -13.70
N LYS A 542 -30.51 -29.78 -14.99
CA LYS A 542 -30.65 -28.67 -15.95
C LYS A 542 -31.74 -27.71 -15.50
N ARG A 543 -32.93 -28.23 -15.15
CA ARG A 543 -34.05 -27.43 -14.64
C ARG A 543 -33.66 -26.62 -13.41
N TYR A 544 -32.92 -27.20 -12.45
CA TYR A 544 -32.46 -26.49 -11.26
C TYR A 544 -31.66 -25.23 -11.62
N PHE A 545 -30.66 -25.36 -12.49
CA PHE A 545 -29.80 -24.23 -12.87
C PHE A 545 -30.57 -23.16 -13.65
N PHE A 546 -31.45 -23.57 -14.58
CA PHE A 546 -32.27 -22.63 -15.35
C PHE A 546 -33.25 -21.88 -14.45
N THR A 547 -33.98 -22.58 -13.58
CA THR A 547 -34.88 -21.97 -12.60
C THR A 547 -34.11 -21.04 -11.67
N HIS A 548 -32.92 -21.45 -11.20
CA HIS A 548 -32.09 -20.59 -10.36
C HIS A 548 -31.78 -19.25 -11.01
N ALA A 549 -31.22 -19.26 -12.22
CA ALA A 549 -30.89 -18.04 -12.93
C ALA A 549 -32.13 -17.18 -13.23
N GLN A 550 -33.27 -17.78 -13.54
CA GLN A 550 -34.53 -17.03 -13.71
C GLN A 550 -34.95 -16.31 -12.44
N LEU A 551 -34.88 -16.98 -11.28
CA LEU A 551 -35.25 -16.40 -10.00
C LEU A 551 -34.29 -15.27 -9.60
N VAL A 552 -32.98 -15.48 -9.75
CA VAL A 552 -31.98 -14.46 -9.43
C VAL A 552 -32.08 -13.26 -10.37
N LEU A 553 -32.20 -13.48 -11.68
CA LEU A 553 -32.32 -12.38 -12.66
C LEU A 553 -33.59 -11.56 -12.43
N ASN A 554 -34.69 -12.20 -12.01
CA ASN A 554 -35.95 -11.50 -11.75
C ASN A 554 -36.09 -10.96 -10.33
N HIS A 555 -35.15 -11.25 -9.43
CA HIS A 555 -35.12 -10.65 -8.11
C HIS A 555 -34.93 -9.14 -8.21
N VAL A 556 -35.80 -8.40 -7.54
CA VAL A 556 -35.71 -6.95 -7.42
C VAL A 556 -34.86 -6.62 -6.21
N ASN A 557 -33.69 -6.03 -6.44
CA ASN A 557 -32.89 -5.48 -5.35
C ASN A 557 -33.60 -4.23 -4.80
N PRO A 558 -34.11 -4.24 -3.55
CA PRO A 558 -34.95 -3.16 -3.01
C PRO A 558 -34.20 -1.83 -2.84
N TYR A 559 -32.87 -1.86 -2.76
CA TYR A 559 -32.02 -0.67 -2.60
C TYR A 559 -31.70 0.02 -3.93
N THR A 560 -31.87 -0.68 -5.07
CA THR A 560 -31.74 -0.09 -6.41
C THR A 560 -33.08 0.06 -7.13
N GLY A 561 -34.12 -0.66 -6.65
CA GLY A 561 -35.45 -0.70 -7.26
C GLY A 561 -35.49 -1.47 -8.59
N LYS A 562 -34.47 -2.28 -8.89
CA LYS A 562 -34.30 -2.93 -10.20
C LYS A 562 -34.10 -4.42 -10.09
N ARG A 563 -34.56 -5.12 -11.12
CA ARG A 563 -34.24 -6.53 -11.33
C ARG A 563 -32.76 -6.66 -11.67
N TYR A 564 -32.10 -7.73 -11.20
CA TYR A 564 -30.72 -8.01 -11.63
C TYR A 564 -30.60 -8.18 -13.14
N ALA A 565 -31.65 -8.59 -13.84
CA ALA A 565 -31.72 -8.62 -15.30
C ALA A 565 -31.57 -7.24 -15.96
N GLU A 566 -31.86 -6.15 -15.25
CA GLU A 566 -31.94 -4.78 -15.81
C GLU A 566 -30.88 -3.84 -15.22
N GLU A 567 -29.92 -4.36 -14.45
CA GLU A 567 -28.99 -3.55 -13.69
C GLU A 567 -27.84 -2.95 -14.51
N GLU A 568 -27.66 -1.63 -14.45
CA GLU A 568 -26.59 -0.94 -15.19
C GLU A 568 -25.20 -1.14 -14.61
N ALA A 569 -25.13 -1.42 -13.30
CA ALA A 569 -23.85 -1.66 -12.64
C ALA A 569 -23.24 -3.00 -13.04
N ILE A 570 -24.05 -3.97 -13.49
CA ILE A 570 -23.53 -5.27 -13.91
C ILE A 570 -22.82 -5.12 -15.25
N CYS A 571 -21.48 -5.26 -15.22
CA CYS A 571 -20.66 -5.16 -16.42
C CYS A 571 -20.56 -6.50 -17.18
N MET A 572 -20.81 -7.62 -16.49
CA MET A 572 -20.70 -8.97 -17.04
C MET A 572 -21.47 -9.96 -16.15
N TYR A 573 -22.15 -10.92 -16.77
CA TYR A 573 -22.78 -12.05 -16.07
C TYR A 573 -21.97 -13.33 -16.26
N GLU A 574 -21.90 -14.15 -15.22
CA GLU A 574 -21.16 -15.41 -15.23
C GLU A 574 -22.11 -16.58 -14.90
N VAL A 575 -22.21 -17.53 -15.85
CA VAL A 575 -23.13 -18.67 -15.81
C VAL A 575 -22.55 -19.86 -15.07
N ASN A 576 -21.22 -19.96 -14.96
CA ASN A 576 -20.56 -21.04 -14.23
C ASN A 576 -19.18 -20.61 -13.74
N ASN A 577 -18.71 -21.30 -12.70
CA ASN A 577 -17.39 -21.09 -12.11
C ASN A 577 -16.60 -22.40 -12.08
N GLU A 578 -15.44 -22.40 -12.76
CA GLU A 578 -14.48 -23.49 -12.81
C GLU A 578 -15.11 -24.84 -13.17
N ASN A 579 -16.00 -24.83 -14.17
CA ASN A 579 -16.73 -26.01 -14.62
C ASN A 579 -15.79 -26.98 -15.35
N GLY A 580 -15.17 -27.86 -14.58
CA GLY A 580 -14.24 -28.86 -15.07
C GLY A 580 -14.88 -30.05 -15.80
N PHE A 581 -16.12 -29.99 -16.28
CA PHE A 581 -16.83 -31.17 -16.82
C PHE A 581 -16.02 -31.95 -17.86
N LEU A 582 -15.55 -31.30 -18.93
CA LEU A 582 -14.75 -31.97 -19.97
C LEU A 582 -13.45 -32.52 -19.39
N GLN A 583 -12.77 -31.76 -18.55
CA GLN A 583 -11.55 -32.21 -17.89
C GLN A 583 -11.80 -33.45 -17.02
N TRP A 584 -12.86 -33.45 -16.22
CA TRP A 584 -13.15 -34.51 -15.25
C TRP A 584 -13.60 -35.78 -15.95
N MET A 585 -14.50 -35.65 -16.93
CA MET A 585 -15.03 -36.80 -17.66
C MET A 585 -13.98 -37.41 -18.58
N LEU A 586 -13.25 -36.58 -19.34
CA LEU A 586 -12.35 -37.05 -20.38
C LEU A 586 -10.92 -37.30 -19.86
N VAL A 587 -10.40 -36.52 -18.90
CA VAL A 587 -9.01 -36.64 -18.41
C VAL A 587 -8.94 -37.28 -17.03
N GLY A 588 -9.86 -36.94 -16.13
CA GLY A 588 -9.85 -37.37 -14.72
C GLY A 588 -10.34 -38.80 -14.47
N ASN A 589 -10.68 -39.56 -15.52
CA ASN A 589 -11.27 -40.90 -15.46
C ASN A 589 -12.48 -40.99 -14.49
N ARG A 590 -13.33 -39.95 -14.50
CA ARG A 590 -14.48 -39.84 -13.58
C ARG A 590 -15.74 -40.56 -14.07
N ILE A 591 -15.82 -40.89 -15.36
CA ILE A 591 -16.96 -41.60 -15.97
C ILE A 591 -17.24 -42.93 -15.27
N GLU A 592 -16.19 -43.69 -14.94
CA GLU A 592 -16.33 -44.97 -14.24
C GLU A 592 -16.80 -44.85 -12.78
N LYS A 593 -16.67 -43.66 -12.19
CA LYS A 593 -17.12 -43.36 -10.83
C LYS A 593 -18.55 -42.82 -10.77
N LEU A 594 -19.17 -42.55 -11.93
CA LEU A 594 -20.55 -42.09 -11.98
C LEU A 594 -21.48 -43.15 -11.38
N PRO A 595 -22.43 -42.77 -10.52
CA PRO A 595 -23.51 -43.66 -10.10
C PRO A 595 -24.22 -44.27 -11.30
N ALA A 596 -24.66 -45.53 -11.16
CA ALA A 596 -25.31 -46.27 -12.23
C ALA A 596 -26.46 -45.48 -12.89
N TYR A 597 -27.26 -44.77 -12.08
CA TYR A 597 -28.33 -43.89 -12.53
C TYR A 597 -27.85 -42.83 -13.54
N PHE A 598 -26.83 -42.06 -13.19
CA PHE A 598 -26.31 -40.98 -14.04
C PHE A 598 -25.49 -41.51 -15.22
N LYS A 599 -24.74 -42.60 -15.02
CA LYS A 599 -23.99 -43.28 -16.08
C LYS A 599 -24.91 -43.79 -17.18
N ALA A 600 -26.03 -44.43 -16.82
CA ALA A 600 -27.03 -44.92 -17.76
C ALA A 600 -27.67 -43.79 -18.58
N LYS A 601 -27.99 -42.65 -17.96
CA LYS A 601 -28.49 -41.47 -18.68
C LYS A 601 -27.50 -40.93 -19.69
N LEU A 602 -26.23 -40.79 -19.30
CA LEU A 602 -25.18 -40.29 -20.18
C LEU A 602 -24.91 -41.25 -21.34
N MET A 603 -24.87 -42.57 -21.07
CA MET A 603 -24.73 -43.62 -22.10
C MET A 603 -25.91 -43.62 -23.10
N LYS A 604 -27.14 -43.42 -22.63
CA LYS A 604 -28.31 -43.32 -23.51
C LYS A 604 -28.21 -42.12 -24.45
N ARG A 605 -27.79 -40.96 -23.95
CA ARG A 605 -27.55 -39.77 -24.80
C ARG A 605 -26.42 -40.01 -25.80
N TRP A 606 -25.35 -40.66 -25.36
CA TRP A 606 -24.23 -41.04 -26.22
C TRP A 606 -24.68 -41.95 -27.38
N CYS A 607 -25.41 -43.02 -27.09
CA CYS A 607 -25.93 -43.91 -28.12
C CYS A 607 -26.94 -43.20 -29.04
N THR A 608 -27.75 -42.28 -28.51
CA THR A 608 -28.66 -41.45 -29.33
C THR A 608 -27.89 -40.54 -30.29
N TRP A 609 -26.78 -39.96 -29.83
CA TRP A 609 -25.88 -39.16 -30.66
C TRP A 609 -25.22 -40.02 -31.75
N LEU A 610 -24.77 -41.24 -31.41
CA LEU A 610 -24.23 -42.19 -32.39
C LEU A 610 -25.26 -42.62 -33.44
N ILE A 611 -26.52 -42.86 -33.05
CA ILE A 611 -27.63 -43.10 -33.99
C ILE A 611 -27.78 -41.91 -34.93
N THR A 612 -27.72 -40.68 -34.41
CA THR A 612 -27.83 -39.47 -35.24
C THR A 612 -26.68 -39.35 -36.23
N LYS A 613 -25.45 -39.69 -35.81
CA LYS A 613 -24.24 -39.55 -36.63
C LYS A 613 -24.04 -40.69 -37.64
N TYR A 614 -24.33 -41.93 -37.24
CA TYR A 614 -23.99 -43.13 -37.99
C TYR A 614 -25.19 -43.98 -38.39
N THR A 615 -26.41 -43.59 -37.99
CA THR A 615 -27.68 -44.31 -38.23
C THR A 615 -27.82 -45.62 -37.45
N ASP A 616 -26.86 -46.55 -37.55
CA ASP A 616 -26.94 -47.91 -37.00
C ASP A 616 -25.57 -48.47 -36.54
N ASP A 617 -25.59 -49.67 -35.94
CA ASP A 617 -24.38 -50.39 -35.49
C ASP A 617 -23.38 -50.61 -36.64
N ALA A 618 -23.88 -50.89 -37.85
CA ALA A 618 -23.02 -51.07 -39.03
C ALA A 618 -22.31 -49.76 -39.41
N GLY A 619 -22.95 -48.62 -39.25
CA GLY A 619 -22.34 -47.30 -39.42
C GLY A 619 -21.21 -47.03 -38.43
N VAL A 620 -21.42 -47.37 -37.14
CA VAL A 620 -20.38 -47.24 -36.11
C VAL A 620 -19.18 -48.12 -36.44
N VAL A 621 -19.41 -49.39 -36.82
CA VAL A 621 -18.33 -50.31 -37.22
C VAL A 621 -17.60 -49.81 -38.46
N ARG A 622 -18.29 -49.25 -39.46
CA ARG A 622 -17.63 -48.64 -40.63
C ARG A 622 -16.72 -47.47 -40.23
N ALA A 623 -17.15 -46.64 -39.27
CA ALA A 623 -16.40 -45.45 -38.86
C ALA A 623 -15.21 -45.80 -37.94
N TRP A 624 -15.39 -46.75 -37.02
CA TRP A 624 -14.39 -47.06 -35.98
C TRP A 624 -13.54 -48.29 -36.29
N GLY A 625 -13.97 -49.14 -37.22
CA GLY A 625 -13.34 -50.42 -37.54
C GLY A 625 -13.64 -51.51 -36.53
N THR A 626 -13.34 -51.28 -35.24
CA THR A 626 -13.55 -52.26 -34.16
C THR A 626 -14.36 -51.67 -33.00
N ILE A 627 -15.32 -52.45 -32.52
CA ILE A 627 -16.13 -52.16 -31.31
C ILE A 627 -15.89 -53.24 -30.25
N MET A 628 -16.24 -52.97 -29.00
CA MET A 628 -16.09 -53.94 -27.92
C MET A 628 -17.20 -55.01 -27.98
N PRO A 629 -16.93 -56.24 -27.52
CA PRO A 629 -17.96 -57.27 -27.44
C PRO A 629 -19.17 -56.82 -26.60
N GLY A 630 -20.38 -56.98 -27.14
CA GLY A 630 -21.64 -56.63 -26.47
C GLY A 630 -22.09 -55.17 -26.61
N GLU A 631 -21.35 -54.33 -27.35
CA GLU A 631 -21.81 -52.98 -27.70
C GLU A 631 -22.90 -53.04 -28.78
N SER A 632 -24.04 -52.40 -28.51
CA SER A 632 -25.13 -52.20 -29.48
C SER A 632 -25.91 -50.94 -29.16
N LEU A 633 -26.34 -50.23 -30.22
CA LEU A 633 -27.16 -49.03 -30.10
C LEU A 633 -28.55 -49.38 -29.54
N ALA A 634 -29.08 -50.55 -29.88
CA ALA A 634 -30.40 -51.01 -29.43
C ALA A 634 -30.47 -51.17 -27.90
N SER A 635 -29.40 -51.65 -27.27
CA SER A 635 -29.29 -51.80 -25.81
C SER A 635 -28.63 -50.60 -25.11
N SER A 636 -28.29 -49.53 -25.84
CA SER A 636 -27.53 -48.38 -25.32
C SER A 636 -26.25 -48.78 -24.56
N SER A 637 -25.53 -49.78 -25.07
CA SER A 637 -24.40 -50.41 -24.36
C SER A 637 -23.01 -49.95 -24.86
N TYR A 638 -22.92 -49.00 -25.79
CA TYR A 638 -21.62 -48.43 -26.17
C TYR A 638 -20.98 -47.71 -25.00
N ALA A 639 -19.76 -48.12 -24.66
CA ALA A 639 -19.03 -47.56 -23.53
C ALA A 639 -18.59 -46.11 -23.84
N LEU A 640 -18.68 -45.26 -22.81
CA LEU A 640 -18.16 -43.89 -22.77
C LEU A 640 -16.63 -43.89 -22.62
N ALA A 641 -15.94 -44.45 -23.61
CA ALA A 641 -14.50 -44.66 -23.63
C ALA A 641 -13.95 -44.35 -25.04
N PRO A 642 -12.67 -43.96 -25.17
CA PRO A 642 -11.61 -43.93 -24.14
C PRO A 642 -11.66 -42.75 -23.17
N ALA A 643 -11.04 -42.88 -22.00
CA ALA A 643 -10.50 -41.71 -21.29
C ALA A 643 -9.20 -41.24 -21.98
N ALA A 644 -8.75 -40.01 -21.77
CA ALA A 644 -7.56 -39.43 -22.41
C ALA A 644 -6.29 -40.29 -22.21
N SER A 645 -6.12 -40.89 -21.02
CA SER A 645 -5.02 -41.81 -20.70
C SER A 645 -5.07 -43.14 -21.46
N GLU A 646 -6.22 -43.46 -22.04
CA GLU A 646 -6.50 -44.70 -22.76
C GLU A 646 -6.72 -44.48 -24.25
N ALA A 647 -6.57 -43.25 -24.75
CA ALA A 647 -6.87 -42.90 -26.13
C ALA A 647 -6.17 -43.82 -27.14
N GLY A 648 -4.93 -44.25 -26.86
CA GLY A 648 -4.17 -45.17 -27.70
C GLY A 648 -4.66 -46.62 -27.73
N LYS A 649 -5.59 -47.01 -26.83
CA LYS A 649 -6.18 -48.37 -26.79
C LYS A 649 -7.43 -48.52 -27.65
N TYR A 650 -7.97 -47.43 -28.17
CA TYR A 650 -9.23 -47.38 -28.92
C TYR A 650 -9.01 -46.75 -30.31
N PRO A 651 -9.92 -46.97 -31.28
CA PRO A 651 -9.85 -46.27 -32.56
C PRO A 651 -9.83 -44.75 -32.37
N LYS A 652 -8.96 -44.04 -33.09
CA LYS A 652 -8.84 -42.58 -32.98
C LYS A 652 -10.18 -41.87 -33.20
N GLN A 653 -10.99 -42.34 -34.18
CA GLN A 653 -12.31 -41.79 -34.47
C GLN A 653 -13.28 -41.93 -33.29
N ARG A 654 -13.26 -43.06 -32.57
CA ARG A 654 -14.09 -43.24 -31.35
C ARG A 654 -13.73 -42.22 -30.28
N GLY A 655 -12.44 -41.97 -30.08
CA GLY A 655 -11.96 -40.94 -29.16
C GLY A 655 -12.42 -39.54 -29.57
N ALA A 656 -12.29 -39.19 -30.85
CA ALA A 656 -12.76 -37.91 -31.38
C ALA A 656 -14.28 -37.74 -31.21
N ASP A 657 -15.06 -38.76 -31.57
CA ASP A 657 -16.51 -38.75 -31.43
C ASP A 657 -16.96 -38.57 -29.97
N LEU A 658 -16.26 -39.17 -29.01
CA LEU A 658 -16.57 -38.99 -27.59
C LEU A 658 -16.28 -37.55 -27.12
N VAL A 659 -15.17 -36.95 -27.56
CA VAL A 659 -14.85 -35.55 -27.26
C VAL A 659 -15.90 -34.63 -27.90
N GLU A 660 -16.22 -34.82 -29.18
CA GLU A 660 -17.25 -34.08 -29.91
C GLU A 660 -18.61 -34.15 -29.20
N PHE A 661 -19.04 -35.35 -28.80
CA PHE A 661 -20.27 -35.54 -28.05
C PHE A 661 -20.27 -34.75 -26.74
N MET A 662 -19.22 -34.86 -25.93
CA MET A 662 -19.14 -34.14 -24.65
C MET A 662 -19.09 -32.62 -24.84
N VAL A 663 -18.36 -32.13 -25.85
CA VAL A 663 -18.34 -30.72 -26.25
C VAL A 663 -19.75 -30.27 -26.67
N SER A 664 -20.46 -31.08 -27.46
CA SER A 664 -21.82 -30.75 -27.92
C SER A 664 -22.83 -30.60 -26.79
N LEU A 665 -22.69 -31.38 -25.70
CA LEU A 665 -23.53 -31.23 -24.50
C LEU A 665 -23.32 -29.86 -23.85
N VAL A 666 -22.06 -29.44 -23.68
CA VAL A 666 -21.72 -28.14 -23.08
C VAL A 666 -22.17 -26.99 -23.97
N VAL A 667 -21.89 -27.05 -25.27
CA VAL A 667 -22.28 -26.00 -26.23
C VAL A 667 -23.79 -25.85 -26.29
N SER A 668 -24.54 -26.96 -26.36
CA SER A 668 -26.01 -26.94 -26.39
C SER A 668 -26.59 -26.36 -25.11
N TYR A 669 -26.12 -26.83 -23.95
CA TYR A 669 -26.52 -26.30 -22.65
C TYR A 669 -26.27 -24.79 -22.55
N ASN A 670 -25.05 -24.33 -22.85
CA ASN A 670 -24.68 -22.91 -22.74
C ASN A 670 -25.49 -22.04 -23.70
N THR A 671 -25.74 -22.51 -24.93
CA THR A 671 -26.56 -21.80 -25.92
C THR A 671 -27.99 -21.60 -25.41
N GLU A 672 -28.63 -22.67 -24.92
CA GLU A 672 -29.98 -22.60 -24.37
C GLU A 672 -30.04 -21.73 -23.09
N PHE A 673 -29.05 -21.88 -22.21
CA PHE A 673 -28.99 -21.14 -20.94
C PHE A 673 -28.83 -19.64 -21.18
N ILE A 674 -27.88 -19.25 -22.04
CA ILE A 674 -27.65 -17.86 -22.40
C ILE A 674 -28.89 -17.28 -23.07
N ALA A 675 -29.51 -17.99 -24.01
CA ALA A 675 -30.74 -17.53 -24.65
C ALA A 675 -31.87 -17.27 -23.63
N MET A 676 -32.02 -18.17 -22.64
CA MET A 676 -32.96 -17.98 -21.54
C MET A 676 -32.62 -16.74 -20.70
N CYS A 677 -31.34 -16.54 -20.33
CA CYS A 677 -30.90 -15.34 -19.60
C CYS A 677 -31.19 -14.07 -20.39
N ARG A 678 -30.86 -14.02 -21.70
CA ARG A 678 -31.12 -12.86 -22.57
C ARG A 678 -32.61 -12.49 -22.62
N ALA A 679 -33.49 -13.47 -22.50
CA ALA A 679 -34.95 -13.27 -22.53
C ALA A 679 -35.51 -12.68 -21.22
N GLN A 680 -34.73 -12.60 -20.13
CA GLN A 680 -35.18 -12.04 -18.85
C GLN A 680 -35.21 -10.50 -18.83
N ALA A 681 -34.69 -9.83 -19.86
CA ALA A 681 -34.71 -8.37 -19.98
C ALA A 681 -35.16 -7.91 -21.37
N PRO A 682 -35.74 -6.70 -21.49
CA PRO A 682 -36.09 -6.12 -22.79
C PRO A 682 -34.86 -5.94 -23.70
N LYS A 683 -35.11 -5.84 -25.01
CA LYS A 683 -34.06 -5.61 -25.99
C LYS A 683 -33.25 -4.36 -25.66
N GLY A 684 -31.92 -4.48 -25.60
CA GLY A 684 -31.02 -3.35 -25.34
C GLY A 684 -30.74 -3.08 -23.86
N ILE A 685 -31.30 -3.87 -22.93
CA ILE A 685 -31.28 -3.61 -21.50
C ILE A 685 -30.57 -4.73 -20.73
N GLY A 686 -29.65 -4.38 -19.84
CA GLY A 686 -29.05 -5.28 -18.84
C GLY A 686 -28.54 -6.60 -19.42
N VAL A 687 -29.00 -7.73 -18.85
CA VAL A 687 -28.64 -9.09 -19.26
C VAL A 687 -29.04 -9.41 -20.71
N ASN A 688 -29.79 -8.58 -21.42
CA ASN A 688 -30.04 -8.75 -22.86
C ASN A 688 -28.81 -8.40 -23.71
N VAL A 689 -27.96 -7.46 -23.26
CA VAL A 689 -26.81 -6.94 -24.04
C VAL A 689 -25.46 -7.01 -23.33
N ALA A 690 -25.44 -7.03 -22.00
CA ALA A 690 -24.21 -7.15 -21.22
C ALA A 690 -23.46 -8.45 -21.55
N PRO A 691 -22.12 -8.48 -21.61
CA PRO A 691 -21.36 -9.70 -21.87
C PRO A 691 -21.75 -10.84 -20.91
N ILE A 692 -21.93 -12.05 -21.43
CA ILE A 692 -22.11 -13.27 -20.64
C ILE A 692 -20.93 -14.21 -20.88
N ILE A 693 -20.35 -14.73 -19.79
CA ILE A 693 -19.36 -15.82 -19.82
C ILE A 693 -20.02 -17.12 -19.37
N SER A 694 -19.75 -18.21 -20.10
CA SER A 694 -20.28 -19.54 -19.75
C SER A 694 -19.52 -20.20 -18.61
N ASP A 695 -18.23 -19.90 -18.46
CA ASP A 695 -17.37 -20.54 -17.47
C ASP A 695 -16.07 -19.75 -17.24
N THR A 696 -15.39 -20.11 -16.15
CA THR A 696 -14.13 -19.54 -15.69
C THR A 696 -13.02 -20.61 -15.69
N GLN A 697 -12.25 -20.68 -16.78
CA GLN A 697 -11.31 -21.79 -17.01
C GLN A 697 -10.00 -21.60 -16.22
N PHE A 698 -9.59 -22.61 -15.46
CA PHE A 698 -8.39 -22.56 -14.61
C PHE A 698 -7.21 -23.43 -15.10
N MET A 699 -7.36 -24.13 -16.23
CA MET A 699 -6.33 -24.99 -16.82
C MET A 699 -6.31 -24.92 -18.34
N LYS A 700 -5.15 -25.18 -18.96
CA LYS A 700 -4.98 -25.23 -20.41
C LYS A 700 -5.71 -26.44 -21.04
N ASN A 701 -6.72 -26.17 -21.88
CA ASN A 701 -7.57 -27.21 -22.49
C ASN A 701 -8.33 -26.62 -23.69
N ILE A 702 -8.01 -27.04 -24.92
CA ILE A 702 -8.62 -26.48 -26.15
C ILE A 702 -10.10 -26.87 -26.32
N PRO A 703 -10.50 -28.16 -26.19
CA PRO A 703 -11.91 -28.53 -26.23
C PRO A 703 -12.79 -27.76 -25.22
N TRP A 704 -12.30 -27.56 -24.00
CA TRP A 704 -13.00 -26.78 -22.96
C TRP A 704 -13.10 -25.31 -23.32
N MET A 705 -12.02 -24.72 -23.81
CA MET A 705 -12.03 -23.33 -24.27
C MET A 705 -12.99 -23.12 -25.45
N TYR A 706 -13.05 -24.05 -26.40
CA TYR A 706 -14.02 -24.01 -27.50
C TYR A 706 -15.46 -24.09 -26.98
N ALA A 707 -15.75 -25.08 -26.13
CA ALA A 707 -17.08 -25.28 -25.58
C ALA A 707 -17.60 -24.03 -24.81
N ASN A 708 -16.69 -23.33 -24.12
CA ASN A 708 -17.00 -22.09 -23.42
C ASN A 708 -17.14 -20.90 -24.38
N ALA A 709 -16.29 -20.79 -25.41
CA ALA A 709 -16.27 -19.66 -26.34
C ALA A 709 -17.40 -19.68 -27.37
N ALA A 710 -17.94 -20.88 -27.68
CA ALA A 710 -18.94 -21.06 -28.74
C ALA A 710 -20.22 -20.25 -28.51
N ALA A 711 -20.75 -20.24 -27.27
CA ALA A 711 -22.00 -19.55 -26.93
C ALA A 711 -21.80 -18.21 -26.19
N SER A 712 -20.65 -17.99 -25.55
CA SER A 712 -20.38 -16.81 -24.71
C SER A 712 -20.01 -15.56 -25.51
N ASP A 713 -20.26 -14.37 -24.97
CA ASP A 713 -19.80 -13.11 -25.57
C ASP A 713 -18.34 -12.79 -25.22
N ALA A 714 -17.85 -13.38 -24.13
CA ALA A 714 -16.52 -13.20 -23.60
C ALA A 714 -15.96 -14.56 -23.12
N VAL A 715 -14.64 -14.62 -22.92
CA VAL A 715 -13.94 -15.75 -22.32
C VAL A 715 -13.24 -15.30 -21.05
N SER A 716 -13.10 -16.20 -20.09
CA SER A 716 -12.43 -15.87 -18.84
C SER A 716 -11.53 -16.98 -18.31
N PHE A 717 -10.45 -16.57 -17.64
CA PHE A 717 -9.43 -17.46 -17.15
C PHE A 717 -8.93 -17.07 -15.76
N GLY A 718 -8.51 -18.06 -14.97
CA GLY A 718 -8.07 -17.89 -13.58
C GLY A 718 -6.66 -18.43 -13.37
N ILE A 719 -5.90 -17.78 -12.50
CA ILE A 719 -4.50 -18.14 -12.30
C ILE A 719 -3.97 -17.70 -10.93
N TYR A 720 -3.28 -18.62 -10.25
CA TYR A 720 -2.62 -18.35 -8.97
C TYR A 720 -1.14 -18.62 -9.04
N MET A 721 -0.39 -17.78 -8.34
CA MET A 721 1.07 -17.83 -8.34
C MET A 721 1.57 -17.95 -6.92
N PHE A 722 2.28 -19.04 -6.65
CA PHE A 722 2.89 -19.28 -5.35
C PHE A 722 4.36 -19.53 -5.54
N THR A 723 5.17 -18.57 -5.12
CA THR A 723 6.63 -18.63 -5.19
C THR A 723 7.17 -17.72 -4.09
N LEU A 724 8.40 -17.99 -3.64
CA LEU A 724 9.12 -17.14 -2.70
C LEU A 724 10.29 -16.40 -3.38
N SER A 725 10.44 -16.56 -4.71
CA SER A 725 11.44 -15.89 -5.54
C SER A 725 10.78 -14.93 -6.52
N SER A 726 11.52 -13.92 -6.99
CA SER A 726 11.07 -13.09 -8.12
C SER A 726 10.96 -13.96 -9.37
N SER A 727 9.89 -13.74 -10.13
CA SER A 727 9.68 -14.37 -11.43
C SER A 727 10.32 -13.59 -12.59
N LEU A 728 10.96 -12.45 -12.30
CA LEU A 728 11.59 -11.61 -13.31
C LEU A 728 12.99 -12.09 -13.71
N THR A 729 13.59 -13.05 -12.99
CA THR A 729 14.90 -13.64 -13.33
C THR A 729 14.82 -14.75 -14.37
N LYS A 730 13.62 -14.99 -14.94
CA LYS A 730 13.35 -16.02 -15.94
C LYS A 730 12.69 -15.40 -17.17
N PRO A 731 12.80 -16.05 -18.34
CA PRO A 731 12.06 -15.63 -19.52
C PRO A 731 10.58 -15.38 -19.19
N PRO A 732 9.95 -14.38 -19.84
CA PRO A 732 8.56 -14.04 -19.60
C PRO A 732 7.67 -15.29 -19.65
N ALA A 733 6.83 -15.45 -18.63
CA ALA A 733 5.92 -16.58 -18.48
C ALA A 733 4.70 -16.17 -17.65
N PHE A 734 3.52 -16.64 -18.05
CA PHE A 734 2.27 -16.43 -17.30
C PHE A 734 1.38 -17.70 -17.31
N TYR A 735 2.01 -18.82 -16.91
CA TYR A 735 1.45 -20.18 -16.77
C TYR A 735 0.42 -20.57 -17.84
N THR A 736 -0.86 -20.43 -17.55
CA THR A 736 -1.94 -20.88 -18.43
C THR A 736 -2.47 -19.79 -19.34
N VAL A 737 -2.42 -18.51 -18.97
CA VAL A 737 -3.26 -17.49 -19.61
C VAL A 737 -2.56 -16.68 -20.69
N ASP A 738 -1.22 -16.66 -20.70
CA ASP A 738 -0.40 -15.98 -21.71
C ASP A 738 -0.75 -16.35 -23.16
N HIS A 739 -1.34 -17.51 -23.39
CA HIS A 739 -1.66 -18.04 -24.72
C HIS A 739 -3.15 -18.33 -24.99
N LEU A 740 -4.08 -17.95 -24.11
CA LEU A 740 -5.49 -18.36 -24.22
C LEU A 740 -6.44 -17.26 -24.72
N THR A 741 -5.90 -16.16 -25.25
CA THR A 741 -6.73 -15.08 -25.80
C THR A 741 -7.49 -15.55 -27.03
N VAL A 742 -8.83 -15.59 -26.95
CA VAL A 742 -9.68 -15.96 -28.08
C VAL A 742 -9.96 -14.73 -28.93
N LYS A 743 -9.72 -14.84 -30.25
CA LYS A 743 -9.97 -13.79 -31.23
C LYS A 743 -11.46 -13.42 -31.25
N ASP A 744 -11.75 -12.14 -31.42
CA ASP A 744 -13.10 -11.58 -31.53
C ASP A 744 -14.01 -11.81 -30.30
N LYS A 745 -13.42 -12.19 -29.16
CA LYS A 745 -14.09 -12.30 -27.86
C LYS A 745 -13.39 -11.41 -26.83
N ALA A 746 -14.15 -10.75 -25.98
CA ALA A 746 -13.58 -10.05 -24.84
C ALA A 746 -12.92 -11.05 -23.89
N THR A 747 -11.78 -10.69 -23.32
CA THR A 747 -11.02 -11.58 -22.41
C THR A 747 -10.91 -10.95 -21.03
N VAL A 748 -11.26 -11.70 -19.99
CA VAL A 748 -11.19 -11.26 -18.60
C VAL A 748 -10.44 -12.29 -17.75
N ILE A 749 -9.46 -11.85 -16.98
CA ILE A 749 -8.91 -12.67 -15.90
C ILE A 749 -9.82 -12.51 -14.68
N TYR A 750 -10.71 -13.48 -14.47
CA TYR A 750 -11.76 -13.38 -13.44
C TYR A 750 -11.21 -13.54 -12.03
N GLU A 751 -10.06 -14.22 -11.89
CA GLU A 751 -9.36 -14.42 -10.62
C GLU A 751 -7.85 -14.51 -10.82
N PHE A 752 -7.13 -13.67 -10.07
CA PHE A 752 -5.68 -13.67 -10.04
C PHE A 752 -5.13 -13.28 -8.67
N ASN A 753 -4.11 -13.99 -8.17
CA ASN A 753 -3.26 -13.44 -7.11
C ASN A 753 -1.88 -14.10 -7.04
N ALA A 754 -0.95 -13.39 -6.42
CA ALA A 754 0.33 -13.92 -5.97
C ALA A 754 0.30 -14.11 -4.45
N GLY A 755 0.47 -15.34 -3.98
CA GLY A 755 0.34 -15.68 -2.57
C GLY A 755 1.39 -15.01 -1.67
N ARG A 756 1.00 -14.70 -0.43
CA ARG A 756 1.95 -14.36 0.65
C ARG A 756 2.61 -15.62 1.21
N PRO A 757 3.82 -15.50 1.82
CA PRO A 757 4.56 -14.28 2.13
C PRO A 757 5.68 -13.98 1.11
N ASN A 758 5.40 -14.10 -0.20
CA ASN A 758 6.38 -13.74 -1.23
C ASN A 758 6.82 -12.26 -1.07
N PRO A 759 8.10 -11.95 -0.80
CA PRO A 759 8.58 -10.58 -0.66
C PRO A 759 8.53 -9.80 -1.99
N TYR A 760 8.54 -10.51 -3.13
CA TYR A 760 8.51 -9.91 -4.48
C TYR A 760 7.10 -9.72 -5.03
N ARG A 761 6.05 -9.97 -4.24
CA ARG A 761 4.65 -10.02 -4.70
C ARG A 761 4.16 -8.75 -5.41
N ALA A 762 4.77 -7.59 -5.13
CA ALA A 762 4.44 -6.33 -5.80
C ALA A 762 4.68 -6.37 -7.32
N GLU A 763 5.57 -7.25 -7.81
CA GLU A 763 5.86 -7.37 -9.26
C GLU A 763 4.64 -7.86 -10.06
N TRP A 764 3.77 -8.66 -9.44
CA TRP A 764 2.67 -9.35 -10.11
C TRP A 764 1.57 -8.40 -10.58
N ALA A 765 1.40 -7.26 -9.89
CA ALA A 765 0.53 -6.18 -10.33
C ALA A 765 0.93 -5.67 -11.73
N TYR A 766 2.22 -5.38 -11.89
CA TYR A 766 2.79 -4.89 -13.14
C TYR A 766 2.78 -5.98 -14.20
N LYS A 767 3.17 -7.21 -13.86
CA LYS A 767 3.07 -8.32 -14.83
C LYS A 767 1.64 -8.49 -15.36
N MET A 768 0.62 -8.43 -14.51
CA MET A 768 -0.78 -8.52 -14.95
C MET A 768 -1.14 -7.36 -15.89
N ALA A 769 -0.82 -6.11 -15.53
CA ALA A 769 -1.09 -4.96 -16.39
C ALA A 769 -0.37 -5.05 -17.75
N LEU A 770 0.88 -5.50 -17.75
CA LEU A 770 1.69 -5.73 -18.96
C LEU A 770 1.04 -6.76 -19.88
N PHE A 771 0.66 -7.92 -19.35
CA PHE A 771 0.05 -8.98 -20.15
C PHE A 771 -1.34 -8.63 -20.62
N ALA A 772 -2.16 -8.03 -19.75
CA ALA A 772 -3.48 -7.58 -20.13
C ALA A 772 -3.42 -6.53 -21.25
N ALA A 773 -2.43 -5.63 -21.24
CA ALA A 773 -2.22 -4.70 -22.35
C ALA A 773 -1.73 -5.42 -23.62
N TRP A 774 -0.66 -6.22 -23.53
CA TRP A 774 -0.03 -6.89 -24.68
C TRP A 774 -0.98 -7.86 -25.39
N GLN A 775 -1.71 -8.67 -24.62
CA GLN A 775 -2.73 -9.60 -25.13
C GLN A 775 -4.10 -8.93 -25.37
N ASP A 776 -4.19 -7.62 -25.15
CA ASP A 776 -5.38 -6.81 -25.42
C ASP A 776 -6.66 -7.24 -24.70
N TRP A 777 -6.51 -7.64 -23.43
CA TRP A 777 -7.59 -8.05 -22.54
C TRP A 777 -8.43 -6.86 -22.05
N ASP A 778 -9.63 -7.16 -21.57
CA ASP A 778 -10.62 -6.18 -21.13
C ASP A 778 -10.80 -6.14 -19.61
N GLY A 779 -10.32 -7.13 -18.86
CA GLY A 779 -10.40 -7.09 -17.40
C GLY A 779 -9.46 -8.01 -16.63
N ALA A 780 -9.15 -7.62 -15.39
CA ALA A 780 -8.45 -8.44 -14.41
C ALA A 780 -9.01 -8.21 -13.01
N PHE A 781 -9.25 -9.29 -12.26
CA PHE A 781 -9.82 -9.27 -10.92
C PHE A 781 -8.93 -9.99 -9.90
N PHE A 782 -8.57 -9.29 -8.82
CA PHE A 782 -7.66 -9.80 -7.78
C PHE A 782 -8.39 -10.54 -6.66
N HIS A 783 -7.88 -11.70 -6.29
CA HIS A 783 -8.52 -12.65 -5.37
C HIS A 783 -7.69 -12.83 -4.08
N TYR A 784 -8.07 -12.36 -2.90
CA TYR A 784 -9.37 -11.83 -2.50
C TYR A 784 -9.25 -10.63 -1.56
N PHE A 785 -10.12 -9.64 -1.77
CA PHE A 785 -10.22 -8.48 -0.90
C PHE A 785 -10.93 -8.84 0.42
N ASN A 786 -10.17 -8.85 1.52
CA ASN A 786 -10.63 -8.92 2.92
C ASN A 786 -11.29 -10.23 3.45
N GLU A 787 -11.05 -11.39 2.83
CA GLU A 787 -11.54 -12.70 3.33
C GLU A 787 -10.50 -13.41 4.27
N PRO A 788 -10.80 -14.29 5.29
CA PRO A 788 -11.85 -15.33 5.45
C PRO A 788 -12.54 -15.53 6.83
N ARG A 789 -13.89 -15.44 6.88
CA ARG A 789 -14.69 -15.85 8.06
C ARG A 789 -14.78 -17.37 8.22
N SER A 790 -14.28 -18.14 7.25
CA SER A 790 -14.43 -19.59 7.16
C SER A 790 -13.61 -20.40 8.17
N HIS A 791 -12.73 -19.76 8.96
CA HIS A 791 -11.69 -20.47 9.72
C HIS A 791 -11.37 -19.87 11.11
N GLY A 792 -12.28 -19.08 11.70
CA GLY A 792 -12.16 -18.62 13.10
C GLY A 792 -11.17 -17.47 13.36
N LEU A 793 -10.69 -16.79 12.32
CA LEU A 793 -9.76 -15.65 12.41
C LEU A 793 -10.47 -14.33 12.03
N LYS A 794 -10.20 -13.23 12.76
CA LYS A 794 -10.79 -11.89 12.54
C LYS A 794 -10.34 -11.28 11.19
N THR A 795 -11.27 -11.10 10.26
CA THR A 795 -11.10 -10.71 8.83
C THR A 795 -10.89 -9.22 8.59
N GLY A 796 -10.52 -8.86 7.36
CA GLY A 796 -10.56 -7.46 6.91
C GLY A 796 -11.98 -6.87 6.88
N ASP A 797 -13.05 -7.69 6.90
CA ASP A 797 -14.41 -7.17 7.11
C ASP A 797 -14.63 -6.63 8.53
N ASP A 798 -13.78 -7.00 9.50
CA ASP A 798 -13.79 -6.41 10.84
C ASP A 798 -13.24 -4.98 10.83
N VAL A 799 -12.56 -4.57 9.75
CA VAL A 799 -11.98 -3.24 9.57
C VAL A 799 -13.07 -2.23 9.21
N GLN A 800 -13.45 -1.38 10.17
CA GLN A 800 -14.47 -0.34 10.06
C GLN A 800 -13.93 1.00 9.55
N SER A 801 -12.62 1.24 9.55
CA SER A 801 -12.07 2.51 9.03
C SER A 801 -10.70 2.40 8.38
N HIS A 802 -10.26 3.47 7.71
CA HIS A 802 -8.97 3.50 7.02
C HIS A 802 -7.77 3.31 7.95
N GLU A 803 -7.87 3.78 9.19
CA GLU A 803 -6.81 3.68 10.19
C GLU A 803 -6.65 2.27 10.74
N GLU A 804 -7.69 1.45 10.74
CA GLU A 804 -7.53 0.05 11.15
C GLU A 804 -6.64 -0.71 10.16
N TYR A 805 -6.61 -0.35 8.88
CA TYR A 805 -5.73 -1.01 7.90
C TYR A 805 -4.25 -0.82 8.21
N ILE A 806 -3.86 0.28 8.85
CA ILE A 806 -2.45 0.51 9.26
C ILE A 806 -2.11 -0.15 10.59
N SER A 807 -3.09 -0.51 11.41
CA SER A 807 -2.90 -1.27 12.66
C SER A 807 -3.23 -2.76 12.51
N SER A 808 -3.70 -3.18 11.34
CA SER A 808 -4.13 -4.56 11.08
C SER A 808 -2.94 -5.50 10.92
N LYS A 809 -3.15 -6.76 11.32
CA LYS A 809 -2.22 -7.85 11.07
C LYS A 809 -2.33 -8.29 9.61
N GLN A 810 -1.23 -8.32 8.88
CA GLN A 810 -1.17 -8.95 7.57
C GLN A 810 -1.29 -10.47 7.75
N TRP A 811 -2.15 -11.09 6.97
CA TRP A 811 -2.34 -12.53 7.09
C TRP A 811 -1.20 -13.28 6.40
N THR A 812 -0.70 -14.33 7.03
CA THR A 812 0.34 -15.19 6.46
C THR A 812 -0.02 -16.63 6.76
N PRO A 813 0.33 -17.59 5.88
CA PRO A 813 0.15 -19.01 6.17
C PRO A 813 0.70 -19.38 7.55
N ASP A 814 -0.13 -19.95 8.41
CA ASP A 814 0.21 -20.30 9.80
C ASP A 814 0.52 -21.80 9.89
N PRO A 815 1.68 -22.21 10.44
CA PRO A 815 2.00 -23.62 10.62
C PRO A 815 0.99 -24.38 11.49
N ASN A 816 0.29 -23.70 12.40
CA ASN A 816 -0.72 -24.29 13.28
C ASN A 816 -2.10 -24.43 12.61
N PHE A 817 -2.29 -23.82 11.44
CA PHE A 817 -3.55 -23.88 10.70
C PHE A 817 -3.33 -24.17 9.20
N PRO A 818 -2.75 -25.33 8.86
CA PRO A 818 -2.35 -25.64 7.49
C PRO A 818 -3.53 -25.76 6.52
N GLN A 819 -4.75 -26.08 7.01
CA GLN A 819 -5.95 -26.13 6.17
C GLN A 819 -6.41 -24.75 5.68
N GLY A 820 -6.16 -23.67 6.43
CA GLY A 820 -6.46 -22.30 6.01
C GLY A 820 -5.30 -21.58 5.33
N ALA A 821 -4.18 -22.29 5.07
CA ALA A 821 -3.02 -21.71 4.40
C ALA A 821 -3.33 -21.11 3.01
N PRO A 822 -4.18 -21.72 2.15
CA PRO A 822 -4.59 -21.10 0.89
C PRO A 822 -5.27 -19.74 1.08
N ASP A 823 -6.29 -19.67 1.94
CA ASP A 823 -7.01 -18.42 2.19
C ASP A 823 -6.11 -17.34 2.81
N ALA A 824 -5.23 -17.73 3.73
CA ALA A 824 -4.23 -16.84 4.31
C ALA A 824 -3.20 -16.34 3.27
N SER A 825 -2.93 -17.10 2.21
CA SER A 825 -2.10 -16.64 1.09
C SER A 825 -2.81 -15.58 0.22
N PHE A 826 -4.15 -15.55 0.20
CA PHE A 826 -4.95 -14.73 -0.72
C PHE A 826 -5.62 -13.49 -0.11
N GLY A 827 -5.94 -13.47 1.19
CA GLY A 827 -6.66 -12.37 1.85
C GLY A 827 -5.85 -11.07 1.97
N ASP A 828 -5.79 -10.27 0.92
CA ASP A 828 -4.73 -9.28 0.72
C ASP A 828 -5.08 -7.85 1.11
N GLY A 829 -6.33 -7.52 1.43
CA GLY A 829 -6.78 -6.13 1.65
C GLY A 829 -6.06 -5.35 2.75
N VAL A 830 -5.23 -6.01 3.57
CA VAL A 830 -4.35 -5.42 4.60
C VAL A 830 -2.86 -5.33 4.18
N ASP A 831 -2.52 -5.56 2.91
CA ASP A 831 -1.14 -5.60 2.39
C ASP A 831 -0.79 -4.29 1.66
N PRO A 832 -0.10 -3.34 2.33
CA PRO A 832 0.20 -2.04 1.73
C PRO A 832 1.11 -2.11 0.50
N ALA A 833 2.02 -3.10 0.44
CA ALA A 833 2.94 -3.25 -0.70
C ALA A 833 2.19 -3.70 -1.96
N LYS A 834 1.33 -4.72 -1.85
CA LYS A 834 0.50 -5.18 -2.97
C LYS A 834 -0.43 -4.10 -3.49
N TYR A 835 -1.19 -3.47 -2.60
CA TYR A 835 -2.23 -2.53 -3.03
C TYR A 835 -1.66 -1.21 -3.58
N SER A 836 -0.45 -0.83 -3.16
CA SER A 836 0.27 0.27 -3.79
C SER A 836 0.59 -0.06 -5.24
N ALA A 837 1.15 -1.25 -5.48
CA ALA A 837 1.46 -1.73 -6.82
C ALA A 837 0.19 -1.93 -7.67
N PHE A 838 -0.89 -2.50 -7.11
CA PHE A 838 -2.18 -2.66 -7.80
C PHE A 838 -2.76 -1.32 -8.24
N ALA A 839 -2.65 -0.28 -7.42
CA ALA A 839 -3.18 1.03 -7.76
C ALA A 839 -2.45 1.63 -8.97
N ILE A 840 -1.12 1.62 -8.97
CA ILE A 840 -0.32 2.19 -10.07
C ILE A 840 -0.42 1.34 -11.34
N ALA A 841 -0.24 0.02 -11.25
CA ALA A 841 -0.36 -0.88 -12.40
C ALA A 841 -1.78 -0.84 -13.01
N GLY A 842 -2.81 -0.75 -12.16
CA GLY A 842 -4.19 -0.59 -12.60
C GLY A 842 -4.41 0.70 -13.38
N ARG A 843 -3.83 1.83 -12.96
CA ARG A 843 -3.90 3.07 -13.74
C ARG A 843 -3.22 2.95 -15.11
N ILE A 844 -2.06 2.28 -15.18
CA ILE A 844 -1.35 2.01 -16.44
C ILE A 844 -2.26 1.20 -17.40
N PHE A 845 -2.90 0.15 -16.90
CA PHE A 845 -3.82 -0.67 -17.69
C PHE A 845 -5.09 0.08 -18.11
N LEU A 846 -5.78 0.73 -17.17
CA LEU A 846 -7.05 1.41 -17.39
C LEU A 846 -6.92 2.57 -18.37
N SER A 847 -5.83 3.34 -18.30
CA SER A 847 -5.55 4.43 -19.24
C SER A 847 -5.15 3.95 -20.64
N GLY A 848 -4.77 2.67 -20.80
CA GLY A 848 -4.23 2.15 -22.06
C GLY A 848 -2.84 2.70 -22.38
N ALA A 849 -2.02 2.95 -21.36
CA ALA A 849 -0.71 3.55 -21.53
C ALA A 849 0.28 2.69 -22.33
N ILE A 850 0.02 1.39 -22.47
CA ILE A 850 0.81 0.43 -23.25
C ILE A 850 -0.05 -0.07 -24.41
N HIS A 851 0.51 -0.08 -25.63
CA HIS A 851 -0.23 -0.54 -26.80
C HIS A 851 -0.29 -2.08 -26.86
N PRO A 852 -1.40 -2.65 -27.35
CA PRO A 852 -1.48 -4.08 -27.59
C PRO A 852 -0.51 -4.52 -28.69
N ALA A 853 -0.24 -5.82 -28.78
CA ALA A 853 0.60 -6.36 -29.84
C ALA A 853 0.03 -6.00 -31.22
N PRO A 854 0.83 -5.39 -32.13
CA PRO A 854 0.32 -4.83 -33.38
C PRO A 854 -0.08 -5.89 -34.42
N SER A 855 0.51 -7.09 -34.34
CA SER A 855 0.25 -8.19 -35.28
C SER A 855 0.42 -9.54 -34.57
N PRO A 856 -0.53 -9.90 -33.70
CA PRO A 856 -0.46 -11.15 -32.95
C PRO A 856 -0.60 -12.36 -33.88
N THR A 857 0.16 -13.40 -33.59
CA THR A 857 0.08 -14.66 -34.32
C THR A 857 -1.26 -15.33 -34.05
N GLU A 858 -1.93 -15.72 -35.12
CA GLU A 858 -3.24 -16.39 -35.06
C GLU A 858 -3.07 -17.91 -35.14
N TYR A 859 -3.59 -18.62 -34.15
CA TYR A 859 -3.68 -20.08 -34.10
C TYR A 859 -5.12 -20.46 -34.44
N ARG A 860 -5.34 -20.95 -35.67
CA ARG A 860 -6.64 -21.37 -36.20
C ARG A 860 -6.88 -22.85 -35.91
N ILE A 861 -7.94 -23.17 -35.18
CA ILE A 861 -8.23 -24.54 -34.72
C ILE A 861 -9.59 -24.97 -35.28
N GLY A 862 -9.62 -26.04 -36.09
CA GLY A 862 -10.85 -26.67 -36.60
C GLY A 862 -11.32 -27.86 -35.75
N PRO A 863 -12.44 -28.53 -36.14
CA PRO A 863 -13.03 -29.66 -35.41
C PRO A 863 -12.02 -30.76 -35.06
N SER A 864 -11.14 -31.15 -35.99
CA SER A 864 -10.11 -32.17 -35.73
C SER A 864 -9.18 -31.84 -34.55
N GLY A 865 -9.07 -30.55 -34.16
CA GLY A 865 -8.27 -30.09 -33.03
C GLY A 865 -9.05 -29.97 -31.73
N TYR A 866 -10.26 -29.40 -31.75
CA TYR A 866 -11.06 -29.17 -30.53
C TYR A 866 -12.08 -30.27 -30.22
N ASP A 867 -12.35 -31.18 -31.16
CA ASP A 867 -13.19 -32.38 -30.99
C ASP A 867 -12.31 -33.64 -30.89
N SER A 868 -11.08 -33.52 -30.40
CA SER A 868 -10.16 -34.65 -30.24
C SER A 868 -9.28 -34.52 -29.00
N TYR A 869 -8.59 -35.62 -28.67
CA TYR A 869 -7.63 -35.64 -27.57
C TYR A 869 -6.30 -34.94 -27.90
N ASP A 870 -6.04 -34.61 -29.16
CA ASP A 870 -4.73 -34.14 -29.64
C ASP A 870 -4.30 -32.82 -28.94
N TYR A 871 -5.24 -31.92 -28.63
CA TYR A 871 -4.99 -30.66 -27.92
C TYR A 871 -5.71 -30.54 -26.56
N MET A 872 -6.04 -31.68 -25.95
CA MET A 872 -6.73 -31.76 -24.66
C MET A 872 -5.97 -31.04 -23.53
N ARG A 873 -4.63 -30.97 -23.63
CA ARG A 873 -3.73 -30.30 -22.67
C ARG A 873 -3.30 -28.89 -23.09
N GLY A 874 -4.03 -28.26 -24.01
CA GLY A 874 -3.71 -26.93 -24.54
C GLY A 874 -2.64 -26.95 -25.64
N ILE A 875 -2.34 -25.76 -26.19
CA ILE A 875 -1.28 -25.55 -27.20
C ILE A 875 -0.13 -24.69 -26.67
N GLY A 876 -0.01 -24.55 -25.35
CA GLY A 876 0.97 -23.69 -24.68
C GLY A 876 2.41 -23.88 -25.13
N GLU A 877 2.82 -25.11 -25.44
CA GLU A 877 4.17 -25.41 -25.91
C GLU A 877 4.46 -24.81 -27.30
N LEU A 878 3.43 -24.65 -28.13
CA LEU A 878 3.53 -24.02 -29.45
C LEU A 878 3.45 -22.50 -29.37
N THR A 879 2.67 -21.99 -28.43
CA THR A 879 2.33 -20.57 -28.34
C THR A 879 3.23 -19.77 -27.41
N ALA A 880 3.85 -20.38 -26.40
CA ALA A 880 4.50 -19.67 -25.30
C ALA A 880 5.49 -18.59 -25.77
N ALA A 881 6.52 -18.95 -26.54
CA ALA A 881 7.51 -17.97 -26.99
C ALA A 881 6.90 -16.88 -27.89
N THR A 882 5.91 -17.24 -28.71
CA THR A 882 5.22 -16.32 -29.60
C THR A 882 4.31 -15.35 -28.84
N ALA A 883 3.64 -15.81 -27.78
CA ALA A 883 2.79 -14.99 -26.95
C ALA A 883 3.55 -13.79 -26.37
N PHE A 884 4.81 -13.97 -25.97
CA PHE A 884 5.65 -12.88 -25.45
C PHE A 884 6.27 -12.00 -26.52
N THR A 885 6.64 -12.56 -27.66
CA THR A 885 7.40 -11.81 -28.68
C THR A 885 6.49 -11.08 -29.68
N ARG A 886 5.28 -11.61 -29.92
CA ARG A 886 4.36 -11.10 -30.93
C ARG A 886 2.91 -10.97 -30.46
N GLY A 887 2.56 -11.57 -29.33
CA GLY A 887 1.16 -11.76 -28.95
C GLY A 887 0.57 -12.99 -29.63
N ALA A 888 -0.46 -13.59 -29.02
CA ALA A 888 -1.11 -14.79 -29.53
C ALA A 888 -2.63 -14.67 -29.50
N ARG A 889 -3.30 -15.14 -30.56
CA ARG A 889 -4.76 -15.22 -30.63
C ARG A 889 -5.17 -16.61 -31.10
N ILE A 890 -6.16 -17.19 -30.44
CA ILE A 890 -6.78 -18.44 -30.87
C ILE A 890 -8.07 -18.12 -31.59
N SER A 891 -8.27 -18.66 -32.78
CA SER A 891 -9.54 -18.57 -33.49
C SER A 891 -10.07 -19.97 -33.79
N PHE A 892 -11.32 -20.20 -33.44
CA PHE A 892 -11.99 -21.45 -33.75
C PHE A 892 -12.62 -21.38 -35.13
N GLN A 893 -12.31 -22.35 -35.99
CA GLN A 893 -12.72 -22.41 -37.39
C GLN A 893 -13.65 -23.60 -37.62
N PRO A 894 -14.93 -23.55 -37.17
CA PRO A 894 -15.83 -24.71 -37.23
C PRO A 894 -16.14 -25.19 -38.65
N LYS A 895 -15.78 -24.42 -39.68
CA LYS A 895 -15.94 -24.76 -41.09
C LYS A 895 -14.68 -25.32 -41.75
N GLN A 896 -13.52 -25.28 -41.09
CA GLN A 896 -12.25 -25.80 -41.62
C GLN A 896 -11.87 -27.04 -40.85
N GLN A 897 -11.48 -28.12 -41.55
CA GLN A 897 -11.22 -29.42 -40.90
C GLN A 897 -9.82 -29.54 -40.28
N ASP A 898 -8.93 -28.58 -40.52
CA ASP A 898 -7.55 -28.62 -40.02
C ASP A 898 -7.51 -28.65 -38.48
N ALA A 899 -6.68 -29.52 -37.91
CA ALA A 899 -6.54 -29.61 -36.45
C ALA A 899 -5.91 -28.32 -35.87
N LEU A 900 -4.90 -27.78 -36.54
CA LEU A 900 -4.27 -26.50 -36.20
C LEU A 900 -3.59 -25.92 -37.44
N ALA A 901 -3.86 -24.65 -37.75
CA ALA A 901 -3.12 -23.86 -38.72
C ALA A 901 -2.61 -22.58 -38.05
N ILE A 902 -1.35 -22.22 -38.29
CA ILE A 902 -0.72 -21.04 -37.69
C ILE A 902 -0.58 -19.96 -38.78
N GLY A 903 -1.08 -18.75 -38.50
CA GLY A 903 -0.97 -17.59 -39.39
C GLY A 903 0.16 -16.66 -39.00
N GLY A 904 0.89 -16.15 -40.01
CA GLY A 904 2.01 -15.23 -39.81
C GLY A 904 3.25 -15.93 -39.22
N ASP A 905 4.20 -15.12 -38.76
CA ASP A 905 5.41 -15.66 -38.13
C ASP A 905 5.09 -16.19 -36.73
N TRP A 906 5.77 -17.26 -36.35
CA TRP A 906 5.68 -17.88 -35.02
C TRP A 906 7.02 -18.55 -34.67
N SER A 907 7.19 -18.88 -33.40
CA SER A 907 8.37 -19.58 -32.91
C SER A 907 8.03 -20.45 -31.69
N THR A 908 8.55 -21.67 -31.69
CA THR A 908 8.64 -22.55 -30.51
C THR A 908 9.98 -22.43 -29.78
N ASN A 909 10.97 -21.74 -30.37
CA ASN A 909 12.27 -21.55 -29.74
C ASN A 909 12.12 -20.74 -28.47
N ALA A 910 12.79 -21.19 -27.40
CA ALA A 910 12.85 -20.46 -26.15
C ALA A 910 13.38 -19.03 -26.38
N VAL A 911 12.80 -18.08 -25.65
CA VAL A 911 13.29 -16.71 -25.64
C VAL A 911 14.71 -16.71 -25.08
N SER A 912 15.65 -16.21 -25.89
CA SER A 912 17.09 -16.38 -25.64
C SER A 912 17.80 -15.09 -25.21
N GLY A 913 17.03 -14.05 -24.87
CA GLY A 913 17.50 -12.74 -24.40
C GLY A 913 16.32 -11.85 -23.97
N PRO A 914 16.55 -10.56 -23.68
CA PRO A 914 15.49 -9.63 -23.30
C PRO A 914 14.38 -9.53 -24.35
N VAL A 915 13.15 -9.32 -23.90
CA VAL A 915 12.00 -9.12 -24.79
C VAL A 915 11.62 -7.64 -24.78
N SER A 916 11.52 -7.03 -25.96
CA SER A 916 11.06 -5.67 -26.12
C SER A 916 9.75 -5.61 -26.90
N TRP A 917 8.80 -4.81 -26.42
CA TRP A 917 7.49 -4.59 -27.06
C TRP A 917 7.39 -3.17 -27.60
N ASN A 918 6.69 -3.01 -28.74
CA ASN A 918 6.36 -1.71 -29.36
C ASN A 918 7.54 -0.73 -29.37
N ASN A 919 8.68 -1.13 -29.94
CA ASN A 919 9.88 -0.30 -29.99
C ASN A 919 10.33 0.22 -28.61
N GLY A 920 10.32 -0.64 -27.58
CA GLY A 920 10.82 -0.31 -26.25
C GLY A 920 9.81 0.31 -25.28
N GLU A 921 8.51 0.31 -25.57
CA GLU A 921 7.47 0.68 -24.57
C GLU A 921 7.55 -0.20 -23.33
N VAL A 922 7.85 -1.49 -23.53
CA VAL A 922 8.14 -2.43 -22.46
C VAL A 922 9.42 -3.16 -22.80
N VAL A 923 10.30 -3.30 -21.82
CA VAL A 923 11.51 -4.14 -21.92
C VAL A 923 11.53 -5.08 -20.74
N TRP A 924 11.33 -6.36 -21.01
CA TRP A 924 11.51 -7.42 -20.03
C TRP A 924 12.93 -7.96 -20.12
N ASP A 925 13.78 -7.40 -19.27
CA ASP A 925 15.20 -7.70 -19.15
C ASP A 925 15.43 -8.74 -18.05
N TRP A 926 14.97 -9.95 -18.33
CA TRP A 926 14.94 -11.02 -17.33
C TRP A 926 16.32 -11.53 -16.94
N GLU A 927 17.32 -11.37 -17.82
CA GLU A 927 18.72 -11.68 -17.51
C GLU A 927 19.24 -10.84 -16.34
N ASN A 928 18.71 -9.62 -16.19
CA ASN A 928 19.02 -8.71 -15.09
C ASN A 928 17.90 -8.66 -14.03
N GLY A 929 16.93 -9.58 -14.08
CA GLY A 929 15.87 -9.69 -13.09
C GLY A 929 14.96 -8.46 -13.02
N ARG A 930 14.69 -7.79 -14.16
CA ARG A 930 13.89 -6.55 -14.19
C ARG A 930 12.95 -6.44 -15.40
N VAL A 931 11.93 -5.62 -15.25
CA VAL A 931 11.05 -5.17 -16.32
C VAL A 931 10.87 -3.65 -16.25
N ILE A 932 10.87 -3.02 -17.43
CA ILE A 932 10.77 -1.58 -17.61
C ILE A 932 9.52 -1.28 -18.43
N VAL A 933 8.75 -0.29 -17.99
CA VAL A 933 7.72 0.37 -18.80
C VAL A 933 8.20 1.79 -19.07
N ASP A 934 8.22 2.19 -20.33
CA ASP A 934 8.63 3.52 -20.75
C ASP A 934 7.72 4.02 -21.87
N THR A 935 6.58 4.58 -21.50
CA THR A 935 5.64 5.21 -22.44
C THR A 935 5.51 6.69 -22.10
N PRO A 936 4.99 7.54 -23.01
CA PRO A 936 4.86 8.97 -22.74
C PRO A 936 4.07 9.27 -21.45
N SER A 937 3.08 8.46 -21.11
CA SER A 937 2.18 8.67 -19.96
C SER A 937 2.50 7.80 -18.73
N ALA A 938 3.35 6.78 -18.84
CA ALA A 938 3.68 5.88 -17.76
C ALA A 938 5.15 5.42 -17.76
N LYS A 939 5.78 5.42 -16.58
CA LYS A 939 7.08 4.78 -16.30
C LYS A 939 6.91 3.68 -15.26
N ALA A 940 7.62 2.59 -15.40
CA ALA A 940 7.80 1.61 -14.33
C ALA A 940 9.19 0.99 -14.40
N TYR A 941 9.75 0.70 -13.23
CA TYR A 941 10.97 -0.10 -13.07
C TYR A 941 10.70 -1.10 -11.96
N VAL A 942 10.62 -2.39 -12.32
CA VAL A 942 10.28 -3.45 -11.38
C VAL A 942 11.38 -4.50 -11.46
N GLY A 943 12.07 -4.79 -10.37
CA GLY A 943 13.17 -5.74 -10.41
C GLY A 943 14.30 -5.47 -9.43
N VAL A 944 15.44 -6.08 -9.73
CA VAL A 944 16.73 -5.78 -9.11
C VAL A 944 17.03 -4.28 -9.30
N PRO A 945 17.33 -3.52 -8.23
CA PRO A 945 17.55 -2.08 -8.32
C PRO A 945 18.73 -1.70 -9.20
N GLY A 946 18.62 -0.55 -9.86
CA GLY A 946 19.67 0.08 -10.63
C GLY A 946 19.30 1.51 -10.97
N THR A 947 20.27 2.28 -11.45
CA THR A 947 19.99 3.55 -12.10
C THR A 947 19.39 3.27 -13.48
N TYR A 948 18.30 3.95 -13.81
CA TYR A 948 17.66 3.81 -15.12
C TYR A 948 17.18 5.16 -15.64
N ARG A 949 17.61 5.51 -16.86
CA ARG A 949 17.19 6.71 -17.58
C ARG A 949 16.17 6.33 -18.66
N PHE A 950 14.95 6.84 -18.51
CA PHE A 950 13.86 6.68 -19.47
C PHE A 950 14.10 7.56 -20.71
N ARG A 951 13.48 7.20 -21.84
CA ARG A 951 13.69 7.85 -23.16
C ARG A 951 13.32 9.33 -23.19
N ASP A 952 12.39 9.75 -22.35
CA ASP A 952 12.02 11.16 -22.20
C ASP A 952 12.97 11.96 -21.31
N GLY A 953 14.03 11.33 -20.79
CA GLY A 953 15.06 11.96 -19.97
C GLY A 953 14.76 12.01 -18.48
N ILE A 954 13.66 11.39 -18.02
CA ILE A 954 13.44 11.14 -16.60
C ILE A 954 14.41 10.04 -16.15
N THR A 955 15.03 10.17 -14.97
CA THR A 955 15.96 9.18 -14.42
C THR A 955 15.55 8.75 -13.02
N LEU A 956 15.46 7.43 -12.81
CA LEU A 956 15.37 6.81 -11.49
C LEU A 956 16.78 6.41 -11.04
N SER A 957 17.19 6.84 -9.85
CA SER A 957 18.49 6.49 -9.26
C SER A 957 18.40 6.41 -7.74
N GLY A 958 19.50 6.13 -7.05
CA GLY A 958 19.51 6.14 -5.58
C GLY A 958 18.65 5.05 -4.94
N VAL A 959 18.33 3.97 -5.68
CA VAL A 959 17.42 2.93 -5.18
C VAL A 959 18.14 2.00 -4.21
N ASP A 960 17.82 2.13 -2.92
CA ASP A 960 18.43 1.35 -1.84
C ASP A 960 17.43 0.42 -1.13
N ALA A 961 16.80 -0.50 -1.88
CA ALA A 961 16.06 -1.65 -1.35
C ALA A 961 16.43 -2.94 -2.11
N PRO A 962 16.42 -4.17 -1.55
CA PRO A 962 16.87 -5.38 -2.27
C PRO A 962 16.17 -5.64 -3.62
N PHE A 963 14.95 -5.12 -3.75
CA PHE A 963 14.12 -5.13 -4.95
C PHE A 963 13.26 -3.88 -4.93
N VAL A 964 12.75 -3.45 -6.08
CA VAL A 964 11.82 -2.33 -6.16
C VAL A 964 10.73 -2.63 -7.18
N ALA A 965 9.49 -2.24 -6.86
CA ALA A 965 8.40 -2.07 -7.80
C ALA A 965 8.06 -0.57 -7.85
N PHE A 966 8.76 0.16 -8.72
CA PHE A 966 8.55 1.57 -8.96
C PHE A 966 7.58 1.76 -10.11
N GLY A 967 6.62 2.67 -9.94
CA GLY A 967 5.74 3.10 -11.00
C GLY A 967 5.40 4.58 -10.90
N MET A 968 5.15 5.18 -12.05
CA MET A 968 4.76 6.57 -12.21
C MET A 968 3.82 6.70 -13.41
N THR A 969 2.65 7.28 -13.24
CA THR A 969 1.65 7.41 -14.32
C THR A 969 0.75 8.62 -14.11
N THR A 970 0.20 9.17 -15.18
CA THR A 970 -0.82 10.23 -15.08
C THR A 970 -2.20 9.63 -14.80
N GLU A 971 -3.08 10.40 -14.16
CA GLU A 971 -4.45 9.96 -13.85
C GLU A 971 -5.27 9.63 -15.10
N ASN A 972 -5.06 10.38 -16.20
CA ASN A 972 -5.88 10.33 -17.41
C ASN A 972 -5.13 9.86 -18.67
N GLY A 973 -3.94 9.28 -18.52
CA GLY A 973 -3.14 8.80 -19.66
C GLY A 973 -2.49 9.89 -20.51
N THR A 974 -2.49 11.15 -20.06
CA THR A 974 -1.74 12.24 -20.71
C THR A 974 -0.23 12.02 -20.57
N PRO A 975 0.60 12.53 -21.49
CA PRO A 975 2.06 12.47 -21.33
C PRO A 975 2.53 13.09 -20.01
N LEU A 976 3.52 12.48 -19.37
CA LEU A 976 4.09 12.92 -18.08
C LEU A 976 4.68 14.34 -18.18
N LEU A 977 5.35 14.64 -19.29
CA LEU A 977 5.95 15.94 -19.60
C LEU A 977 5.04 16.84 -20.46
N SER A 978 3.70 16.67 -20.37
CA SER A 978 2.76 17.47 -21.16
C SER A 978 2.83 18.97 -20.79
N ALA A 979 2.46 19.83 -21.74
CA ALA A 979 2.32 21.27 -21.48
C ALA A 979 1.07 21.62 -20.65
N ASP A 980 0.21 20.64 -20.35
CA ASP A 980 -1.05 20.86 -19.65
C ASP A 980 -0.80 21.27 -18.20
N LYS A 981 -1.34 22.43 -17.85
CA LYS A 981 -1.34 22.94 -16.47
C LYS A 981 -2.18 22.01 -15.60
N ASN A 982 -1.68 21.69 -14.41
CA ASN A 982 -2.32 20.83 -13.40
C ASN A 982 -2.32 19.31 -13.68
N THR A 983 -1.38 18.81 -14.49
CA THR A 983 -1.19 17.36 -14.64
C THR A 983 -0.92 16.70 -13.28
N LYS A 984 -1.77 15.73 -12.91
CA LYS A 984 -1.63 14.93 -11.68
C LYS A 984 -0.93 13.62 -12.01
N ILE A 985 0.29 13.49 -11.51
CA ILE A 985 1.12 12.29 -11.63
C ILE A 985 1.01 11.50 -10.33
N LEU A 986 0.72 10.21 -10.45
CA LEU A 986 0.71 9.24 -9.36
C LEU A 986 2.03 8.48 -9.39
N THR A 987 2.67 8.27 -8.24
CA THR A 987 3.90 7.49 -8.16
C THR A 987 3.96 6.67 -6.88
N SER A 988 4.57 5.49 -6.95
CA SER A 988 4.95 4.70 -5.78
C SER A 988 6.23 3.93 -6.03
N ALA A 989 6.93 3.60 -4.95
CA ALA A 989 8.06 2.68 -4.93
C ALA A 989 7.88 1.77 -3.71
N VAL A 990 7.66 0.49 -3.94
CA VAL A 990 7.41 -0.49 -2.88
C VAL A 990 8.23 -1.75 -3.12
N PHE A 991 8.57 -2.44 -2.03
CA PHE A 991 9.21 -3.76 -2.08
C PHE A 991 8.34 -4.78 -1.37
N ASP A 992 8.45 -4.82 -0.05
CA ASP A 992 7.82 -5.81 0.82
C ASP A 992 7.06 -5.13 1.96
N SER A 993 6.13 -5.85 2.55
CA SER A 993 5.51 -5.54 3.84
C SER A 993 5.34 -6.81 4.67
N GLN A 994 5.60 -6.72 5.96
CA GLN A 994 5.52 -7.87 6.86
C GLN A 994 5.04 -7.44 8.24
N ASN A 995 4.45 -8.37 9.00
CA ASN A 995 4.14 -8.12 10.42
C ASN A 995 5.42 -7.92 11.24
N LEU A 996 5.32 -7.20 12.36
CA LEU A 996 6.43 -7.03 13.28
C LEU A 996 6.88 -8.39 13.84
N GLY A 997 8.17 -8.72 13.66
CA GLY A 997 8.74 -9.99 14.10
C GLY A 997 8.36 -11.20 13.25
N PHE A 998 7.77 -10.99 12.07
CA PHE A 998 7.55 -12.06 11.09
C PHE A 998 8.88 -12.72 10.68
N SER A 999 8.87 -14.04 10.48
CA SER A 999 10.01 -14.78 9.96
C SER A 999 9.58 -16.00 9.14
N ILE A 1000 10.32 -16.23 8.05
CA ILE A 1000 10.17 -17.40 7.18
C ILE A 1000 11.54 -17.97 6.83
N ASP A 1001 11.65 -19.29 6.80
CA ASP A 1001 12.85 -19.98 6.36
C ASP A 1001 12.96 -19.96 4.82
N MET A 1002 13.92 -19.17 4.34
CA MET A 1002 14.25 -19.00 2.92
C MET A 1002 15.32 -19.99 2.43
N ASN A 1003 15.83 -20.87 3.29
CA ASN A 1003 16.82 -21.87 2.87
C ASN A 1003 16.20 -22.89 1.91
N ASN A 1004 16.95 -23.27 0.88
CA ASN A 1004 16.55 -24.28 -0.12
C ASN A 1004 15.20 -23.94 -0.82
N VAL A 1005 14.91 -22.66 -1.03
CA VAL A 1005 13.80 -22.23 -1.90
C VAL A 1005 14.25 -22.44 -3.36
N PRO A 1006 13.51 -23.23 -4.17
CA PRO A 1006 13.85 -23.39 -5.58
C PRO A 1006 13.78 -22.06 -6.32
N ASP A 1007 14.88 -21.66 -6.97
CA ASP A 1007 14.94 -20.41 -7.74
C ASP A 1007 13.86 -20.37 -8.83
N GLY A 1008 12.92 -19.44 -8.67
CA GLY A 1008 11.81 -19.17 -9.60
C GLY A 1008 10.99 -20.42 -9.97
N GLY A 1009 10.91 -21.42 -9.10
CA GLY A 1009 10.18 -22.67 -9.36
C GLY A 1009 8.66 -22.47 -9.49
N PRO A 1010 7.94 -23.33 -10.25
CA PRO A 1010 6.49 -23.27 -10.32
C PRO A 1010 5.90 -23.76 -9.00
N PHE A 1011 5.00 -22.95 -8.43
CA PHE A 1011 4.05 -23.33 -7.38
C PHE A 1011 4.66 -23.98 -6.10
N ILE A 1012 4.97 -23.17 -5.09
CA ILE A 1012 5.10 -23.66 -3.70
C ILE A 1012 3.71 -23.67 -3.08
N HIS A 1013 3.14 -24.85 -2.85
CA HIS A 1013 1.81 -24.96 -2.26
C HIS A 1013 1.71 -24.16 -0.93
N PRO A 1014 0.60 -23.43 -0.66
CA PRO A 1014 0.45 -22.64 0.56
C PRO A 1014 0.72 -23.42 1.86
N ALA A 1015 0.29 -24.68 1.93
CA ALA A 1015 0.57 -25.54 3.07
C ALA A 1015 2.08 -25.81 3.27
N GLU A 1016 2.88 -25.87 2.20
CA GLU A 1016 4.33 -26.02 2.27
C GLU A 1016 5.00 -24.71 2.72
N THR A 1017 4.43 -23.58 2.30
CA THR A 1017 4.81 -22.23 2.76
C THR A 1017 4.52 -22.03 4.24
N ALA A 1018 3.40 -22.55 4.75
CA ALA A 1018 3.05 -22.51 6.17
C ALA A 1018 4.09 -23.24 7.03
N LYS A 1019 4.57 -24.42 6.59
CA LYS A 1019 5.62 -25.18 7.30
C LYS A 1019 6.95 -24.43 7.42
N ARG A 1020 7.23 -23.51 6.50
CA ARG A 1020 8.45 -22.68 6.49
C ARG A 1020 8.32 -21.42 7.33
N THR A 1021 7.10 -21.04 7.70
CA THR A 1021 6.85 -19.82 8.48
C THR A 1021 7.19 -20.10 9.93
N GLY A 1022 8.22 -19.44 10.46
CA GLY A 1022 8.66 -19.60 11.85
C GLY A 1022 7.80 -18.78 12.80
N ASN A 1023 7.56 -17.51 12.47
CA ASN A 1023 6.69 -16.62 13.23
C ASN A 1023 5.79 -15.83 12.27
N THR A 1024 4.47 -15.84 12.50
CA THR A 1024 3.51 -15.04 11.71
C THR A 1024 3.54 -13.54 12.05
N GLY A 1025 4.28 -13.16 13.10
CA GLY A 1025 4.45 -11.79 13.55
C GLY A 1025 3.22 -11.20 14.24
N LEU A 1026 3.41 -10.00 14.81
CA LEU A 1026 2.37 -9.19 15.45
C LEU A 1026 1.98 -8.01 14.55
N PRO A 1027 0.72 -7.56 14.60
CA PRO A 1027 0.35 -6.30 13.96
C PRO A 1027 1.23 -5.15 14.46
N PRO A 1028 1.45 -4.13 13.62
CA PRO A 1028 0.87 -3.93 12.29
C PRO A 1028 1.71 -4.59 11.18
N ALA A 1029 1.16 -4.62 9.97
CA ALA A 1029 1.95 -4.74 8.75
C ALA A 1029 2.87 -3.52 8.57
N ILE A 1030 4.18 -3.73 8.46
CA ILE A 1030 5.19 -2.70 8.25
C ILE A 1030 5.62 -2.75 6.78
N LEU A 1031 5.45 -1.63 6.07
CA LEU A 1031 5.96 -1.45 4.71
C LEU A 1031 7.47 -1.16 4.76
N THR A 1032 8.26 -1.90 3.99
CA THR A 1032 9.70 -1.66 3.84
C THR A 1032 9.92 -0.35 3.08
N PRO A 1033 10.67 0.63 3.64
CA PRO A 1033 11.03 1.84 2.92
C PRO A 1033 11.85 1.51 1.67
N VAL A 1034 11.57 2.21 0.57
CA VAL A 1034 12.35 2.15 -0.66
C VAL A 1034 12.89 3.55 -0.94
N PRO A 1035 14.15 3.85 -0.58
CA PRO A 1035 14.82 5.09 -0.97
C PRO A 1035 14.93 5.19 -2.49
N TYR A 1036 14.73 6.37 -3.06
CA TYR A 1036 15.00 6.64 -4.48
C TYR A 1036 15.13 8.15 -4.77
N LEU A 1037 15.68 8.48 -5.94
CA LEU A 1037 15.70 9.83 -6.51
C LEU A 1037 15.13 9.79 -7.93
N LEU A 1038 14.21 10.71 -8.23
CA LEU A 1038 13.76 11.01 -9.58
C LEU A 1038 14.40 12.31 -10.06
N SER A 1039 15.04 12.27 -11.22
CA SER A 1039 15.51 13.45 -11.94
C SER A 1039 14.66 13.65 -13.19
N PHE A 1040 14.25 14.89 -13.44
CA PHE A 1040 13.47 15.30 -14.60
C PHE A 1040 14.36 16.14 -15.53
N PRO A 1041 14.15 16.02 -16.86
CA PRO A 1041 14.96 16.72 -17.87
C PRO A 1041 14.66 18.23 -17.92
N LYS A 1042 13.61 18.67 -17.23
CA LYS A 1042 13.18 20.06 -17.10
C LYS A 1042 12.94 20.39 -15.64
N SER A 1043 13.20 21.64 -15.29
CA SER A 1043 12.69 22.21 -14.04
C SER A 1043 11.16 22.27 -14.07
N PHE A 1044 10.54 22.27 -12.91
CA PHE A 1044 9.09 22.33 -12.74
C PHE A 1044 8.73 23.11 -11.48
N THR A 1045 7.51 23.63 -11.49
CA THR A 1045 6.80 24.05 -10.29
C THR A 1045 5.69 23.06 -10.02
N ALA A 1046 5.70 22.43 -8.85
CA ALA A 1046 4.74 21.38 -8.51
C ALA A 1046 4.50 21.26 -7.01
N THR A 1047 3.34 20.72 -6.65
CA THR A 1047 3.04 20.30 -5.28
C THR A 1047 3.22 18.79 -5.18
N LEU A 1048 4.11 18.34 -4.30
CA LEU A 1048 4.28 16.93 -3.92
C LEU A 1048 3.42 16.64 -2.68
N SER A 1049 2.70 15.53 -2.68
CA SER A 1049 1.99 15.02 -1.50
C SER A 1049 2.23 13.52 -1.37
N GLY A 1050 2.63 13.07 -0.18
CA GLY A 1050 2.84 11.66 0.15
C GLY A 1050 1.76 11.12 1.07
N TYR A 1051 1.39 9.85 0.88
CA TYR A 1051 0.26 9.21 1.55
C TYR A 1051 0.65 7.88 2.18
N ASP A 1052 0.10 7.59 3.34
CA ASP A 1052 0.19 6.28 3.99
C ASP A 1052 -0.92 5.32 3.52
N TYR A 1053 -0.96 4.10 4.07
CA TYR A 1053 -1.97 3.11 3.67
C TYR A 1053 -3.38 3.42 4.19
N ALA A 1054 -3.51 4.30 5.19
CA ALA A 1054 -4.79 4.88 5.58
C ALA A 1054 -5.24 6.02 4.63
N LEU A 1055 -4.48 6.26 3.56
CA LEU A 1055 -4.70 7.31 2.56
C LEU A 1055 -4.69 8.71 3.16
N ARG A 1056 -4.02 8.87 4.31
CA ARG A 1056 -3.82 10.16 4.96
C ARG A 1056 -2.64 10.83 4.29
N ARG A 1057 -2.74 12.14 4.07
CA ARG A 1057 -1.57 12.90 3.64
C ARG A 1057 -0.59 13.00 4.80
N VAL A 1058 0.57 12.39 4.65
CA VAL A 1058 1.64 12.37 5.66
C VAL A 1058 2.84 13.23 5.28
N GLU A 1059 2.94 13.61 4.02
CA GLU A 1059 3.98 14.47 3.49
C GLU A 1059 3.38 15.51 2.53
N SER A 1060 3.92 16.73 2.53
CA SER A 1060 3.57 17.77 1.56
C SER A 1060 4.78 18.70 1.34
N ALA A 1061 5.10 19.00 0.08
CA ALA A 1061 6.17 19.92 -0.26
C ALA A 1061 5.82 20.73 -1.52
N GLU A 1062 6.12 22.02 -1.52
CA GLU A 1062 6.09 22.86 -2.71
C GLU A 1062 7.48 22.85 -3.38
N LEU A 1063 7.52 22.41 -4.63
CA LEU A 1063 8.74 22.26 -5.41
C LEU A 1063 8.77 23.36 -6.47
N ASN A 1064 9.38 24.49 -6.16
CA ASN A 1064 9.48 25.65 -7.07
C ASN A 1064 10.81 25.64 -7.82
N GLY A 1065 10.75 25.56 -9.16
CA GLY A 1065 11.94 25.55 -10.03
C GLY A 1065 12.87 24.35 -9.80
N LYS A 1066 12.35 23.25 -9.24
CA LYS A 1066 13.13 22.03 -8.98
C LYS A 1066 13.07 21.12 -10.21
N ASN A 1067 14.05 20.24 -10.39
CA ASN A 1067 14.01 19.18 -11.39
C ASN A 1067 14.21 17.79 -10.77
N ILE A 1068 14.10 17.69 -9.45
CA ILE A 1068 14.29 16.44 -8.72
C ILE A 1068 13.20 16.22 -7.69
N ILE A 1069 12.92 14.95 -7.44
CA ILE A 1069 12.18 14.46 -6.27
C ILE A 1069 13.11 13.50 -5.54
N ASP A 1070 13.52 13.90 -4.34
CA ASP A 1070 14.43 13.13 -3.49
C ASP A 1070 13.62 12.43 -2.39
N LYS A 1071 13.65 11.09 -2.40
CA LYS A 1071 13.03 10.21 -1.40
C LYS A 1071 14.07 9.35 -0.68
N SER A 1072 15.34 9.77 -0.67
CA SER A 1072 16.45 8.99 -0.10
C SER A 1072 16.42 8.87 1.43
N THR A 1073 15.77 9.79 2.14
CA THR A 1073 15.74 9.84 3.63
C THR A 1073 14.32 9.74 4.20
N GLY A 1074 13.33 9.44 3.36
CA GLY A 1074 11.91 9.56 3.69
C GLY A 1074 11.31 8.34 4.37
N GLN A 1075 10.13 8.56 4.96
CA GLN A 1075 9.24 7.52 5.46
C GLN A 1075 8.74 6.61 4.32
N ALA A 1076 8.40 5.35 4.62
CA ALA A 1076 7.70 4.48 3.68
C ALA A 1076 6.31 5.07 3.33
N LEU A 1077 6.04 5.21 2.03
CA LEU A 1077 4.77 5.75 1.52
C LEU A 1077 4.01 4.68 0.76
N PHE A 1078 2.68 4.66 0.90
CA PHE A 1078 1.81 3.89 0.04
C PHE A 1078 1.83 4.43 -1.39
N ALA A 1079 1.67 5.74 -1.54
CA ALA A 1079 1.73 6.42 -2.83
C ALA A 1079 2.05 7.90 -2.64
N SER A 1080 2.45 8.56 -3.71
CA SER A 1080 2.59 10.01 -3.79
C SER A 1080 1.87 10.56 -5.01
N THR A 1081 1.43 11.81 -4.90
CA THR A 1081 0.95 12.60 -6.03
C THR A 1081 1.90 13.77 -6.27
N LEU A 1082 2.23 14.01 -7.53
CA LEU A 1082 2.89 15.22 -7.98
C LEU A 1082 1.92 15.99 -8.88
N ARG A 1083 1.48 17.18 -8.43
CA ARG A 1083 0.64 18.07 -9.23
C ARG A 1083 1.51 19.11 -9.90
N ILE A 1084 1.76 18.94 -11.19
CA ILE A 1084 2.56 19.88 -11.98
C ILE A 1084 1.75 21.15 -12.25
N VAL A 1085 2.24 22.29 -11.78
CA VAL A 1085 1.68 23.62 -12.06
C VAL A 1085 2.23 24.13 -13.39
N SER A 1086 3.54 24.00 -13.61
CA SER A 1086 4.20 24.40 -14.85
C SER A 1086 5.55 23.71 -15.03
N TRP A 1087 5.96 23.56 -16.30
CA TRP A 1087 7.32 23.15 -16.68
C TRP A 1087 8.17 24.38 -17.00
N GLY A 1088 9.43 24.37 -16.56
CA GLY A 1088 10.44 25.39 -16.82
C GLY A 1088 11.48 24.95 -17.86
N ALA A 1089 12.65 25.59 -17.80
CA ALA A 1089 13.76 25.32 -18.73
C ALA A 1089 14.36 23.91 -18.52
N ALA A 1090 15.12 23.45 -19.52
CA ALA A 1090 15.92 22.25 -19.43
C ALA A 1090 16.86 22.30 -18.21
N ALA A 1091 17.03 21.16 -17.54
CA ALA A 1091 17.79 21.06 -16.30
C ALA A 1091 18.78 19.89 -16.39
N PRO A 1092 19.95 19.99 -15.73
CA PRO A 1092 20.93 18.91 -15.74
C PRO A 1092 20.40 17.69 -14.97
N GLU A 1093 20.70 16.51 -15.51
CA GLU A 1093 20.43 15.24 -14.85
C GLU A 1093 21.16 15.15 -13.51
N LYS A 1094 20.49 14.56 -12.51
CA LYS A 1094 21.09 14.23 -11.21
C LYS A 1094 20.93 12.74 -10.94
N VAL A 1095 22.02 12.09 -10.58
CA VAL A 1095 22.07 10.66 -10.29
C VAL A 1095 22.77 10.46 -8.93
N ILE A 1096 22.23 9.55 -8.12
CA ILE A 1096 22.91 9.04 -6.93
C ILE A 1096 23.30 7.59 -7.20
N GLU A 1097 24.60 7.30 -7.16
CA GLU A 1097 25.10 5.93 -7.18
C GLU A 1097 24.99 5.30 -5.79
N VAL A 1098 24.35 4.13 -5.70
CA VAL A 1098 24.31 3.32 -4.48
C VAL A 1098 25.33 2.21 -4.63
N THR A 1099 26.45 2.29 -3.91
CA THR A 1099 27.46 1.23 -3.90
C THR A 1099 26.97 0.08 -3.02
N ARG A 1100 26.33 -0.93 -3.60
CA ARG A 1100 26.00 -2.16 -2.87
C ARG A 1100 27.12 -3.17 -3.04
N SER A 1101 27.70 -3.60 -1.93
CA SER A 1101 28.51 -4.81 -1.88
C SER A 1101 27.61 -6.00 -2.17
N VAL A 1102 27.46 -6.36 -3.45
CA VAL A 1102 26.84 -7.61 -3.85
C VAL A 1102 27.76 -8.71 -3.33
N SER A 1103 27.33 -9.48 -2.33
CA SER A 1103 27.91 -10.78 -2.06
C SER A 1103 27.50 -11.70 -3.19
N ALA A 1104 28.16 -11.57 -4.34
CA ALA A 1104 28.05 -12.51 -5.42
C ALA A 1104 28.45 -13.88 -4.85
N GLY A 1105 27.59 -14.88 -5.04
CA GLY A 1105 27.97 -16.26 -4.83
C GLY A 1105 29.32 -16.50 -5.52
N THR A 1106 30.22 -17.14 -4.78
CA THR A 1106 31.60 -17.43 -5.16
C THR A 1106 31.68 -18.13 -6.52
N SER A 1107 31.78 -17.35 -7.59
CA SER A 1107 32.47 -17.74 -8.82
C SER A 1107 33.71 -16.85 -8.89
N GLY A 1108 34.88 -17.48 -8.88
CA GLY A 1108 36.15 -16.78 -8.74
C GLY A 1108 36.31 -15.71 -9.81
N SER A 1109 36.37 -14.45 -9.39
CA SER A 1109 36.77 -13.35 -10.26
C SER A 1109 38.21 -13.63 -10.72
N PRO A 1110 38.51 -13.63 -12.03
CA PRO A 1110 39.89 -13.73 -12.49
C PRO A 1110 40.71 -12.59 -11.88
N LYS A 1111 41.96 -12.87 -11.49
CA LYS A 1111 42.89 -11.84 -10.99
C LYS A 1111 43.07 -10.77 -12.08
N ARG A 1112 42.60 -9.55 -11.80
CA ARG A 1112 42.72 -8.39 -12.69
C ARG A 1112 44.18 -7.92 -12.78
N VAL A 1113 44.74 -7.87 -13.99
CA VAL A 1113 46.03 -7.21 -14.27
C VAL A 1113 45.72 -5.77 -14.64
N ASN A 1114 46.31 -4.75 -14.03
CA ASN A 1114 46.02 -3.37 -14.43
C ASN A 1114 46.62 -3.10 -15.83
N VAL A 1115 45.81 -2.74 -16.83
CA VAL A 1115 46.25 -2.49 -18.21
C VAL A 1115 46.25 -0.97 -18.43
N PRO A 1116 47.42 -0.31 -18.47
CA PRO A 1116 47.51 1.15 -18.32
C PRO A 1116 47.39 1.90 -19.66
N PHE A 1117 46.51 1.44 -20.56
CA PHE A 1117 46.30 2.07 -21.86
C PHE A 1117 45.00 2.89 -21.90
N TRP A 1118 45.03 3.99 -22.64
CA TRP A 1118 43.84 4.81 -22.88
C TRP A 1118 42.80 4.03 -23.70
N ASN A 1119 41.52 4.22 -23.38
CA ASN A 1119 40.39 3.65 -24.10
C ASN A 1119 39.52 4.78 -24.67
N ILE A 1120 39.16 4.66 -25.95
CA ILE A 1120 38.34 5.68 -26.65
C ILE A 1120 36.88 5.69 -26.17
N ILE A 1121 36.39 4.58 -25.61
CA ILE A 1121 35.03 4.47 -25.09
C ILE A 1121 35.02 4.98 -23.65
N PRO A 1122 34.25 6.04 -23.33
CA PRO A 1122 34.21 6.57 -21.98
C PRO A 1122 33.84 5.50 -20.95
N GLY A 1123 34.60 5.39 -19.86
CA GLY A 1123 34.34 4.44 -18.77
C GLY A 1123 34.67 2.97 -19.05
N MET A 1124 35.08 2.62 -20.27
CA MET A 1124 35.51 1.25 -20.61
C MET A 1124 36.98 1.04 -20.27
N ASP A 1125 37.30 -0.06 -19.57
CA ASP A 1125 38.66 -0.48 -19.25
C ASP A 1125 39.11 -1.59 -20.22
N TRP A 1126 40.41 -1.67 -20.54
CA TRP A 1126 40.96 -2.78 -21.32
C TRP A 1126 40.94 -4.12 -20.58
N ASN A 1127 40.73 -4.11 -19.26
CA ASN A 1127 40.45 -5.27 -18.42
C ASN A 1127 39.00 -5.74 -18.44
N ALA A 1128 38.17 -5.11 -19.28
CA ALA A 1128 36.80 -5.54 -19.43
C ALA A 1128 36.74 -7.01 -19.82
N ASP A 1129 36.06 -7.81 -18.99
CA ASP A 1129 35.60 -9.11 -19.46
C ASP A 1129 34.36 -8.96 -20.34
N TYR A 1130 34.10 -9.96 -21.20
CA TYR A 1130 32.96 -9.92 -22.14
C TYR A 1130 31.62 -9.61 -21.47
N ARG A 1131 31.38 -10.18 -20.27
CA ARG A 1131 30.14 -9.97 -19.52
C ARG A 1131 30.06 -8.58 -18.94
N TRP A 1132 31.13 -8.12 -18.31
CA TRP A 1132 31.20 -6.79 -17.72
C TRP A 1132 31.08 -5.69 -18.78
N ALA A 1133 31.73 -5.85 -19.94
CA ALA A 1133 31.60 -4.89 -21.04
C ALA A 1133 30.16 -4.78 -21.55
N HIS A 1134 29.50 -5.93 -21.73
CA HIS A 1134 28.10 -5.99 -22.17
C HIS A 1134 27.18 -5.30 -21.16
N GLN A 1135 27.41 -5.56 -19.88
CA GLN A 1135 26.69 -4.93 -18.78
C GLN A 1135 26.93 -3.42 -18.72
N LEU A 1136 28.19 -2.99 -18.78
CA LEU A 1136 28.57 -1.57 -18.71
C LEU A 1136 27.93 -0.74 -19.81
N ILE A 1137 27.87 -1.26 -21.05
CA ILE A 1137 27.23 -0.54 -22.16
C ILE A 1137 25.71 -0.48 -21.97
N ARG A 1138 25.09 -1.56 -21.48
CA ARG A 1138 23.63 -1.63 -21.28
C ARG A 1138 23.13 -0.80 -20.11
N ASP A 1139 23.87 -0.80 -19.01
CA ASP A 1139 23.52 -0.13 -17.76
C ASP A 1139 24.16 1.27 -17.65
N GLY A 1140 25.08 1.60 -18.56
CA GLY A 1140 25.81 2.85 -18.59
C GLY A 1140 24.98 4.04 -19.07
N SER A 1141 25.51 5.23 -18.84
CA SER A 1141 24.89 6.51 -19.21
C SER A 1141 25.12 6.91 -20.68
N ILE A 1142 25.80 6.08 -21.48
CA ILE A 1142 26.18 6.40 -22.86
C ILE A 1142 25.03 5.99 -23.81
N PRO A 1143 24.47 6.93 -24.60
CA PRO A 1143 23.42 6.60 -25.57
C PRO A 1143 23.93 5.69 -26.70
N PHE A 1144 23.09 4.73 -27.11
CA PHE A 1144 23.32 3.86 -28.27
C PHE A 1144 22.00 3.49 -28.95
N GLY A 1145 22.06 3.16 -30.25
CA GLY A 1145 20.90 2.75 -31.06
C GLY A 1145 20.61 1.24 -31.00
N GLY A 1146 21.64 0.42 -30.80
CA GLY A 1146 21.49 -1.03 -30.59
C GLY A 1146 22.78 -1.71 -30.14
N ILE A 1147 22.68 -2.87 -29.50
CA ILE A 1147 23.81 -3.70 -29.05
C ILE A 1147 23.60 -5.15 -29.48
N SER A 1148 24.67 -5.84 -29.84
CA SER A 1148 24.64 -7.27 -30.18
C SER A 1148 24.20 -8.11 -28.98
N LYS A 1149 23.64 -9.28 -29.26
CA LYS A 1149 23.16 -10.21 -28.25
C LYS A 1149 24.29 -10.68 -27.33
N PHE A 1150 24.03 -10.79 -26.03
CA PHE A 1150 24.94 -11.48 -25.11
C PHE A 1150 25.03 -12.97 -25.50
N ILE A 1151 26.25 -13.47 -25.66
CA ILE A 1151 26.54 -14.86 -25.97
C ILE A 1151 27.25 -15.34 -24.72
N GLY A 1152 26.59 -16.14 -23.87
CA GLY A 1152 27.02 -16.44 -22.49
C GLY A 1152 28.42 -17.04 -22.32
N ASP A 1153 28.65 -17.86 -21.29
CA ASP A 1153 29.97 -18.47 -21.04
C ASP A 1153 30.34 -19.57 -22.06
N ALA A 1154 29.76 -19.52 -23.27
CA ALA A 1154 30.08 -20.41 -24.37
C ALA A 1154 31.58 -20.40 -24.66
N ALA A 1155 32.13 -21.58 -24.94
CA ALA A 1155 33.56 -21.87 -25.12
C ALA A 1155 34.18 -21.28 -26.41
N ALA A 1156 33.65 -20.17 -26.94
CA ALA A 1156 34.24 -19.48 -28.07
C ALA A 1156 35.51 -18.75 -27.62
N GLN A 1157 36.65 -19.06 -28.26
CA GLN A 1157 37.94 -18.40 -28.00
C GLN A 1157 37.90 -16.90 -28.28
N THR A 1158 37.07 -16.47 -29.25
CA THR A 1158 36.87 -15.07 -29.61
C THR A 1158 35.39 -14.72 -29.55
N LYS A 1159 35.05 -13.66 -28.80
CA LYS A 1159 33.69 -13.10 -28.71
C LYS A 1159 33.72 -11.66 -29.21
N SER A 1160 32.58 -11.13 -29.64
CA SER A 1160 32.48 -9.72 -30.01
C SER A 1160 31.18 -9.07 -29.53
N ILE A 1161 31.27 -7.79 -29.19
CA ILE A 1161 30.12 -6.92 -28.91
C ILE A 1161 30.08 -5.88 -30.03
N THR A 1162 28.98 -5.85 -30.78
CA THR A 1162 28.73 -4.80 -31.77
C THR A 1162 27.74 -3.79 -31.19
N VAL A 1163 28.06 -2.51 -31.23
CA VAL A 1163 27.21 -1.42 -30.75
C VAL A 1163 27.00 -0.44 -31.90
N ASN A 1164 25.74 -0.16 -32.22
CA ASN A 1164 25.37 0.76 -33.29
C ASN A 1164 25.03 2.14 -32.71
N GLU A 1165 25.45 3.19 -33.42
CA GLU A 1165 25.22 4.59 -33.05
C GLU A 1165 25.66 4.97 -31.62
N LEU A 1166 26.76 4.38 -31.13
CA LEU A 1166 27.31 4.71 -29.83
C LEU A 1166 27.89 6.13 -29.84
N VAL A 1167 27.53 6.95 -28.85
CA VAL A 1167 28.07 8.31 -28.70
C VAL A 1167 29.45 8.27 -28.04
N ILE A 1168 30.51 8.49 -28.81
CA ILE A 1168 31.91 8.38 -28.34
C ILE A 1168 32.50 9.77 -28.02
N LEU A 1169 32.42 10.70 -28.97
CA LEU A 1169 32.80 12.11 -28.80
C LEU A 1169 31.55 12.99 -28.94
N LYS A 1170 31.62 14.21 -28.40
CA LYS A 1170 30.51 15.17 -28.45
C LYS A 1170 29.98 15.33 -29.89
N ASP A 1171 28.68 15.11 -30.06
CA ASP A 1171 27.95 15.21 -31.33
C ASP A 1171 28.38 14.23 -32.45
N THR A 1172 29.12 13.17 -32.11
CA THR A 1172 29.54 12.09 -33.02
C THR A 1172 28.95 10.75 -32.59
N THR A 1173 28.51 9.95 -33.56
CA THR A 1173 28.04 8.59 -33.36
C THR A 1173 28.88 7.64 -34.19
N ALA A 1174 29.09 6.42 -33.68
CA ALA A 1174 29.89 5.41 -34.35
C ALA A 1174 29.31 4.01 -34.18
N ASN A 1175 29.62 3.16 -35.15
CA ASN A 1175 29.47 1.72 -35.03
C ASN A 1175 30.75 1.16 -34.42
N VAL A 1176 30.61 0.44 -33.32
CA VAL A 1176 31.72 -0.03 -32.49
C VAL A 1176 31.70 -1.54 -32.43
N SER A 1177 32.87 -2.16 -32.63
CA SER A 1177 33.10 -3.58 -32.39
C SER A 1177 34.14 -3.75 -31.31
N LEU A 1178 33.75 -4.39 -30.21
CA LEU A 1178 34.64 -4.82 -29.14
C LEU A 1178 34.94 -6.30 -29.33
N ILE A 1179 36.21 -6.66 -29.38
CA ILE A 1179 36.66 -8.04 -29.64
C ILE A 1179 37.38 -8.55 -28.40
N PHE A 1180 36.89 -9.70 -27.91
CA PHE A 1180 37.37 -10.35 -26.71
C PHE A 1180 38.02 -11.66 -27.08
N ASN A 1181 39.25 -11.89 -26.61
CA ASN A 1181 39.93 -13.18 -26.73
C ASN A 1181 40.08 -13.78 -25.33
N ASN A 1182 39.60 -15.01 -25.14
CA ASN A 1182 39.51 -15.66 -23.82
C ASN A 1182 38.84 -14.74 -22.78
N ASP A 1183 37.69 -14.17 -23.16
CA ASP A 1183 36.92 -13.17 -22.41
C ASP A 1183 37.63 -11.85 -22.09
N SER A 1184 38.89 -11.63 -22.47
CA SER A 1184 39.60 -10.36 -22.25
C SER A 1184 39.47 -9.44 -23.45
N LEU A 1185 39.11 -8.17 -23.24
CA LEU A 1185 39.05 -7.17 -24.31
C LEU A 1185 40.44 -6.96 -24.92
N THR A 1186 40.58 -7.26 -26.21
CA THR A 1186 41.87 -7.17 -26.92
C THR A 1186 41.84 -6.19 -28.07
N ARG A 1187 40.67 -5.89 -28.64
CA ARG A 1187 40.58 -4.95 -29.76
C ARG A 1187 39.27 -4.18 -29.77
N ILE A 1188 39.37 -2.92 -30.17
CA ILE A 1188 38.25 -1.99 -30.35
C ILE A 1188 38.36 -1.44 -31.77
N ASP A 1189 37.34 -1.68 -32.59
CA ASP A 1189 37.18 -1.08 -33.91
C ASP A 1189 36.01 -0.10 -33.86
N VAL A 1190 36.21 1.09 -34.41
CA VAL A 1190 35.25 2.19 -34.44
C VAL A 1190 35.16 2.72 -35.86
N GLU A 1191 33.95 2.74 -36.40
CA GLU A 1191 33.64 3.40 -37.68
C GLU A 1191 32.63 4.51 -37.41
N PHE A 1192 33.01 5.75 -37.65
CA PHE A 1192 32.13 6.88 -37.34
C PHE A 1192 31.02 7.02 -38.39
N VAL A 1193 29.76 6.95 -37.93
CA VAL A 1193 28.57 7.19 -38.75
C VAL A 1193 28.42 8.69 -39.03
N LYS A 1194 28.70 9.52 -38.01
CA LYS A 1194 28.82 10.97 -38.13
C LYS A 1194 30.26 11.36 -37.81
N PRO A 1195 31.15 11.38 -38.82
CA PRO A 1195 32.59 11.50 -38.60
C PRO A 1195 32.97 12.86 -37.97
N PRO A 1196 33.89 12.87 -36.99
CA PRO A 1196 34.54 14.11 -36.54
C PRO A 1196 35.41 14.71 -37.64
N VAL A 1197 35.92 15.92 -37.45
CA VAL A 1197 37.00 16.42 -38.31
C VAL A 1197 38.25 15.57 -38.09
N TYR A 1198 38.85 15.01 -39.16
CA TYR A 1198 39.99 14.09 -39.07
C TYR A 1198 41.14 14.64 -38.22
N SER A 1199 41.52 15.91 -38.44
CA SER A 1199 42.59 16.56 -37.67
C SER A 1199 42.25 16.73 -36.19
N GLU A 1200 40.97 16.92 -35.85
CA GLU A 1200 40.53 17.02 -34.45
C GLU A 1200 40.58 15.65 -33.76
N LEU A 1201 40.18 14.58 -34.45
CA LEU A 1201 40.32 13.21 -33.94
C LEU A 1201 41.79 12.84 -33.73
N VAL A 1202 42.66 13.14 -34.69
CA VAL A 1202 44.11 12.91 -34.55
C VAL A 1202 44.68 13.70 -33.37
N THR A 1203 44.31 14.97 -33.19
CA THR A 1203 44.73 15.78 -32.03
C THR A 1203 44.20 15.18 -30.72
N HIS A 1204 42.96 14.69 -30.70
CA HIS A 1204 42.38 14.00 -29.53
C HIS A 1204 43.17 12.73 -29.19
N CYS A 1205 43.50 11.90 -30.18
CA CYS A 1205 44.32 10.70 -30.00
C CYS A 1205 45.72 11.04 -29.50
N ARG A 1206 46.42 12.02 -30.11
CA ARG A 1206 47.75 12.45 -29.64
C ARG A 1206 47.75 12.87 -28.17
N LYS A 1207 46.74 13.64 -27.76
CA LYS A 1207 46.62 14.12 -26.38
C LYS A 1207 46.47 12.98 -25.37
N ASN A 1208 45.66 11.96 -25.69
CA ASN A 1208 45.33 10.89 -24.75
C ASN A 1208 46.30 9.70 -24.81
N ILE A 1209 46.90 9.42 -25.97
CA ILE A 1209 47.92 8.38 -26.14
C ILE A 1209 49.26 8.82 -25.53
N GLY A 1210 49.60 10.10 -25.63
CA GLY A 1210 50.76 10.68 -24.94
C GLY A 1210 52.13 10.35 -25.55
N VAL A 1211 52.20 9.57 -26.64
CA VAL A 1211 53.43 9.31 -27.41
C VAL A 1211 53.32 9.79 -28.85
N ALA A 1212 54.46 10.06 -29.48
CA ALA A 1212 54.52 10.42 -30.90
C ALA A 1212 54.10 9.24 -31.79
N PRO A 1213 53.40 9.48 -32.91
CA PRO A 1213 53.04 8.41 -33.84
C PRO A 1213 54.29 7.78 -34.46
N VAL A 1214 54.26 6.46 -34.66
CA VAL A 1214 55.33 5.72 -35.34
C VAL A 1214 55.26 5.89 -36.86
N LYS A 1215 54.08 6.26 -37.36
CA LYS A 1215 53.86 6.55 -38.78
C LYS A 1215 52.73 7.58 -38.93
N GLU A 1216 52.95 8.54 -39.80
CA GLU A 1216 51.96 9.55 -40.17
C GLU A 1216 52.04 9.81 -41.67
N VAL A 1217 50.92 9.56 -42.34
CA VAL A 1217 50.78 9.69 -43.78
C VAL A 1217 49.58 10.61 -44.02
N ASN A 1218 49.87 11.86 -44.39
CA ASN A 1218 48.86 12.86 -44.72
C ASN A 1218 48.81 13.00 -46.24
N VAL A 1219 47.75 12.48 -46.87
CA VAL A 1219 47.65 12.43 -48.34
C VAL A 1219 46.49 13.32 -48.79
N THR A 1220 46.75 14.14 -49.79
CA THR A 1220 45.76 15.10 -50.35
C THR A 1220 45.12 14.59 -51.65
N THR A 1221 45.45 13.38 -52.11
CA THR A 1221 44.94 12.78 -53.35
C THR A 1221 43.87 11.72 -53.07
N ALA A 1222 42.79 11.72 -53.85
CA ALA A 1222 41.58 10.89 -53.63
C ALA A 1222 41.76 9.35 -53.70
N ALA A 1223 42.95 8.85 -54.06
CA ALA A 1223 43.23 7.41 -54.25
C ALA A 1223 43.98 6.75 -53.07
N THR A 1224 44.36 7.51 -52.04
CA THR A 1224 45.23 7.03 -50.95
C THR A 1224 44.72 7.54 -49.61
N ALA A 1225 44.65 6.67 -48.60
CA ALA A 1225 44.15 7.04 -47.28
C ALA A 1225 45.17 7.88 -46.49
N SER A 1226 44.67 8.87 -45.76
CA SER A 1226 45.42 9.45 -44.65
C SER A 1226 45.41 8.48 -43.47
N SER A 1227 46.56 8.24 -42.84
CA SER A 1227 46.66 7.33 -41.69
C SER A 1227 47.69 7.80 -40.68
N VAL A 1228 47.35 7.68 -39.40
CA VAL A 1228 48.28 7.88 -38.29
C VAL A 1228 48.28 6.63 -37.42
N ASP A 1229 49.48 6.09 -37.18
CA ASP A 1229 49.70 4.86 -36.42
C ASP A 1229 50.54 5.18 -35.16
N TRP A 1230 50.12 4.64 -34.01
CA TRP A 1230 50.85 4.69 -32.74
C TRP A 1230 51.16 3.28 -32.26
N GLU A 1231 52.32 3.14 -31.61
CA GLU A 1231 52.72 1.94 -30.87
C GLU A 1231 53.08 2.37 -29.45
N VAL A 1232 52.33 1.88 -28.46
CA VAL A 1232 52.52 2.21 -27.04
C VAL A 1232 52.92 0.94 -26.31
N LYS A 1233 54.10 0.94 -25.68
CA LYS A 1233 54.60 -0.18 -24.88
C LYS A 1233 54.53 0.14 -23.41
N ASP A 1234 53.94 -0.76 -22.63
CA ASP A 1234 53.99 -0.67 -21.17
C ASP A 1234 55.17 -1.49 -20.63
N ALA A 1235 56.08 -0.81 -19.93
CA ALA A 1235 57.32 -1.41 -19.45
C ALA A 1235 57.12 -2.41 -18.29
N LYS A 1236 55.96 -2.41 -17.62
CA LYS A 1236 55.69 -3.27 -16.45
C LYS A 1236 55.01 -4.58 -16.83
N THR A 1237 54.08 -4.52 -17.77
CA THR A 1237 53.26 -5.65 -18.22
C THR A 1237 53.82 -6.30 -19.47
N GLY A 1238 54.66 -5.59 -20.24
CA GLY A 1238 55.20 -6.05 -21.52
C GLY A 1238 54.19 -5.99 -22.68
N LEU A 1239 52.96 -5.53 -22.42
CA LEU A 1239 51.91 -5.39 -23.43
C LEU A 1239 52.20 -4.25 -24.39
N THR A 1240 51.75 -4.40 -25.64
CA THR A 1240 51.84 -3.35 -26.67
C THR A 1240 50.46 -2.99 -27.19
N MET A 1241 50.06 -1.72 -27.11
CA MET A 1241 48.86 -1.21 -27.78
C MET A 1241 49.23 -0.59 -29.13
N LEU A 1242 48.59 -1.07 -30.18
CA LEU A 1242 48.64 -0.52 -31.53
C LEU A 1242 47.37 0.29 -31.76
N VAL A 1243 47.52 1.54 -32.20
CA VAL A 1243 46.38 2.41 -32.54
C VAL A 1243 46.55 2.93 -33.95
N THR A 1244 45.50 2.80 -34.78
CA THR A 1244 45.46 3.34 -36.14
C THR A 1244 44.22 4.20 -36.32
N VAL A 1245 44.42 5.42 -36.82
CA VAL A 1245 43.34 6.32 -37.26
C VAL A 1245 43.47 6.53 -38.76
N LYS A 1246 42.41 6.22 -39.51
CA LYS A 1246 42.42 6.26 -40.98
C LYS A 1246 41.25 7.10 -41.49
N GLU A 1247 41.52 7.89 -42.53
CA GLU A 1247 40.51 8.57 -43.34
C GLU A 1247 40.67 8.16 -44.80
N MET A 1248 39.55 7.79 -45.42
CA MET A 1248 39.48 7.49 -46.85
C MET A 1248 38.07 7.84 -47.35
N GLN A 1249 38.00 8.77 -48.30
CA GLN A 1249 36.74 9.16 -48.96
C GLN A 1249 35.64 9.62 -47.98
N GLY A 1250 36.01 10.34 -46.91
CA GLY A 1250 35.06 10.84 -45.91
C GLY A 1250 34.63 9.82 -44.85
N VAL A 1251 35.09 8.57 -44.94
CA VAL A 1251 34.94 7.57 -43.88
C VAL A 1251 36.13 7.67 -42.94
N ILE A 1252 35.85 7.85 -41.65
CA ILE A 1252 36.86 7.90 -40.59
C ILE A 1252 36.70 6.68 -39.70
N SER A 1253 37.78 5.95 -39.50
CA SER A 1253 37.84 4.80 -38.62
C SER A 1253 38.97 4.93 -37.60
N PHE A 1254 38.73 4.41 -36.40
CA PHE A 1254 39.71 4.23 -35.34
C PHE A 1254 39.78 2.75 -35.00
N SER A 1255 40.99 2.21 -34.85
CA SER A 1255 41.22 0.85 -34.38
C SER A 1255 42.29 0.87 -33.30
N ALA A 1256 42.06 0.17 -32.20
CA ALA A 1256 43.04 -0.07 -31.15
C ALA A 1256 43.11 -1.56 -30.82
N GLU A 1257 44.30 -2.13 -30.76
CA GLU A 1257 44.55 -3.54 -30.49
C GLU A 1257 45.67 -3.69 -29.46
N ILE A 1258 45.46 -4.50 -28.43
CA ILE A 1258 46.49 -4.92 -27.47
C ILE A 1258 47.07 -6.26 -27.90
N LYS A 1259 48.40 -6.33 -27.98
CA LYS A 1259 49.19 -7.52 -28.26
C LYS A 1259 50.04 -7.94 -27.08
#